data_AF-A0A2U9NXR1-F1
#
_entry.id   AF-A0A2U9NXR1-F1
#
_cell.length_a   1.000
_cell.length_b   1.000
_cell.length_c   1.000
_cell.angle_alpha   90.00
_cell.angle_beta   90.00
_cell.angle_gamma   90.00
#
_symmetry.space_group_name_H-M   'P 1'
#
loop_
_entity.id
_entity.type
_entity.pdbx_description
1 polymer ?
#
loop_
_entity_poly.entity_id
_entity_poly.type
_entity_poly.pdbx_seq_one_letter_code
_entity_poly.pdbx_strand_id
1 'polypeptide(L)'
;MGRYRAVLVGASDYQSSQGAFPSLDFIPAELNRLRTALLRRGFDRVDLVARGFVTDHGTGINGSLVRGSVNKALAEAGIDDTVLIVLSGHGIQHEGRDYLVPEGLHPYDDHIEESVPVDWAARAVSSSEAGTVVFLFDICREGVRQEAKGPLQLVRRRKDLDWKLERRRKVARVFACSPLEQALWARGEAAGESAETGAFSLFTRALTDLVEAPTPRVTLPGLLEALQTRVTELHTLCGKSGPPQRVDHQITSGPAQDEIVVLPAAPGAEDAAPRSYDDHEWVRLVTEHKVWSLVPEAQPAILASLKERCAAIAARLAAANERDEPLLAGDPWHDPLHARRTSQQLAQLVTGAPSERPEPLTDLQPTEAALLALLPFLTHTVEVGIAAAEVSALQEEPPQFTTFTERYPRERRRMEQARRAGNAGAVRDIRWWLFHRWLLHRGESYHPSVVTPLLPAAEHPGGTGAGAADGWVDEALGHDRLLRLVNELRVSPFSLLREGTPAPAGTGVGGMALPAKSIVAGGLVDQHHVRERLVAVLLKLARARAVVPLALPPVVVQNLAVRDQINLLDLRGQLQNAYWDHLGKSITLRAAAGHHVGALALEMYCEQIDGVLREIGEITDLPWDLRPLDGLPARAGADLDAPVHLRRAIRFRADEERVLDLLMGRNLYKNPDLAVREMYQNAMDACRHRDLRTEYLRRTGADLPPWEGTITFTQGVDAEGRRFLRCHDNGIGMGEGEIRNAFAEAGARFVHLPEYVREMALWQQHAEDLRLYPNSRFGIGVLSYFMLADEITVETCRFGMDGRPGQPLRVSIAGPGTLFRIDPLPYDPRREAGTTVTLYLNPPEHDELPVSCLRVLNEHLWIAPYRTVVSTGGTPTVWEPNELRVEALREHQQEPRRTVRRSGKKGPATARVGDGKLYWVGGQGMLLADGIKTDRAAFGLVVDLRDELRPELLSVDRVELQRFDEQAVEHLKHAGLPELIASSVFTYDWLLQVVDSDEKLAVACVRHAAAAGVTWTYLGYEVPVAASGVFLPDDLIVCALTGETPPRSEPWGEGEHLLLAAMPDHVVRWRLLALLQAGIGGPTTDVVTASPVLTAVPTDLHLLSAYVHDGIAAWKRRRRSWRAEELYTKRFDHDFTPADRLVRAGVPPSTRCPGGATSRALWSWARSSAGCRTPAAPPGRWPSGSPRWACRCLRCPCPPIWGRRICRTCARWACSPGCSRTARSPGPSCCTRRSAGTTAWRRRPGVCGGSDTWSRNPHRTAPRATRATSGC
;
A
#
# COMPACT_ATOMS: atom_id res chain seq x y z
N MET A 1 48.88 16.19 28.55
CA MET A 1 47.47 16.54 28.80
C MET A 1 46.76 15.24 29.09
N GLY A 2 46.21 15.10 30.30
CA GLY A 2 45.59 13.86 30.75
C GLY A 2 44.33 13.52 29.96
N ARG A 3 44.12 12.23 29.70
CA ARG A 3 42.94 11.72 28.99
C ARG A 3 41.82 11.39 29.98
N TYR A 4 40.57 11.50 29.53
CA TYR A 4 39.40 11.16 30.31
C TYR A 4 38.84 9.82 29.84
N ARG A 5 38.77 8.84 30.73
CA ARG A 5 38.28 7.49 30.41
C ARG A 5 37.18 7.09 31.38
N ALA A 6 36.22 6.31 30.90
CA ALA A 6 35.19 5.76 31.77
C ALA A 6 34.89 4.27 31.52
N VAL A 7 34.43 3.60 32.59
CA VAL A 7 33.84 2.26 32.55
C VAL A 7 32.48 2.33 33.21
N LEU A 8 31.44 1.92 32.50
CA LEU A 8 30.07 1.86 33.00
C LEU A 8 29.66 0.39 33.09
N VAL A 9 29.32 -0.10 34.27
CA VAL A 9 28.88 -1.49 34.49
C VAL A 9 27.47 -1.51 35.05
N GLY A 10 26.58 -2.27 34.41
CA GLY A 10 25.17 -2.34 34.79
C GLY A 10 24.69 -3.78 34.96
N ALA A 11 24.36 -4.16 36.20
CA ALA A 11 23.69 -5.42 36.49
C ALA A 11 22.17 -5.19 36.53
N SER A 12 21.44 -5.97 35.74
CA SER A 12 20.06 -5.67 35.33
C SER A 12 19.11 -6.87 35.41
N ASP A 13 19.51 -8.07 34.94
CA ASP A 13 18.68 -9.28 34.95
C ASP A 13 18.88 -10.09 36.23
N TYR A 14 17.90 -10.01 37.13
CA TYR A 14 17.87 -10.74 38.39
C TYR A 14 16.77 -11.80 38.35
N GLN A 15 17.10 -13.01 37.88
CA GLN A 15 16.16 -14.15 37.75
C GLN A 15 15.79 -14.77 39.11
N SER A 16 15.06 -14.00 39.93
CA SER A 16 14.61 -14.38 41.26
C SER A 16 13.16 -14.89 41.25
N SER A 17 12.95 -16.19 41.49
CA SER A 17 11.63 -16.82 41.55
C SER A 17 10.76 -16.41 42.76
N GLN A 18 11.29 -15.59 43.68
CA GLN A 18 10.56 -15.07 44.85
C GLN A 18 10.75 -13.55 45.10
N GLY A 19 11.34 -12.81 44.16
CA GLY A 19 11.33 -11.34 44.18
C GLY A 19 12.26 -10.66 45.20
N ALA A 20 13.29 -11.34 45.70
CA ALA A 20 14.27 -10.77 46.62
C ALA A 20 15.08 -9.61 46.00
N PHE A 21 15.33 -9.68 44.69
CA PHE A 21 15.92 -8.63 43.87
C PHE A 21 15.08 -8.50 42.59
N PRO A 22 14.33 -7.39 42.38
CA PRO A 22 13.57 -7.20 41.15
C PRO A 22 14.47 -6.86 39.95
N SER A 23 14.08 -7.25 38.74
CA SER A 23 14.82 -6.88 37.52
C SER A 23 14.86 -5.37 37.32
N LEU A 24 16.02 -4.84 36.91
CA LEU A 24 16.29 -3.42 36.68
C LEU A 24 16.57 -3.18 35.19
N ASP A 25 15.63 -3.60 34.35
CA ASP A 25 15.75 -3.67 32.87
C ASP A 25 16.07 -2.32 32.19
N PHE A 26 15.92 -1.21 32.90
CA PHE A 26 16.23 0.13 32.39
C PHE A 26 17.73 0.48 32.40
N ILE A 27 18.53 -0.16 33.27
CA ILE A 27 19.96 0.19 33.47
C ILE A 27 20.78 0.14 32.17
N PRO A 28 20.65 -0.86 31.26
CA PRO A 28 21.45 -0.90 30.03
C PRO A 28 21.17 0.28 29.10
N ALA A 29 19.91 0.72 29.00
CA ALA A 29 19.53 1.87 28.18
C ALA A 29 20.01 3.19 28.83
N GLU A 30 19.91 3.29 30.16
CA GLU A 30 20.36 4.46 30.92
C GLU A 30 21.88 4.65 30.88
N LEU A 31 22.66 3.59 31.12
CA LEU A 31 24.12 3.66 31.01
C LEU A 31 24.60 3.90 29.58
N ASN A 32 23.86 3.48 28.54
CA ASN A 32 24.20 3.84 27.16
C ASN A 32 23.90 5.33 26.84
N ARG A 33 22.89 5.93 27.48
CA ARG A 33 22.68 7.40 27.43
C ARG A 33 23.85 8.12 28.11
N LEU A 34 24.22 7.72 29.33
CA LEU A 34 25.39 8.27 30.04
C LEU A 34 26.70 8.10 29.24
N ARG A 35 26.92 6.94 28.59
CA ARG A 35 28.06 6.71 27.68
C ARG A 35 28.11 7.73 26.55
N THR A 36 26.96 7.98 25.93
CA THR A 36 26.84 8.94 24.83
C THR A 36 27.12 10.37 25.31
N ALA A 37 26.60 10.74 26.48
CA ALA A 37 26.87 12.03 27.12
C ALA A 37 28.36 12.21 27.45
N LEU A 38 29.01 11.21 28.07
CA LEU A 38 30.44 11.27 28.43
C LEU A 38 31.34 11.38 27.20
N LEU A 39 31.05 10.64 26.12
CA LEU A 39 31.79 10.77 24.86
C LEU A 39 31.64 12.17 24.25
N ARG A 40 30.43 12.73 24.22
CA ARG A 40 30.20 14.14 23.78
C ARG A 40 30.91 15.15 24.68
N ARG A 41 31.00 14.86 25.98
CA ARG A 41 31.68 15.71 26.97
C ARG A 41 33.21 15.74 26.81
N GLY A 42 33.78 14.85 26.01
CA GLY A 42 35.23 14.81 25.75
C GLY A 42 35.97 13.67 26.47
N PHE A 43 35.29 12.59 26.86
CA PHE A 43 35.97 11.36 27.27
C PHE A 43 36.51 10.61 26.05
N ASP A 44 37.81 10.35 26.02
CA ASP A 44 38.53 9.65 24.95
C ASP A 44 38.01 8.21 24.71
N ARG A 45 37.56 7.54 25.78
CA ARG A 45 37.02 6.18 25.72
C ARG A 45 36.05 5.90 26.86
N VAL A 46 34.89 5.33 26.53
CA VAL A 46 33.86 4.90 27.48
C VAL A 46 33.44 3.47 27.17
N ASP A 47 33.91 2.54 28.00
CA ASP A 47 33.60 1.11 27.91
C ASP A 47 32.29 0.83 28.67
N LEU A 48 31.27 0.27 27.99
CA LEU A 48 29.98 -0.09 28.58
C LEU A 48 29.87 -1.60 28.72
N VAL A 49 29.62 -2.08 29.95
CA VAL A 49 29.53 -3.48 30.34
C VAL A 49 28.15 -3.73 30.94
N ALA A 50 27.18 -3.92 30.05
CA ALA A 50 25.79 -4.20 30.38
C ALA A 50 25.21 -5.23 29.39
N ARG A 51 24.08 -5.84 29.76
CA ARG A 51 23.36 -6.79 28.91
C ARG A 51 23.06 -6.20 27.52
N GLY A 52 23.29 -6.99 26.47
CA GLY A 52 23.10 -6.56 25.07
C GLY A 52 24.24 -5.72 24.48
N PHE A 53 25.27 -5.37 25.26
CA PHE A 53 26.46 -4.66 24.79
C PHE A 53 27.74 -5.50 24.86
N VAL A 54 27.85 -6.43 25.81
CA VAL A 54 29.07 -7.27 26.01
C VAL A 54 28.76 -8.78 26.11
N THR A 55 27.49 -9.16 26.29
CA THR A 55 27.10 -10.55 26.51
C THR A 55 26.21 -11.09 25.38
N ASP A 56 26.75 -12.04 24.61
CA ASP A 56 25.95 -12.91 23.75
C ASP A 56 24.98 -13.76 24.60
N HIS A 57 23.87 -14.18 23.99
CA HIS A 57 22.72 -14.81 24.64
C HIS A 57 23.07 -16.00 25.57
N GLY A 58 23.31 -15.73 26.86
CA GLY A 58 23.41 -16.78 27.88
C GLY A 58 24.25 -16.46 29.13
N THR A 59 25.17 -15.49 29.10
CA THR A 59 26.01 -15.15 30.27
C THR A 59 25.63 -13.81 30.89
N GLY A 60 25.29 -13.81 32.18
CA GLY A 60 24.99 -12.58 32.93
C GLY A 60 26.23 -11.82 33.41
N ILE A 61 26.03 -10.58 33.85
CA ILE A 61 27.06 -9.70 34.44
C ILE A 61 27.50 -10.24 35.81
N ASN A 62 28.40 -11.22 35.78
CA ASN A 62 28.98 -11.84 36.98
C ASN A 62 30.16 -11.04 37.57
N GLY A 63 30.51 -11.33 38.84
CA GLY A 63 31.56 -10.61 39.56
C GLY A 63 32.96 -10.68 38.92
N SER A 64 33.26 -11.70 38.12
CA SER A 64 34.52 -11.79 37.37
C SER A 64 34.58 -10.77 36.23
N LEU A 65 33.46 -10.60 35.50
CA LEU A 65 33.34 -9.63 34.41
C LEU A 65 33.43 -8.17 34.93
N VAL A 66 32.77 -7.88 36.06
CA VAL A 66 32.88 -6.57 36.74
C VAL A 66 34.34 -6.27 37.10
N ARG A 67 35.00 -7.21 37.79
CA ARG A 67 36.40 -7.04 38.26
C ARG A 67 37.37 -6.94 37.09
N GLY A 68 37.23 -7.78 36.07
CA GLY A 68 38.08 -7.79 34.88
C GLY A 68 38.01 -6.48 34.08
N SER A 69 36.80 -5.95 33.87
CA SER A 69 36.58 -4.72 33.09
C SER A 69 37.18 -3.49 33.77
N VAL A 70 36.98 -3.35 35.08
CA VAL A 70 37.56 -2.26 35.88
C VAL A 70 39.08 -2.39 35.98
N ASN A 71 39.61 -3.58 36.22
CA ASN A 71 41.06 -3.83 36.25
C ASN A 71 41.74 -3.49 34.93
N LYS A 72 41.11 -3.84 33.80
CA LYS A 72 41.61 -3.51 32.46
C LYS A 72 41.73 -2.00 32.26
N ALA A 73 40.68 -1.24 32.57
CA ALA A 73 40.71 0.22 32.41
C ALA A 73 41.72 0.90 33.35
N LEU A 74 41.88 0.41 34.58
CA LEU A 74 42.90 0.89 35.51
C LEU A 74 44.33 0.55 35.05
N ALA A 75 44.55 -0.60 34.41
CA ALA A 75 45.85 -1.00 33.86
C ALA A 75 46.22 -0.26 32.56
N GLU A 76 45.23 0.16 31.76
CA GLU A 76 45.43 0.89 30.51
C GLU A 76 45.61 2.41 30.68
N ALA A 77 45.42 2.95 31.89
CA ALA A 77 45.45 4.40 32.20
C ALA A 77 46.85 4.92 32.54
N GLY A 78 47.23 6.07 31.94
CA GLY A 78 48.53 6.71 32.13
C GLY A 78 48.59 7.71 33.29
N ILE A 79 49.80 8.23 33.56
CA ILE A 79 50.10 9.04 34.77
C ILE A 79 49.25 10.31 34.98
N ASP A 80 48.75 10.92 33.91
CA ASP A 80 47.88 12.11 33.94
C ASP A 80 46.39 11.78 33.74
N ASP A 81 46.02 10.52 33.46
CA ASP A 81 44.65 10.17 33.06
C ASP A 81 43.67 10.21 34.25
N THR A 82 42.45 10.67 33.97
CA THR A 82 41.30 10.59 34.88
C THR A 82 40.41 9.42 34.48
N VAL A 83 40.17 8.49 35.41
CA VAL A 83 39.36 7.28 35.20
C VAL A 83 38.07 7.36 36.03
N LEU A 84 36.93 7.38 35.36
CA LEU A 84 35.59 7.40 35.95
C LEU A 84 34.95 6.00 35.88
N ILE A 85 34.56 5.42 37.01
CA ILE A 85 34.01 4.07 37.08
C ILE A 85 32.60 4.17 37.65
N VAL A 86 31.58 3.82 36.86
CA VAL A 86 30.17 3.85 37.27
C VAL A 86 29.66 2.42 37.40
N LEU A 87 29.12 2.07 38.56
CA LEU A 87 28.58 0.75 38.86
C LEU A 87 27.12 0.91 39.29
N SER A 88 26.18 0.37 38.52
CA SER A 88 24.73 0.46 38.78
C SER A 88 24.09 -0.93 38.86
N GLY A 89 23.20 -1.14 39.83
CA GLY A 89 22.54 -2.42 40.10
C GLY A 89 22.10 -2.54 41.56
N HIS A 90 21.74 -3.75 41.99
CA HIS A 90 21.42 -3.98 43.41
C HIS A 90 22.66 -3.94 44.29
N GLY A 91 22.51 -3.40 45.51
CA GLY A 91 23.54 -3.38 46.53
C GLY A 91 23.04 -3.90 47.88
N ILE A 92 23.96 -4.49 48.65
CA ILE A 92 23.71 -4.99 50.00
C ILE A 92 24.80 -4.49 50.96
N GLN A 93 24.42 -4.20 52.20
CA GLN A 93 25.37 -3.90 53.28
C GLN A 93 25.44 -5.05 54.29
N HIS A 94 26.66 -5.53 54.57
CA HIS A 94 26.93 -6.59 55.54
C HIS A 94 28.18 -6.27 56.38
N GLU A 95 28.10 -6.44 57.70
CA GLU A 95 29.13 -6.07 58.69
C GLU A 95 29.73 -4.64 58.53
N GLY A 96 28.95 -3.71 57.98
CA GLY A 96 29.39 -2.33 57.72
C GLY A 96 30.25 -2.14 56.45
N ARG A 97 30.23 -3.13 55.53
CA ARG A 97 30.83 -3.07 54.20
C ARG A 97 29.75 -3.17 53.14
N ASP A 98 29.85 -2.35 52.08
CA ASP A 98 28.91 -2.32 50.97
C ASP A 98 29.36 -3.25 49.83
N TYR A 99 28.41 -3.90 49.15
CA TYR A 99 28.66 -4.83 48.04
C TYR A 99 27.68 -4.59 46.88
N LEU A 100 28.16 -4.69 45.64
CA LEU A 100 27.34 -4.80 44.43
C LEU A 100 26.96 -6.28 44.20
N VAL A 101 25.69 -6.54 43.89
CA VAL A 101 25.12 -7.87 43.63
C VAL A 101 25.17 -8.17 42.11
N PRO A 102 25.98 -9.13 41.64
CA PRO A 102 26.03 -9.54 40.23
C PRO A 102 24.76 -10.24 39.74
N GLU A 103 24.59 -10.34 38.43
CA GLU A 103 23.51 -11.13 37.82
C GLU A 103 23.75 -12.64 38.03
N GLY A 104 22.69 -13.39 38.36
CA GLY A 104 22.71 -14.86 38.47
C GLY A 104 22.78 -15.46 39.88
N LEU A 105 22.86 -14.66 40.94
CA LEU A 105 22.82 -15.14 42.33
C LEU A 105 21.41 -15.56 42.76
N HIS A 106 21.29 -16.70 43.46
CA HIS A 106 20.00 -17.33 43.78
C HIS A 106 19.62 -17.11 45.27
N PRO A 107 18.43 -16.61 45.65
CA PRO A 107 18.18 -15.94 46.95
C PRO A 107 18.51 -16.64 48.28
N TYR A 108 18.90 -17.92 48.30
CA TYR A 108 19.10 -18.72 49.52
C TYR A 108 20.56 -18.92 49.95
N ASP A 109 21.53 -18.56 49.12
CA ASP A 109 22.95 -18.61 49.48
C ASP A 109 23.33 -17.42 50.41
N ASP A 110 24.39 -17.55 51.21
CA ASP A 110 24.93 -16.40 51.97
C ASP A 110 25.70 -15.47 51.01
N HIS A 111 24.97 -14.58 50.31
CA HIS A 111 25.37 -13.77 49.14
C HIS A 111 26.68 -12.95 49.21
N ILE A 112 27.34 -12.91 50.36
CA ILE A 112 28.47 -12.03 50.64
C ILE A 112 29.75 -12.51 49.93
N GLU A 113 29.99 -13.82 49.83
CA GLU A 113 31.23 -14.35 49.23
C GLU A 113 31.29 -14.19 47.71
N GLU A 114 30.14 -14.25 47.03
CA GLU A 114 30.06 -14.13 45.56
C GLU A 114 29.82 -12.69 45.07
N SER A 115 29.36 -11.80 45.95
CA SER A 115 29.17 -10.38 45.64
C SER A 115 30.49 -9.61 45.45
N VAL A 116 30.40 -8.37 44.93
CA VAL A 116 31.57 -7.52 44.66
C VAL A 116 31.66 -6.40 45.72
N PRO A 117 32.53 -6.51 46.75
CA PRO A 117 32.65 -5.49 47.79
C PRO A 117 33.22 -4.18 47.24
N VAL A 118 32.65 -3.01 47.54
CA VAL A 118 32.98 -1.73 46.86
C VAL A 118 34.45 -1.26 46.95
N ASP A 119 35.22 -1.80 47.89
CA ASP A 119 36.65 -1.56 48.11
C ASP A 119 37.56 -2.62 47.45
N TRP A 120 37.02 -3.62 46.75
CA TRP A 120 37.77 -4.72 46.10
C TRP A 120 38.92 -4.24 45.22
N ALA A 121 38.76 -3.07 44.59
CA ALA A 121 39.69 -2.52 43.62
C ALA A 121 40.95 -1.91 44.26
N ALA A 122 41.09 -1.84 45.58
CA ALA A 122 42.18 -1.11 46.25
C ALA A 122 43.59 -1.53 45.78
N ARG A 123 43.79 -2.83 45.49
CA ARG A 123 45.05 -3.34 44.93
C ARG A 123 45.28 -2.98 43.46
N ALA A 124 44.21 -2.85 42.67
CA ALA A 124 44.27 -2.40 41.28
C ALA A 124 44.48 -0.89 41.17
N VAL A 125 43.78 -0.11 42.01
CA VAL A 125 43.94 1.35 42.11
C VAL A 125 45.35 1.75 42.57
N SER A 126 45.94 1.00 43.51
CA SER A 126 47.32 1.24 43.96
C SER A 126 48.41 0.78 42.97
N SER A 127 48.08 -0.06 41.99
CA SER A 127 49.00 -0.50 40.92
C SER A 127 48.78 0.19 39.56
N SER A 128 47.63 0.83 39.35
CA SER A 128 47.38 1.73 38.22
C SER A 128 48.33 2.92 38.22
N GLU A 129 48.67 3.45 37.03
CA GLU A 129 49.39 4.72 36.92
C GLU A 129 48.49 5.95 36.99
N ALA A 130 47.16 5.81 36.84
CA ALA A 130 46.17 6.90 36.74
C ALA A 130 46.37 8.05 37.74
N GLY A 131 46.28 9.28 37.23
CA GLY A 131 46.42 10.50 38.02
C GLY A 131 45.23 10.74 38.94
N THR A 132 44.01 10.46 38.47
CA THR A 132 42.76 10.55 39.24
C THR A 132 41.85 9.35 38.97
N VAL A 133 41.25 8.78 40.02
CA VAL A 133 40.27 7.69 39.92
C VAL A 133 39.02 8.03 40.71
N VAL A 134 37.85 8.01 40.07
CA VAL A 134 36.56 8.33 40.69
C VAL A 134 35.60 7.16 40.48
N PHE A 135 35.10 6.57 41.56
CA PHE A 135 34.04 5.57 41.53
C PHE A 135 32.69 6.23 41.86
N LEU A 136 31.66 5.95 41.06
CA LEU A 136 30.27 6.32 41.31
C LEU A 136 29.45 5.03 41.47
N PHE A 137 28.88 4.81 42.65
CA PHE A 137 28.10 3.63 43.00
C PHE A 137 26.61 3.96 43.06
N ASP A 138 25.86 3.53 42.05
CA ASP A 138 24.40 3.62 41.97
C ASP A 138 23.77 2.32 42.47
N ILE A 139 23.92 2.08 43.77
CA ILE A 139 23.51 0.85 44.47
C ILE A 139 22.86 1.19 45.82
N CYS A 140 21.90 0.36 46.26
CA CYS A 140 21.31 0.47 47.60
C CYS A 140 22.30 0.11 48.71
N ARG A 141 22.11 0.68 49.91
CA ARG A 141 22.99 0.48 51.08
C ARG A 141 22.22 0.08 52.34
N GLU A 142 21.11 -0.62 52.17
CA GLU A 142 20.33 -1.19 53.26
C GLU A 142 20.98 -2.47 53.81
N GLY A 143 20.86 -2.68 55.13
CA GLY A 143 21.42 -3.85 55.81
C GLY A 143 20.46 -5.03 55.87
N VAL A 144 20.94 -6.22 55.53
CA VAL A 144 20.17 -7.47 55.64
C VAL A 144 19.94 -7.83 57.11
N ARG A 145 18.69 -7.80 57.59
CA ARG A 145 18.33 -8.31 58.92
C ARG A 145 18.13 -9.82 58.88
N GLN A 146 19.15 -10.60 59.25
CA GLN A 146 18.94 -12.02 59.61
C GLN A 146 18.34 -12.12 61.02
N GLU A 147 17.11 -12.64 61.13
CA GLU A 147 16.53 -13.09 62.40
C GLU A 147 17.08 -14.47 62.80
N ALA A 148 18.26 -14.51 63.44
CA ALA A 148 18.78 -15.72 64.07
C ALA A 148 19.48 -15.41 65.41
N LYS A 149 19.26 -16.27 66.41
CA LYS A 149 19.70 -16.06 67.80
C LYS A 149 21.19 -16.33 67.99
N GLY A 150 21.93 -15.34 68.50
CA GLY A 150 23.29 -15.52 69.04
C GLY A 150 23.70 -14.32 69.90
N PRO A 151 24.43 -14.49 71.01
CA PRO A 151 24.76 -13.37 71.90
C PRO A 151 25.82 -12.44 71.30
N LEU A 152 25.58 -11.14 71.44
CA LEU A 152 26.47 -10.00 71.18
C LEU A 152 27.98 -10.35 71.14
N GLN A 153 28.53 -10.54 69.94
CA GLN A 153 29.96 -10.37 69.74
C GLN A 153 30.26 -8.94 69.28
N LEU A 154 31.06 -8.25 70.09
CA LEU A 154 31.59 -6.93 69.81
C LEU A 154 32.62 -7.04 68.67
N VAL A 155 32.19 -6.87 67.41
CA VAL A 155 33.11 -6.94 66.26
C VAL A 155 34.07 -5.76 66.29
N ARG A 156 35.27 -6.02 66.82
CA ARG A 156 36.43 -5.12 66.77
C ARG A 156 36.74 -4.76 65.32
N ARG A 157 36.90 -3.46 65.02
CA ARG A 157 37.49 -2.94 63.76
C ARG A 157 38.74 -3.75 63.38
N ARG A 158 38.64 -4.61 62.36
CA ARG A 158 39.73 -5.49 61.94
C ARG A 158 40.58 -4.84 60.84
N LYS A 159 41.46 -3.93 61.27
CA LYS A 159 42.71 -3.49 60.63
C LYS A 159 42.72 -3.29 59.09
N ASP A 160 42.61 -2.04 58.68
CA ASP A 160 43.77 -1.18 58.36
C ASP A 160 45.00 -1.75 57.61
N LEU A 161 44.81 -2.58 56.58
CA LEU A 161 45.86 -2.95 55.63
C LEU A 161 45.66 -2.38 54.22
N ASP A 162 44.55 -2.65 53.52
CA ASP A 162 44.41 -2.28 52.10
C ASP A 162 44.24 -0.76 51.86
N TRP A 163 43.45 -0.05 52.69
CA TRP A 163 43.20 1.39 52.50
C TRP A 163 44.45 2.28 52.69
N LYS A 164 45.54 1.73 53.26
CA LYS A 164 46.82 2.44 53.38
C LYS A 164 47.63 2.48 52.08
N LEU A 165 47.35 1.60 51.12
CA LEU A 165 48.01 1.57 49.81
C LEU A 165 47.48 2.68 48.87
N GLU A 166 46.21 3.05 48.99
CA GLU A 166 45.59 4.10 48.16
C GLU A 166 45.99 5.55 48.55
N ARG A 167 46.55 5.76 49.75
CA ARG A 167 46.89 7.08 50.36
C ARG A 167 47.91 7.95 49.60
N ARG A 168 48.28 7.58 48.37
CA ARG A 168 49.22 8.33 47.52
C ARG A 168 48.62 8.82 46.19
N ARG A 169 47.31 8.62 45.94
CA ARG A 169 46.63 9.00 44.69
C ARG A 169 45.32 9.77 44.94
N LYS A 170 44.85 10.52 43.92
CA LYS A 170 43.54 11.20 43.92
C LYS A 170 42.42 10.18 43.70
N VAL A 171 41.91 9.60 44.79
CA VAL A 171 40.84 8.58 44.75
C VAL A 171 39.59 9.09 45.47
N ALA A 172 38.47 9.11 44.76
CA ALA A 172 37.15 9.43 45.31
C ALA A 172 36.15 8.30 45.03
N ARG A 173 35.24 8.08 45.99
CA ARG A 173 34.10 7.16 45.89
C ARG A 173 32.84 7.94 46.24
N VAL A 174 31.86 7.95 45.36
CA VAL A 174 30.55 8.62 45.54
C VAL A 174 29.47 7.56 45.48
N PHE A 175 28.47 7.66 46.34
CA PHE A 175 27.36 6.71 46.46
C PHE A 175 26.04 7.44 46.24
N ALA A 176 25.11 6.84 45.51
CA ALA A 176 23.81 7.42 45.20
C ALA A 176 22.94 7.72 46.44
N CYS A 177 23.20 7.02 47.56
CA CYS A 177 22.50 7.16 48.81
C CYS A 177 23.45 7.02 50.02
N SER A 178 23.01 7.52 51.18
CA SER A 178 23.76 7.40 52.43
C SER A 178 23.69 5.97 53.00
N PRO A 179 24.55 5.61 53.98
CA PRO A 179 24.45 4.31 54.64
C PRO A 179 23.05 4.11 55.24
N LEU A 180 22.46 2.93 55.03
CA LEU A 180 21.08 2.59 55.44
C LEU A 180 19.97 3.33 54.67
N GLU A 181 20.26 3.95 53.52
CA GLU A 181 19.28 4.47 52.55
C GLU A 181 19.20 3.59 51.28
N GLN A 182 18.14 3.77 50.50
CA GLN A 182 17.97 3.15 49.17
C GLN A 182 18.39 4.12 48.05
N ALA A 183 18.95 3.56 46.98
CA ALA A 183 19.04 4.25 45.70
C ALA A 183 17.67 4.16 44.99
N LEU A 184 17.09 5.31 44.66
CA LEU A 184 15.74 5.45 44.15
C LEU A 184 15.73 5.56 42.63
N TRP A 185 14.69 4.97 42.02
CA TRP A 185 14.41 5.04 40.59
C TRP A 185 12.94 5.41 40.33
N ALA A 186 12.63 5.96 39.16
CA ALA A 186 11.29 6.44 38.77
C ALA A 186 10.87 5.94 37.38
N ARG A 187 9.63 6.25 36.97
CA ARG A 187 9.11 6.05 35.61
C ARG A 187 8.95 7.40 34.93
N GLY A 188 9.30 7.52 33.65
CA GLY A 188 9.34 8.75 32.84
C GLY A 188 8.06 9.59 32.93
N GLU A 189 6.90 8.93 32.86
CA GLU A 189 5.57 9.55 32.97
C GLU A 189 5.40 10.41 34.24
N ALA A 190 6.06 10.04 35.34
CA ALA A 190 5.97 10.78 36.61
C ALA A 190 6.77 12.09 36.60
N ALA A 191 7.74 12.25 35.70
CA ALA A 191 8.60 13.44 35.61
C ALA A 191 8.09 14.49 34.59
N GLY A 192 6.92 14.27 33.98
CA GLY A 192 6.41 15.08 32.88
C GLY A 192 7.06 14.80 31.52
N GLU A 193 7.85 13.72 31.41
CA GLU A 193 8.40 13.24 30.15
C GLU A 193 7.38 12.39 29.38
N SER A 194 7.58 12.26 28.07
CA SER A 194 6.80 11.35 27.21
C SER A 194 6.89 9.91 27.71
N ALA A 195 5.81 9.13 27.57
CA ALA A 195 5.73 7.70 27.95
C ALA A 195 6.81 6.79 27.29
N GLU A 196 7.58 7.31 26.33
CA GLU A 196 8.70 6.63 25.67
C GLU A 196 9.97 6.47 26.53
N THR A 197 10.19 7.26 27.60
CA THR A 197 11.50 7.28 28.29
C THR A 197 11.77 6.13 29.27
N GLY A 198 10.76 5.31 29.58
CA GLY A 198 10.89 4.10 30.41
C GLY A 198 11.08 4.38 31.91
N ALA A 199 11.72 3.46 32.64
CA ALA A 199 12.19 3.71 34.00
C ALA A 199 13.63 4.27 34.00
N PHE A 200 14.07 4.89 35.10
CA PHE A 200 15.44 5.42 35.25
C PHE A 200 15.85 5.59 36.73
N SER A 201 17.13 5.48 37.05
CA SER A 201 17.71 5.83 38.35
C SER A 201 17.76 7.34 38.54
N LEU A 202 17.34 7.84 39.71
CA LEU A 202 17.41 9.28 39.97
C LEU A 202 18.86 9.80 39.98
N PHE A 203 19.82 8.95 40.37
CA PHE A 203 21.24 9.32 40.43
C PHE A 203 21.90 9.25 39.06
N THR A 204 21.70 8.18 38.30
CA THR A 204 22.31 8.04 36.96
C THR A 204 21.68 9.01 35.96
N ARG A 205 20.38 9.33 36.07
CA ARG A 205 19.75 10.43 35.33
C ARG A 205 20.34 11.80 35.71
N ALA A 206 20.44 12.12 37.00
CA ALA A 206 21.05 13.37 37.45
C ALA A 206 22.50 13.53 36.95
N LEU A 207 23.29 12.46 37.01
CA LEU A 207 24.65 12.45 36.47
C LEU A 207 24.67 12.69 34.95
N THR A 208 23.76 12.05 34.21
CA THR A 208 23.65 12.25 32.75
C THR A 208 23.32 13.70 32.41
N ASP A 209 22.32 14.28 33.07
CA ASP A 209 21.91 15.68 32.89
C ASP A 209 23.09 16.66 33.14
N LEU A 210 23.92 16.39 34.15
CA LEU A 210 25.09 17.22 34.50
C LEU A 210 26.26 17.07 33.53
N VAL A 211 26.43 15.89 32.93
CA VAL A 211 27.44 15.66 31.88
C VAL A 211 27.04 16.37 30.58
N GLU A 212 25.74 16.38 30.25
CA GLU A 212 25.18 17.06 29.08
C GLU A 212 25.09 18.59 29.23
N ALA A 213 24.98 19.12 30.46
CA ALA A 213 24.94 20.55 30.72
C ALA A 213 26.24 21.26 30.27
N PRO A 214 26.17 22.41 29.55
CA PRO A 214 27.34 23.10 28.97
C PRO A 214 28.14 23.89 30.02
N THR A 215 28.73 23.17 30.97
CA THR A 215 29.48 23.70 32.11
C THR A 215 30.99 23.74 31.85
N PRO A 216 31.74 24.62 32.55
CA PRO A 216 33.21 24.56 32.59
C PRO A 216 33.70 23.27 33.29
N ARG A 217 35.01 23.12 33.51
CA ARG A 217 35.59 21.96 34.22
C ARG A 217 34.92 21.77 35.58
N VAL A 218 34.46 20.56 35.88
CA VAL A 218 33.72 20.27 37.13
C VAL A 218 34.61 19.53 38.12
N THR A 219 34.85 20.15 39.27
CA THR A 219 35.56 19.55 40.41
C THR A 219 34.63 18.64 41.22
N LEU A 220 35.20 17.77 42.07
CA LEU A 220 34.43 16.85 42.89
C LEU A 220 33.40 17.56 43.81
N PRO A 221 33.72 18.68 44.51
CA PRO A 221 32.72 19.43 45.28
C PRO A 221 31.56 19.95 44.42
N GLY A 222 31.87 20.55 43.26
CA GLY A 222 30.85 21.05 42.33
C GLY A 222 29.98 19.94 41.76
N LEU A 223 30.55 18.76 41.50
CA LEU A 223 29.79 17.58 41.09
C LEU A 223 28.86 17.09 42.20
N LEU A 224 29.32 17.04 43.46
CA LEU A 224 28.52 16.57 44.60
C LEU A 224 27.33 17.49 44.88
N GLU A 225 27.55 18.81 44.89
CA GLU A 225 26.50 19.81 45.09
C GLU A 225 25.46 19.76 43.96
N ALA A 226 25.91 19.70 42.71
CA ALA A 226 25.03 19.65 41.55
C ALA A 226 24.26 18.31 41.47
N LEU A 227 24.89 17.18 41.80
CA LEU A 227 24.22 15.87 41.90
C LEU A 227 23.14 15.90 42.99
N GLN A 228 23.45 16.36 44.20
CA GLN A 228 22.46 16.40 45.29
C GLN A 228 21.29 17.31 44.95
N THR A 229 21.56 18.46 44.31
CA THR A 229 20.52 19.39 43.84
C THR A 229 19.61 18.71 42.83
N ARG A 230 20.19 18.14 41.76
CA ARG A 230 19.42 17.53 40.67
C ARG A 230 18.67 16.26 41.09
N VAL A 231 19.25 15.45 41.97
CA VAL A 231 18.56 14.29 42.59
C VAL A 231 17.36 14.74 43.42
N THR A 232 17.47 15.86 44.15
CA THR A 232 16.37 16.42 44.95
C THR A 232 15.23 16.95 44.06
N GLU A 233 15.57 17.64 42.97
CA GLU A 233 14.61 18.07 41.95
C GLU A 233 13.88 16.88 41.34
N LEU A 234 14.61 15.86 40.86
CA LEU A 234 14.01 14.68 40.23
C LEU A 234 13.12 13.90 41.21
N HIS A 235 13.51 13.81 42.50
CA HIS A 235 12.68 13.21 43.55
C HIS A 235 11.35 13.95 43.72
N THR A 236 11.38 15.29 43.73
CA THR A 236 10.18 16.14 43.84
C THR A 236 9.31 16.06 42.58
N LEU A 237 9.91 16.16 41.40
CA LEU A 237 9.21 16.04 40.11
C LEU A 237 8.48 14.71 39.98
N CYS A 238 9.15 13.60 40.32
CA CYS A 238 8.58 12.25 40.25
C CYS A 238 7.56 11.93 41.37
N GLY A 239 7.20 12.89 42.22
CA GLY A 239 6.21 12.71 43.29
C GLY A 239 6.59 11.64 44.33
N LYS A 240 7.88 11.43 44.59
CA LYS A 240 8.34 10.39 45.53
C LYS A 240 7.99 10.75 46.98
N SER A 241 7.54 9.75 47.73
CA SER A 241 7.19 9.90 49.15
C SER A 241 8.42 9.71 50.04
N GLY A 242 8.59 10.57 51.05
CA GLY A 242 9.71 10.54 51.98
C GLY A 242 10.76 11.64 51.69
N PRO A 243 11.87 11.67 52.44
CA PRO A 243 12.98 12.59 52.15
C PRO A 243 13.76 12.17 50.88
N PRO A 244 14.41 13.11 50.17
CA PRO A 244 15.28 12.79 49.05
C PRO A 244 16.50 11.97 49.49
N GLN A 245 16.94 11.05 48.64
CA GLN A 245 18.18 10.29 48.86
C GLN A 245 19.38 11.24 48.97
N ARG A 246 20.32 10.94 49.87
CA ARG A 246 21.48 11.78 50.11
C ARG A 246 22.73 11.18 49.51
N VAL A 247 23.30 11.86 48.52
CA VAL A 247 24.56 11.48 47.86
C VAL A 247 25.69 11.52 48.89
N ASP A 248 26.29 10.37 49.16
CA ASP A 248 27.37 10.19 50.13
C ASP A 248 28.71 10.05 49.40
N HIS A 249 29.83 10.36 50.07
CA HIS A 249 31.15 10.24 49.46
C HIS A 249 32.27 9.92 50.45
N GLN A 250 33.30 9.24 49.96
CA GLN A 250 34.51 8.86 50.68
C GLN A 250 35.74 9.19 49.83
N ILE A 251 36.75 9.82 50.44
CA ILE A 251 37.98 10.23 49.76
C ILE A 251 39.16 9.71 50.57
N THR A 252 40.14 9.10 49.89
CA THR A 252 41.34 8.60 50.57
C THR A 252 42.28 9.77 50.90
N SER A 253 42.82 9.81 52.12
CA SER A 253 43.58 10.96 52.66
C SER A 253 44.77 11.33 51.75
N GLY A 254 44.72 12.50 51.12
CA GLY A 254 45.72 12.97 50.15
C GLY A 254 45.61 14.49 49.89
N PRO A 255 45.18 14.95 48.71
CA PRO A 255 45.04 16.37 48.37
C PRO A 255 43.66 16.96 48.76
N ALA A 256 43.49 18.28 48.57
CA ALA A 256 42.21 18.97 48.76
C ALA A 256 41.16 18.53 47.72
N GLN A 257 39.87 18.57 48.10
CA GLN A 257 38.78 18.08 47.25
C GLN A 257 38.68 18.85 45.92
N ASP A 258 39.03 20.14 45.93
CA ASP A 258 39.03 21.02 44.75
C ASP A 258 40.03 20.60 43.66
N GLU A 259 41.04 19.79 44.01
CA GLU A 259 42.02 19.32 43.03
C GLU A 259 41.61 18.05 42.27
N ILE A 260 40.42 17.50 42.54
CA ILE A 260 39.86 16.33 41.87
C ILE A 260 38.90 16.82 40.78
N VAL A 261 39.37 16.90 39.53
CA VAL A 261 38.54 17.26 38.37
C VAL A 261 37.88 16.00 37.82
N VAL A 262 36.56 15.92 37.89
CA VAL A 262 35.80 14.71 37.51
C VAL A 262 35.32 14.79 36.07
N LEU A 263 34.87 15.97 35.61
CA LEU A 263 34.46 16.20 34.23
C LEU A 263 35.35 17.27 33.58
N PRO A 264 35.79 17.08 32.32
CA PRO A 264 36.42 18.15 31.54
C PRO A 264 35.42 19.29 31.29
N ALA A 265 35.89 20.42 30.78
CA ALA A 265 35.01 21.47 30.28
C ALA A 265 34.17 20.92 29.11
N ALA A 266 32.92 21.35 28.99
CA ALA A 266 32.17 21.06 27.78
C ALA A 266 32.90 21.63 26.54
N PRO A 267 32.86 20.97 25.38
CA PRO A 267 33.42 21.51 24.15
C PRO A 267 32.88 22.93 23.88
N GLY A 268 33.76 23.93 23.89
CA GLY A 268 33.41 25.34 23.75
C GLY A 268 33.20 26.14 25.05
N ALA A 269 33.16 25.50 26.23
CA ALA A 269 32.94 26.18 27.51
C ALA A 269 34.20 26.82 28.14
N GLU A 270 35.39 26.60 27.58
CA GLU A 270 36.60 27.36 27.97
C GLU A 270 36.64 28.77 27.32
N ASP A 271 35.82 29.00 26.28
CA ASP A 271 35.73 30.28 25.55
C ASP A 271 34.52 31.12 26.00
N ALA A 272 34.28 31.24 27.31
CA ALA A 272 33.23 32.11 27.86
C ALA A 272 33.62 33.61 27.92
N ALA A 273 34.56 34.03 27.06
CA ALA A 273 34.73 35.42 26.64
C ALA A 273 34.04 35.59 25.26
N PRO A 274 33.50 36.77 24.92
CA PRO A 274 32.86 36.95 23.62
C PRO A 274 33.86 36.69 22.49
N ARG A 275 33.71 35.55 21.81
CA ARG A 275 34.48 35.25 20.60
C ARG A 275 34.26 36.37 19.59
N SER A 276 35.33 36.86 18.97
CA SER A 276 35.13 37.55 17.70
C SER A 276 34.61 36.52 16.71
N TYR A 277 33.46 36.79 16.09
CA TYR A 277 32.91 35.90 15.06
C TYR A 277 33.76 35.88 13.78
N ASP A 278 34.75 36.77 13.67
CA ASP A 278 35.72 36.83 12.57
C ASP A 278 36.47 35.49 12.36
N ASP A 279 36.71 34.73 13.44
CA ASP A 279 37.42 33.43 13.40
C ASP A 279 36.48 32.21 13.18
N HIS A 280 35.17 32.43 12.97
CA HIS A 280 34.22 31.32 12.79
C HIS A 280 34.44 30.56 11.47
N GLU A 281 34.23 29.23 11.46
CA GLU A 281 34.51 28.37 10.28
C GLU A 281 33.81 28.89 9.01
N TRP A 282 32.56 29.34 9.12
CA TRP A 282 31.81 29.87 7.98
C TRP A 282 32.38 31.18 7.44
N VAL A 283 32.92 32.06 8.30
CA VAL A 283 33.57 33.30 7.85
C VAL A 283 34.78 32.94 7.00
N ARG A 284 35.64 32.03 7.48
CA ARG A 284 36.78 31.52 6.74
C ARG A 284 36.39 30.83 5.43
N LEU A 285 35.40 29.94 5.44
CA LEU A 285 34.91 29.25 4.23
C LEU A 285 34.38 30.22 3.17
N VAL A 286 33.86 31.39 3.58
CA VAL A 286 33.40 32.45 2.68
C VAL A 286 34.56 33.32 2.18
N THR A 287 35.47 33.79 3.05
CA THR A 287 36.54 34.74 2.69
C THR A 287 37.72 34.09 1.94
N GLU A 288 38.01 32.83 2.23
CA GLU A 288 39.06 32.01 1.59
C GLU A 288 38.54 31.18 0.40
N HIS A 289 37.26 31.33 0.03
CA HIS A 289 36.64 30.51 -1.01
C HIS A 289 37.36 30.59 -2.38
N LYS A 290 37.56 29.45 -3.05
CA LYS A 290 38.31 29.40 -4.32
C LYS A 290 37.73 30.27 -5.45
N VAL A 291 36.44 30.61 -5.41
CA VAL A 291 35.80 31.51 -6.41
C VAL A 291 36.46 32.88 -6.51
N TRP A 292 37.07 33.37 -5.42
CA TRP A 292 37.77 34.66 -5.43
C TRP A 292 39.01 34.66 -6.33
N SER A 293 39.62 33.49 -6.60
CA SER A 293 40.76 33.34 -7.53
C SER A 293 40.35 33.20 -9.00
N LEU A 294 39.04 33.20 -9.29
CA LEU A 294 38.50 33.13 -10.65
C LEU A 294 38.09 34.51 -11.20
N VAL A 295 38.24 35.55 -10.39
CA VAL A 295 38.04 36.96 -10.78
C VAL A 295 39.35 37.50 -11.36
N PRO A 296 39.34 38.19 -12.51
CA PRO A 296 40.56 38.74 -13.12
C PRO A 296 41.34 39.70 -12.20
N GLU A 297 42.68 39.65 -12.25
CA GLU A 297 43.60 40.32 -11.29
C GLU A 297 43.47 41.86 -11.18
N ALA A 298 42.75 42.51 -12.09
CA ALA A 298 42.68 43.97 -12.19
C ALA A 298 41.83 44.67 -11.10
N GLN A 299 41.20 43.94 -10.17
CA GLN A 299 40.16 44.47 -9.27
C GLN A 299 40.37 44.21 -7.75
N PRO A 300 41.58 44.41 -7.18
CA PRO A 300 41.87 44.03 -5.78
C PRO A 300 41.08 44.82 -4.73
N ALA A 301 40.77 46.10 -4.96
CA ALA A 301 40.03 46.93 -4.01
C ALA A 301 38.55 46.49 -3.89
N ILE A 302 37.88 46.26 -5.03
CA ILE A 302 36.51 45.74 -5.13
C ILE A 302 36.39 44.40 -4.39
N LEU A 303 37.38 43.52 -4.56
CA LEU A 303 37.46 42.22 -3.90
C LEU A 303 37.63 42.35 -2.38
N ALA A 304 38.38 43.34 -1.89
CA ALA A 304 38.55 43.57 -0.45
C ALA A 304 37.23 43.98 0.21
N SER A 305 36.54 45.03 -0.30
CA SER A 305 35.26 45.49 0.26
C SER A 305 34.18 44.41 0.21
N LEU A 306 34.09 43.63 -0.88
CA LEU A 306 33.14 42.52 -0.97
C LEU A 306 33.48 41.39 0.01
N LYS A 307 34.76 41.04 0.20
CA LYS A 307 35.17 40.01 1.18
C LYS A 307 34.87 40.42 2.61
N GLU A 308 35.16 41.67 2.97
CA GLU A 308 34.84 42.23 4.29
C GLU A 308 33.33 42.20 4.56
N ARG A 309 32.51 42.64 3.59
CA ARG A 309 31.06 42.59 3.74
C ARG A 309 30.51 41.16 3.77
N CYS A 310 31.06 40.24 2.97
CA CYS A 310 30.73 38.82 3.03
C CYS A 310 31.11 38.19 4.37
N ALA A 311 32.24 38.57 4.98
CA ALA A 311 32.65 38.13 6.32
C ALA A 311 31.63 38.57 7.38
N ALA A 312 31.25 39.86 7.37
CA ALA A 312 30.26 40.41 8.30
C ALA A 312 28.88 39.74 8.18
N ILE A 313 28.44 39.38 6.96
CA ILE A 313 27.21 38.60 6.77
C ILE A 313 27.41 37.16 7.25
N ALA A 314 28.51 36.50 6.90
CA ALA A 314 28.79 35.12 7.32
C ALA A 314 28.86 34.95 8.85
N ALA A 315 29.40 35.93 9.57
CA ALA A 315 29.38 36.01 11.03
C ALA A 315 27.94 36.06 11.59
N ARG A 316 27.05 36.87 11.01
CA ARG A 316 25.63 36.94 11.40
C ARG A 316 24.88 35.64 11.09
N LEU A 317 25.19 35.01 9.96
CA LEU A 317 24.60 33.72 9.55
C LEU A 317 25.01 32.59 10.50
N ALA A 318 26.29 32.56 10.92
CA ALA A 318 26.78 31.64 11.94
C ALA A 318 26.03 31.82 13.27
N ALA A 319 25.99 33.04 13.80
CA ALA A 319 25.30 33.34 15.07
C ALA A 319 23.79 33.04 15.02
N ALA A 320 23.13 33.24 13.88
CA ALA A 320 21.74 32.85 13.69
C ALA A 320 21.57 31.32 13.64
N ASN A 321 22.48 30.61 12.97
CA ASN A 321 22.44 29.16 12.89
C ASN A 321 22.72 28.49 14.24
N GLU A 322 23.73 28.94 14.99
CA GLU A 322 24.04 28.45 16.35
C GLU A 322 22.86 28.58 17.32
N ARG A 323 22.01 29.60 17.12
CA ARG A 323 20.78 29.81 17.90
C ARG A 323 19.63 28.89 17.47
N ASP A 324 19.39 28.76 16.17
CA ASP A 324 18.17 28.15 15.64
C ASP A 324 18.32 26.64 15.37
N GLU A 325 19.50 26.17 15.00
CA GLU A 325 19.78 24.75 14.68
C GLU A 325 19.54 23.77 15.84
N PRO A 326 19.86 24.08 17.12
CA PRO A 326 19.59 23.16 18.24
C PRO A 326 18.10 22.83 18.42
N LEU A 327 17.18 23.70 17.96
CA LEU A 327 15.74 23.47 18.00
C LEU A 327 15.29 22.35 17.04
N LEU A 328 16.14 22.00 16.06
CA LEU A 328 15.91 20.93 15.09
C LEU A 328 16.59 19.60 15.47
N ALA A 329 17.10 19.46 16.69
CA ALA A 329 17.80 18.23 17.14
C ALA A 329 16.96 16.93 17.03
N GLY A 330 15.63 17.05 16.95
CA GLY A 330 14.71 15.93 16.74
C GLY A 330 14.45 15.56 15.27
N ASP A 331 14.98 16.31 14.30
CA ASP A 331 14.78 16.10 12.86
C ASP A 331 15.80 15.10 12.27
N PRO A 332 15.36 13.95 11.76
CA PRO A 332 16.25 12.97 11.13
C PRO A 332 16.66 13.35 9.70
N TRP A 333 16.00 14.33 9.06
CA TRP A 333 16.30 14.78 7.70
C TRP A 333 17.26 15.98 7.65
N HIS A 334 17.45 16.66 8.78
CA HIS A 334 18.42 17.75 8.90
C HIS A 334 19.86 17.24 8.82
N ASP A 335 20.69 18.02 8.12
CA ASP A 335 22.11 17.73 7.91
C ASP A 335 22.95 19.00 8.17
N PRO A 336 23.61 19.09 9.34
CA PRO A 336 24.38 20.28 9.75
C PRO A 336 25.57 20.57 8.83
N LEU A 337 26.04 19.58 8.06
CA LEU A 337 27.20 19.71 7.19
C LEU A 337 26.83 20.12 5.76
N HIS A 338 25.54 20.30 5.45
CA HIS A 338 25.07 20.51 4.08
C HIS A 338 25.57 21.82 3.45
N ALA A 339 25.60 22.93 4.19
CA ALA A 339 26.14 24.21 3.69
C ALA A 339 27.62 24.10 3.31
N ARG A 340 28.42 23.48 4.20
CA ARG A 340 29.85 23.21 3.99
C ARG A 340 30.08 22.30 2.78
N ARG A 341 29.35 21.18 2.65
CA ARG A 341 29.46 20.30 1.46
C ARG A 341 29.06 21.03 0.18
N THR A 342 28.05 21.89 0.22
CA THR A 342 27.62 22.71 -0.93
C THR A 342 28.73 23.67 -1.37
N SER A 343 29.38 24.38 -0.44
CA SER A 343 30.55 25.22 -0.75
C SER A 343 31.71 24.40 -1.33
N GLN A 344 32.02 23.23 -0.75
CA GLN A 344 33.08 22.34 -1.26
C GLN A 344 32.79 21.83 -2.68
N GLN A 345 31.56 21.38 -2.94
CA GLN A 345 31.13 20.93 -4.27
C GLN A 345 31.09 22.08 -5.28
N LEU A 346 30.75 23.30 -4.86
CA LEU A 346 30.82 24.48 -5.70
C LEU A 346 32.26 24.81 -6.09
N ALA A 347 33.19 24.78 -5.13
CA ALA A 347 34.61 25.00 -5.40
C ALA A 347 35.16 23.97 -6.41
N GLN A 348 34.79 22.70 -6.28
CA GLN A 348 35.12 21.66 -7.28
C GLN A 348 34.48 21.97 -8.65
N LEU A 349 33.19 22.32 -8.70
CA LEU A 349 32.45 22.62 -9.93
C LEU A 349 33.04 23.78 -10.75
N VAL A 350 33.50 24.84 -10.08
CA VAL A 350 34.02 26.06 -10.75
C VAL A 350 35.53 26.03 -11.03
N THR A 351 36.33 25.36 -10.20
CA THR A 351 37.79 25.28 -10.43
C THR A 351 38.21 24.06 -11.23
N GLY A 352 37.55 22.92 -11.03
CA GLY A 352 38.01 21.60 -11.47
C GLY A 352 39.31 21.16 -10.78
N ALA A 353 39.50 19.85 -10.62
CA ALA A 353 40.84 19.29 -10.62
C ALA A 353 41.38 19.26 -12.08
N PRO A 354 42.71 19.13 -12.29
CA PRO A 354 43.33 19.18 -13.63
C PRO A 354 42.82 18.11 -14.64
N SER A 355 42.12 17.09 -14.16
CA SER A 355 41.48 16.01 -14.93
C SER A 355 39.97 16.23 -15.18
N GLU A 356 39.35 17.23 -14.56
CA GLU A 356 37.89 17.41 -14.47
C GLU A 356 37.36 18.50 -15.39
N ARG A 357 38.16 19.57 -15.58
CA ARG A 357 37.90 20.68 -16.49
C ARG A 357 39.23 21.06 -17.14
N PRO A 358 39.37 21.02 -18.49
CA PRO A 358 40.65 21.34 -19.12
C PRO A 358 41.05 22.81 -18.92
N GLU A 359 40.08 23.70 -18.67
CA GLU A 359 40.29 25.06 -18.17
C GLU A 359 39.28 25.35 -17.03
N PRO A 360 39.66 26.12 -15.99
CA PRO A 360 38.75 26.53 -14.92
C PRO A 360 37.69 27.52 -15.43
N LEU A 361 36.66 27.82 -14.63
CA LEU A 361 35.72 28.91 -14.96
C LEU A 361 36.46 30.25 -14.94
N THR A 362 36.64 30.88 -16.11
CA THR A 362 37.24 32.21 -16.25
C THR A 362 36.17 33.31 -16.34
N ASP A 363 36.58 34.59 -16.28
CA ASP A 363 35.70 35.76 -16.41
C ASP A 363 34.61 35.90 -15.31
N LEU A 364 34.82 35.34 -14.11
CA LEU A 364 33.87 35.55 -13.00
C LEU A 364 33.92 37.01 -12.52
N GLN A 365 32.77 37.66 -12.35
CA GLN A 365 32.70 39.05 -11.89
C GLN A 365 32.74 39.11 -10.34
N PRO A 366 33.22 40.20 -9.70
CA PRO A 366 33.40 40.26 -8.25
C PRO A 366 32.13 39.96 -7.44
N THR A 367 31.00 40.56 -7.82
CA THR A 367 29.70 40.30 -7.17
C THR A 367 29.24 38.85 -7.38
N GLU A 368 29.55 38.21 -8.51
CA GLU A 368 29.22 36.80 -8.73
C GLU A 368 30.04 35.90 -7.79
N ALA A 369 31.34 36.18 -7.61
CA ALA A 369 32.18 35.48 -6.65
C ALA A 369 31.67 35.64 -5.21
N ALA A 370 31.26 36.85 -4.82
CA ALA A 370 30.68 37.15 -3.52
C ALA A 370 29.37 36.37 -3.27
N LEU A 371 28.45 36.36 -4.23
CA LEU A 371 27.19 35.62 -4.15
C LEU A 371 27.43 34.11 -4.09
N LEU A 372 28.35 33.58 -4.91
CA LEU A 372 28.71 32.16 -4.94
C LEU A 372 29.34 31.69 -3.63
N ALA A 373 30.18 32.51 -2.97
CA ALA A 373 30.74 32.18 -1.66
C ALA A 373 29.68 32.22 -0.54
N LEU A 374 28.78 33.22 -0.55
CA LEU A 374 27.86 33.51 0.55
C LEU A 374 26.57 32.68 0.54
N LEU A 375 25.97 32.45 -0.64
CA LEU A 375 24.64 31.84 -0.76
C LEU A 375 24.48 30.41 -0.21
N PRO A 376 25.50 29.52 -0.22
CA PRO A 376 25.41 28.21 0.43
C PRO A 376 25.04 28.30 1.92
N PHE A 377 25.59 29.29 2.63
CA PHE A 377 25.33 29.53 4.05
C PHE A 377 24.00 30.27 4.25
N LEU A 378 23.76 31.34 3.48
CA LEU A 378 22.51 32.12 3.59
C LEU A 378 21.27 31.25 3.36
N THR A 379 21.29 30.38 2.34
CA THR A 379 20.16 29.48 2.04
C THR A 379 19.93 28.49 3.18
N HIS A 380 21.00 27.92 3.75
CA HIS A 380 20.91 26.99 4.86
C HIS A 380 20.35 27.65 6.13
N THR A 381 20.86 28.82 6.53
CA THR A 381 20.34 29.57 7.69
C THR A 381 18.86 29.96 7.51
N VAL A 382 18.44 30.33 6.30
CA VAL A 382 17.02 30.61 6.02
C VAL A 382 16.15 29.36 6.15
N GLU A 383 16.62 28.20 5.67
CA GLU A 383 15.89 26.92 5.80
C GLU A 383 15.78 26.47 7.26
N VAL A 384 16.89 26.53 8.01
CA VAL A 384 16.95 26.24 9.46
C VAL A 384 16.04 27.20 10.24
N GLY A 385 16.16 28.51 10.02
CA GLY A 385 15.37 29.52 10.73
C GLY A 385 13.85 29.40 10.48
N ILE A 386 13.43 29.09 9.25
CA ILE A 386 12.01 28.85 8.95
C ILE A 386 11.51 27.57 9.63
N ALA A 387 12.30 26.50 9.64
CA ALA A 387 11.92 25.26 10.32
C ALA A 387 11.87 25.43 11.85
N ALA A 388 12.85 26.13 12.43
CA ALA A 388 12.94 26.39 13.86
C ALA A 388 11.81 27.29 14.38
N ALA A 389 11.43 28.33 13.62
CA ALA A 389 10.32 29.22 13.97
C ALA A 389 8.95 28.53 13.98
N GLU A 390 8.80 27.43 13.25
CA GLU A 390 7.53 26.70 13.04
C GLU A 390 7.54 25.31 13.70
N VAL A 391 8.59 24.95 14.45
CA VAL A 391 8.75 23.61 15.04
C VAL A 391 7.66 23.25 16.05
N SER A 392 6.98 24.23 16.67
CA SER A 392 5.81 24.00 17.51
C SER A 392 4.62 23.42 16.76
N ALA A 393 4.48 23.68 15.45
CA ALA A 393 3.42 23.11 14.62
C ALA A 393 3.53 21.56 14.50
N LEU A 394 4.75 21.01 14.67
CA LEU A 394 5.00 19.58 14.83
C LEU A 394 4.56 19.01 16.18
N GLN A 395 4.06 19.81 17.11
CA GLN A 395 3.39 19.32 18.32
C GLN A 395 1.88 19.55 18.23
N GLU A 396 1.46 20.72 17.74
CA GLU A 396 0.06 21.17 17.76
C GLU A 396 -0.85 20.57 16.67
N GLU A 397 -0.30 20.04 15.56
CA GLU A 397 -1.04 19.59 14.36
C GLU A 397 -2.12 20.59 13.88
N PRO A 398 -1.73 21.83 13.51
CA PRO A 398 -2.70 22.84 13.10
C PRO A 398 -3.51 22.34 11.88
N PRO A 399 -4.81 22.70 11.75
CA PRO A 399 -5.69 22.17 10.70
C PRO A 399 -5.14 22.30 9.28
N GLN A 400 -4.35 23.34 9.01
CA GLN A 400 -3.68 23.59 7.74
C GLN A 400 -2.60 22.55 7.43
N PHE A 401 -1.86 22.07 8.43
CA PHE A 401 -0.89 20.99 8.29
C PHE A 401 -1.62 19.66 8.03
N THR A 402 -2.64 19.35 8.83
CA THR A 402 -3.46 18.14 8.65
C THR A 402 -4.08 18.07 7.25
N THR A 403 -4.70 19.16 6.78
CA THR A 403 -5.25 19.28 5.42
C THR A 403 -4.16 19.17 4.34
N PHE A 404 -2.94 19.64 4.60
CA PHE A 404 -1.82 19.48 3.67
C PHE A 404 -1.40 18.00 3.54
N THR A 405 -1.39 17.23 4.62
CA THR A 405 -1.02 15.80 4.57
C THR A 405 -1.98 14.95 3.72
N GLU A 406 -3.21 15.41 3.47
CA GLU A 406 -4.18 14.72 2.59
C GLU A 406 -3.69 14.64 1.14
N ARG A 407 -2.76 15.50 0.73
CA ARG A 407 -2.08 15.45 -0.58
C ARG A 407 -1.06 14.31 -0.70
N TYR A 408 -0.71 13.68 0.42
CA TYR A 408 0.29 12.62 0.54
C TYR A 408 -0.34 11.35 1.16
N PRO A 409 -1.35 10.74 0.51
CA PRO A 409 -2.14 9.67 1.11
C PRO A 409 -1.32 8.41 1.41
N ARG A 410 -0.26 8.12 0.64
CA ARG A 410 0.62 6.95 0.88
C ARG A 410 1.44 7.14 2.15
N GLU A 411 2.09 8.29 2.29
CA GLU A 411 2.92 8.65 3.44
C GLU A 411 2.06 8.75 4.70
N ARG A 412 0.86 9.33 4.61
CA ARG A 412 -0.12 9.33 5.70
C ARG A 412 -0.53 7.91 6.10
N ARG A 413 -0.87 7.02 5.15
CA ARG A 413 -1.20 5.61 5.46
C ARG A 413 -0.02 4.87 6.11
N ARG A 414 1.22 5.10 5.65
CA ARG A 414 2.45 4.57 6.27
C ARG A 414 2.64 5.08 7.71
N MET A 415 2.42 6.37 7.96
CA MET A 415 2.45 6.95 9.30
C MET A 415 1.36 6.34 10.21
N GLU A 416 0.14 6.15 9.71
CA GLU A 416 -0.93 5.47 10.46
C GLU A 416 -0.64 3.98 10.72
N GLN A 417 0.01 3.28 9.77
CA GLN A 417 0.48 1.90 9.96
C GLN A 417 1.55 1.83 11.05
N ALA A 418 2.57 2.70 11.00
CA ALA A 418 3.60 2.79 12.04
C ALA A 418 3.01 3.08 13.42
N ARG A 419 2.04 4.01 13.51
CA ARG A 419 1.32 4.34 14.74
C ARG A 419 0.56 3.14 15.31
N ARG A 420 -0.07 2.30 14.47
CA ARG A 420 -0.73 1.06 14.91
C ARG A 420 0.26 -0.03 15.33
N ALA A 421 1.44 -0.07 14.71
CA ALA A 421 2.51 -1.03 15.03
C ALA A 421 3.40 -0.60 16.22
N GLY A 422 3.10 0.52 16.88
CA GLY A 422 3.90 1.05 17.99
C GLY A 422 5.28 1.62 17.58
N ASN A 423 5.54 1.80 16.28
CA ASN A 423 6.82 2.32 15.79
C ASN A 423 6.81 3.86 15.78
N ALA A 424 7.04 4.45 16.95
CA ALA A 424 7.06 5.91 17.13
C ALA A 424 8.16 6.60 16.29
N GLY A 425 9.31 5.95 16.09
CA GLY A 425 10.40 6.46 15.25
C GLY A 425 9.95 6.70 13.80
N ALA A 426 9.38 5.69 13.15
CA ALA A 426 8.88 5.84 11.78
C ALA A 426 7.73 6.87 11.67
N VAL A 427 6.88 7.00 12.70
CA VAL A 427 5.85 8.07 12.75
C VAL A 427 6.52 9.45 12.76
N ARG A 428 7.48 9.67 13.67
CA ARG A 428 8.24 10.92 13.79
C ARG A 428 8.94 11.27 12.48
N ASP A 429 9.62 10.29 11.88
CA ASP A 429 10.48 10.50 10.72
C ASP A 429 9.68 10.83 9.46
N ILE A 430 8.53 10.17 9.23
CA ILE A 430 7.60 10.52 8.14
C ILE A 430 6.99 11.91 8.37
N ARG A 431 6.69 12.27 9.62
CA ARG A 431 6.06 13.55 9.98
C ARG A 431 6.98 14.75 9.75
N TRP A 432 8.28 14.64 10.08
CA TRP A 432 9.29 15.66 9.73
C TRP A 432 9.40 15.88 8.22
N TRP A 433 9.39 14.80 7.43
CA TRP A 433 9.42 14.89 5.96
C TRP A 433 8.20 15.65 5.40
N LEU A 434 7.01 15.37 5.95
CA LEU A 434 5.77 16.10 5.60
C LEU A 434 5.82 17.57 6.04
N PHE A 435 6.42 17.87 7.20
CA PHE A 435 6.58 19.23 7.72
C PHE A 435 7.47 20.10 6.83
N HIS A 436 8.65 19.61 6.43
CA HIS A 436 9.51 20.34 5.48
C HIS A 436 8.81 20.62 4.15
N ARG A 437 8.03 19.67 3.65
CA ARG A 437 7.20 19.90 2.45
C ARG A 437 6.09 20.91 2.69
N TRP A 438 5.48 20.95 3.87
CA TRP A 438 4.46 21.94 4.23
C TRP A 438 5.05 23.35 4.25
N LEU A 439 6.22 23.55 4.86
CA LEU A 439 6.95 24.83 4.85
C LEU A 439 7.22 25.32 3.43
N LEU A 440 7.66 24.45 2.51
CA LEU A 440 7.87 24.81 1.09
C LEU A 440 6.60 25.25 0.36
N HIS A 441 5.40 24.95 0.89
CA HIS A 441 4.11 25.35 0.31
C HIS A 441 3.47 26.55 1.02
N ARG A 442 4.10 27.14 2.05
CA ARG A 442 3.60 28.32 2.76
C ARG A 442 4.10 29.61 2.13
N GLY A 443 3.19 30.57 1.95
CA GLY A 443 3.52 31.88 1.39
C GLY A 443 4.45 32.70 2.30
N GLU A 444 4.28 32.59 3.63
CA GLU A 444 5.14 33.30 4.60
C GLU A 444 6.61 32.91 4.46
N SER A 445 6.89 31.64 4.12
CA SER A 445 8.25 31.11 3.98
C SER A 445 9.05 31.72 2.83
N TYR A 446 8.44 32.52 1.95
CA TYR A 446 9.12 33.25 0.85
C TYR A 446 9.09 34.78 1.05
N HIS A 447 8.57 35.26 2.18
CA HIS A 447 8.43 36.68 2.50
C HIS A 447 9.80 37.32 2.87
N PRO A 448 10.09 38.59 2.52
CA PRO A 448 11.38 39.23 2.80
C PRO A 448 11.87 39.13 4.25
N SER A 449 10.94 39.06 5.22
CA SER A 449 11.24 38.94 6.65
C SER A 449 12.07 37.71 7.04
N VAL A 450 12.21 36.69 6.19
CA VAL A 450 13.10 35.55 6.45
C VAL A 450 14.57 35.84 6.14
N VAL A 451 14.85 36.86 5.31
CA VAL A 451 16.22 37.27 4.93
C VAL A 451 16.64 38.56 5.63
N THR A 452 15.77 39.55 5.74
CA THR A 452 16.10 40.88 6.31
C THR A 452 16.82 40.82 7.68
N PRO A 453 16.43 39.99 8.67
CA PRO A 453 17.11 39.95 9.97
C PRO A 453 18.56 39.43 9.89
N LEU A 454 18.87 38.61 8.88
CA LEU A 454 20.18 37.99 8.71
C LEU A 454 21.22 38.99 8.15
N LEU A 455 20.76 40.02 7.43
CA LEU A 455 21.63 41.02 6.82
C LEU A 455 21.93 42.20 7.77
N PRO A 456 23.07 42.89 7.62
CA PRO A 456 23.33 44.15 8.31
C PRO A 456 22.29 45.22 7.95
N ALA A 457 22.00 46.12 8.89
CA ALA A 457 21.18 47.29 8.59
C ALA A 457 21.90 48.18 7.56
N ALA A 458 21.18 48.67 6.55
CA ALA A 458 21.73 49.63 5.60
C ALA A 458 22.01 50.96 6.31
N GLU A 459 23.26 51.41 6.26
CA GLU A 459 23.61 52.74 6.74
C GLU A 459 22.90 53.80 5.88
N HIS A 460 22.35 54.83 6.52
CA HIS A 460 21.47 55.78 5.83
C HIS A 460 22.27 56.63 4.82
N PRO A 461 21.79 56.88 3.59
CA PRO A 461 22.47 57.71 2.58
C PRO A 461 22.62 59.22 2.92
N GLY A 462 22.43 59.62 4.18
CA GLY A 462 22.40 61.01 4.65
C GLY A 462 23.60 61.45 5.51
N GLY A 463 24.58 60.57 5.76
CA GLY A 463 25.77 60.90 6.54
C GLY A 463 26.81 61.66 5.71
N THR A 464 26.94 62.98 5.92
CA THR A 464 27.92 63.83 5.21
C THR A 464 29.34 63.67 5.76
N GLY A 465 29.94 62.49 5.63
CA GLY A 465 31.33 62.25 6.02
C GLY A 465 31.89 60.97 5.43
N ALA A 466 32.78 61.12 4.44
CA ALA A 466 33.72 60.13 3.87
C ALA A 466 33.21 58.75 3.35
N GLY A 467 32.15 58.15 3.89
CA GLY A 467 31.66 56.80 3.58
C GLY A 467 30.81 56.65 2.30
N ALA A 468 30.85 57.62 1.39
CA ALA A 468 30.09 57.54 0.13
C ALA A 468 30.66 56.51 -0.89
N ALA A 469 31.78 55.86 -0.56
CA ALA A 469 32.51 54.95 -1.45
C ALA A 469 31.93 53.53 -1.54
N ASP A 470 31.23 53.03 -0.51
CA ASP A 470 30.86 51.62 -0.39
C ASP A 470 29.36 51.31 -0.64
N GLY A 471 28.55 52.32 -0.98
CA GLY A 471 27.11 52.13 -1.22
C GLY A 471 26.76 51.16 -2.37
N TRP A 472 27.70 50.90 -3.28
CA TRP A 472 27.54 49.88 -4.32
C TRP A 472 27.74 48.45 -3.79
N VAL A 473 28.41 48.25 -2.63
CA VAL A 473 28.54 46.94 -1.97
C VAL A 473 27.19 46.51 -1.39
N ASP A 474 26.42 47.48 -0.87
CA ASP A 474 25.03 47.30 -0.47
C ASP A 474 24.08 47.03 -1.66
N GLU A 475 24.37 47.59 -2.84
CA GLU A 475 23.69 47.21 -4.10
C GLU A 475 24.08 45.79 -4.55
N ALA A 476 25.37 45.42 -4.46
CA ALA A 476 25.90 44.12 -4.84
C ALA A 476 25.24 42.97 -4.05
N LEU A 477 25.18 43.13 -2.73
CA LEU A 477 24.62 42.17 -1.77
C LEU A 477 23.23 42.60 -1.26
N GLY A 478 22.47 43.33 -2.09
CA GLY A 478 21.18 43.90 -1.75
C GLY A 478 20.10 42.88 -1.41
N HIS A 479 19.22 43.26 -0.47
CA HIS A 479 18.13 42.44 0.07
C HIS A 479 17.30 41.74 -1.01
N ASP A 480 16.84 42.47 -2.03
CA ASP A 480 15.99 41.90 -3.09
C ASP A 480 16.72 40.89 -3.96
N ARG A 481 18.02 41.09 -4.25
CA ARG A 481 18.82 40.14 -5.03
C ARG A 481 19.03 38.85 -4.25
N LEU A 482 19.42 38.96 -2.98
CA LEU A 482 19.61 37.81 -2.10
C LEU A 482 18.32 37.03 -1.89
N LEU A 483 17.19 37.71 -1.66
CA LEU A 483 15.88 37.07 -1.51
C LEU A 483 15.45 36.32 -2.79
N ARG A 484 15.60 36.92 -3.98
CA ARG A 484 15.30 36.23 -5.25
C ARG A 484 16.14 34.97 -5.43
N LEU A 485 17.44 35.04 -5.18
CA LEU A 485 18.36 33.92 -5.34
C LEU A 485 18.09 32.81 -4.31
N VAL A 486 17.88 33.13 -3.03
CA VAL A 486 17.51 32.16 -1.99
C VAL A 486 16.18 31.47 -2.33
N ASN A 487 15.18 32.22 -2.81
CA ASN A 487 13.89 31.65 -3.20
C ASN A 487 14.02 30.71 -4.41
N GLU A 488 14.83 31.06 -5.42
CA GLU A 488 15.09 30.19 -6.58
C GLU A 488 15.81 28.89 -6.20
N LEU A 489 16.71 28.93 -5.22
CA LEU A 489 17.44 27.76 -4.72
C LEU A 489 16.55 26.78 -3.93
N ARG A 490 15.41 27.22 -3.40
CA ARG A 490 14.51 26.42 -2.54
C ARG A 490 13.39 25.69 -3.30
N VAL A 491 13.09 26.05 -4.55
CA VAL A 491 11.99 25.42 -5.32
C VAL A 491 12.31 23.97 -5.72
N SER A 492 13.49 23.75 -6.31
CA SER A 492 14.00 22.43 -6.71
C SER A 492 15.46 22.55 -7.14
N PRO A 493 16.37 21.68 -6.68
CA PRO A 493 17.75 21.64 -7.17
C PRO A 493 17.87 21.05 -8.59
N PHE A 494 16.83 20.36 -9.07
CA PHE A 494 16.83 19.61 -10.35
C PHE A 494 16.07 20.30 -11.48
N SER A 495 15.76 21.60 -11.35
CA SER A 495 15.01 22.33 -12.36
C SER A 495 15.84 23.52 -12.84
N LEU A 496 16.06 23.58 -14.15
CA LEU A 496 16.54 24.80 -14.79
C LEU A 496 15.52 25.94 -14.59
N LEU A 497 16.00 27.16 -14.81
CA LEU A 497 15.32 28.41 -14.46
C LEU A 497 13.93 28.50 -15.11
N ARG A 498 12.93 28.95 -14.35
CA ARG A 498 11.55 29.08 -14.85
C ARG A 498 11.44 30.15 -15.95
N GLU A 499 11.35 29.71 -17.20
CA GLU A 499 10.83 30.53 -18.29
C GLU A 499 9.31 30.32 -18.44
N GLY A 500 8.53 31.40 -18.33
CA GLY A 500 7.19 31.50 -18.93
C GLY A 500 5.97 30.87 -18.23
N THR A 501 6.07 30.30 -17.02
CA THR A 501 4.87 29.81 -16.28
C THR A 501 4.39 30.80 -15.20
N PRO A 502 3.09 31.20 -15.18
CA PRO A 502 2.55 32.03 -14.11
C PRO A 502 2.61 31.33 -12.75
N ALA A 503 2.91 32.08 -11.68
CA ALA A 503 2.73 31.58 -10.33
C ALA A 503 1.25 31.22 -10.08
N PRO A 504 0.96 30.16 -9.29
CA PRO A 504 -0.42 29.79 -8.98
C PRO A 504 -1.14 30.96 -8.28
N ALA A 505 -2.34 31.28 -8.76
CA ALA A 505 -3.08 32.46 -8.32
C ALA A 505 -3.39 32.41 -6.82
N GLY A 506 -2.77 33.31 -6.05
CA GLY A 506 -2.95 33.43 -4.60
C GLY A 506 -1.71 33.92 -3.86
N THR A 507 -0.50 33.66 -4.38
CA THR A 507 0.74 34.20 -3.79
C THR A 507 1.00 35.61 -4.31
N GLY A 508 0.89 36.63 -3.44
CA GLY A 508 1.11 38.04 -3.78
C GLY A 508 2.54 38.45 -4.15
N VAL A 509 3.44 37.47 -4.34
CA VAL A 509 4.80 37.66 -4.83
C VAL A 509 4.80 37.34 -6.32
N GLY A 510 4.87 38.36 -7.16
CA GLY A 510 4.99 38.19 -8.61
C GLY A 510 6.27 37.42 -8.95
N GLY A 511 6.15 36.33 -9.71
CA GLY A 511 7.30 35.53 -10.15
C GLY A 511 8.17 36.30 -11.14
N MET A 512 9.12 37.09 -10.62
CA MET A 512 10.18 37.69 -11.43
C MET A 512 11.17 36.60 -11.84
N ALA A 513 11.32 36.38 -13.15
CA ALA A 513 12.43 35.59 -13.68
C ALA A 513 13.76 36.26 -13.27
N LEU A 514 14.79 35.45 -12.97
CA LEU A 514 16.11 36.00 -12.66
C LEU A 514 16.67 36.77 -13.86
N PRO A 515 17.21 37.99 -13.66
CA PRO A 515 17.72 38.79 -14.76
C PRO A 515 18.96 38.13 -15.37
N ALA A 516 18.97 38.00 -16.69
CA ALA A 516 20.17 37.56 -17.43
C ALA A 516 21.34 38.53 -17.18
N LYS A 517 21.05 39.83 -17.09
CA LYS A 517 22.01 40.89 -16.75
C LYS A 517 21.43 41.80 -15.65
N SER A 518 22.16 41.97 -14.56
CA SER A 518 22.08 43.19 -13.75
C SER A 518 23.42 43.92 -13.78
N ILE A 519 23.42 45.21 -13.42
CA ILE A 519 24.61 46.06 -13.30
C ILE A 519 24.76 46.40 -11.82
N VAL A 520 26.01 46.54 -11.37
CA VAL A 520 26.38 47.00 -10.03
C VAL A 520 27.38 48.14 -10.18
N ALA A 521 27.37 49.10 -9.26
CA ALA A 521 28.22 50.30 -9.31
C ALA A 521 27.97 51.12 -10.60
N GLY A 522 26.70 51.22 -11.01
CA GLY A 522 26.28 51.90 -12.24
C GLY A 522 26.74 53.36 -12.29
N GLY A 523 27.55 53.71 -13.30
CA GLY A 523 28.12 55.06 -13.46
C GLY A 523 29.36 55.35 -12.60
N LEU A 524 29.89 54.38 -11.86
CA LEU A 524 31.18 54.46 -11.15
C LEU A 524 32.31 53.83 -11.98
N VAL A 525 33.57 54.06 -11.56
CA VAL A 525 34.77 53.49 -12.20
C VAL A 525 34.74 51.95 -12.15
N ASP A 526 34.19 51.40 -11.07
CA ASP A 526 34.15 49.98 -10.74
C ASP A 526 32.91 49.24 -11.28
N GLN A 527 32.21 49.84 -12.25
CA GLN A 527 30.98 49.30 -12.83
C GLN A 527 31.21 47.93 -13.49
N HIS A 528 30.48 46.92 -13.02
CA HIS A 528 30.51 45.58 -13.59
C HIS A 528 29.10 44.98 -13.74
N HIS A 529 29.00 43.86 -14.44
CA HIS A 529 27.75 43.16 -14.67
C HIS A 529 27.64 41.92 -13.78
N VAL A 530 26.42 41.41 -13.60
CA VAL A 530 26.15 40.22 -12.78
C VAL A 530 25.16 39.32 -13.52
N ARG A 531 25.55 38.06 -13.72
CA ARG A 531 24.74 36.98 -14.31
C ARG A 531 24.01 36.23 -13.21
N GLU A 532 22.89 36.77 -12.71
CA GLU A 532 22.11 36.13 -11.63
C GLU A 532 21.63 34.72 -12.03
N ARG A 533 21.36 34.48 -13.32
CA ARG A 533 21.04 33.16 -13.89
C ARG A 533 22.19 32.15 -13.75
N LEU A 534 23.43 32.57 -14.01
CA LEU A 534 24.63 31.73 -13.85
C LEU A 534 24.84 31.31 -12.40
N VAL A 535 24.79 32.29 -11.49
CA VAL A 535 24.95 32.09 -10.05
C VAL A 535 23.94 31.05 -9.53
N ALA A 536 22.68 31.19 -9.93
CA ALA A 536 21.62 30.25 -9.54
C ALA A 536 21.86 28.83 -10.07
N VAL A 537 22.22 28.66 -11.35
CA VAL A 537 22.46 27.31 -11.93
C VAL A 537 23.67 26.63 -11.29
N LEU A 538 24.79 27.35 -11.12
CA LEU A 538 25.99 26.81 -10.45
C LEU A 538 25.70 26.37 -9.01
N LEU A 539 24.93 27.17 -8.26
CA LEU A 539 24.55 26.83 -6.88
C LEU A 539 23.54 25.68 -6.79
N LYS A 540 22.57 25.60 -7.71
CA LYS A 540 21.66 24.42 -7.79
C LYS A 540 22.45 23.14 -8.04
N LEU A 541 23.38 23.15 -9.01
CA LEU A 541 24.23 22.01 -9.32
C LEU A 541 25.18 21.65 -8.16
N ALA A 542 25.79 22.63 -7.50
CA ALA A 542 26.63 22.39 -6.33
C ALA A 542 25.83 21.81 -5.15
N ARG A 543 24.63 22.32 -4.91
CA ARG A 543 23.71 21.85 -3.85
C ARG A 543 23.17 20.44 -4.15
N ALA A 544 22.87 20.14 -5.41
CA ALA A 544 22.55 18.80 -5.86
C ALA A 544 23.75 17.84 -5.65
N ARG A 545 24.96 18.22 -6.10
CA ARG A 545 26.18 17.43 -5.88
C ARG A 545 26.49 17.19 -4.39
N ALA A 546 26.09 18.09 -3.49
CA ALA A 546 26.24 17.92 -2.03
C ALA A 546 25.21 16.95 -1.40
N VAL A 547 24.28 16.42 -2.20
CA VAL A 547 23.17 15.52 -1.88
C VAL A 547 22.29 16.03 -0.75
N VAL A 548 21.19 16.70 -1.12
CA VAL A 548 20.16 17.22 -0.19
C VAL A 548 19.28 16.06 0.30
N PRO A 549 19.25 15.71 1.60
CA PRO A 549 18.45 14.58 2.10
C PRO A 549 16.95 14.73 1.82
N LEU A 550 16.39 15.93 1.97
CA LEU A 550 14.97 16.24 1.70
C LEU A 550 14.60 16.21 0.21
N ALA A 551 15.59 16.25 -0.70
CA ALA A 551 15.37 16.08 -2.13
C ALA A 551 15.59 14.63 -2.61
N LEU A 552 15.91 13.69 -1.72
CA LEU A 552 15.90 12.28 -2.07
C LEU A 552 14.50 11.83 -2.51
N PRO A 553 14.40 10.86 -3.44
CA PRO A 553 13.10 10.40 -3.92
C PRO A 553 12.21 9.85 -2.80
N PRO A 554 10.86 9.96 -2.93
CA PRO A 554 9.92 9.49 -1.89
C PRO A 554 10.05 8.01 -1.49
N VAL A 555 10.77 7.20 -2.28
CA VAL A 555 11.07 5.79 -1.94
C VAL A 555 11.75 5.64 -0.57
N VAL A 556 12.51 6.64 -0.10
CA VAL A 556 13.12 6.61 1.25
C VAL A 556 12.04 6.68 2.32
N VAL A 557 11.20 7.73 2.31
CA VAL A 557 10.14 7.93 3.32
C VAL A 557 9.09 6.81 3.27
N GLN A 558 8.79 6.28 2.09
CA GLN A 558 7.82 5.19 1.89
C GLN A 558 8.28 3.84 2.46
N ASN A 559 9.58 3.68 2.76
CA ASN A 559 10.17 2.49 3.37
C ASN A 559 10.67 2.70 4.81
N LEU A 560 10.22 3.76 5.50
CA LEU A 560 10.48 3.92 6.94
C LEU A 560 9.57 3.05 7.82
N ALA A 561 8.38 2.68 7.32
CA ALA A 561 7.34 1.97 8.09
C ALA A 561 7.04 0.55 7.56
N VAL A 562 7.99 -0.06 6.84
CA VAL A 562 7.88 -1.43 6.29
C VAL A 562 8.64 -2.44 7.16
N ARG A 563 8.75 -3.70 6.73
CA ARG A 563 9.51 -4.73 7.47
C ARG A 563 11.03 -4.58 7.37
N ASP A 564 11.53 -4.01 6.27
CA ASP A 564 12.95 -3.75 6.01
C ASP A 564 13.19 -2.22 6.02
N GLN A 565 13.33 -1.67 7.23
CA GLN A 565 13.33 -0.22 7.43
C GLN A 565 14.70 0.37 7.11
N ILE A 566 14.73 1.43 6.30
CA ILE A 566 15.94 2.22 6.13
C ILE A 566 16.20 3.06 7.37
N ASN A 567 17.37 2.88 7.99
CA ASN A 567 17.82 3.74 9.08
C ASN A 567 18.32 5.08 8.52
N LEU A 568 17.67 6.19 8.88
CA LEU A 568 18.05 7.52 8.42
C LEU A 568 19.40 7.99 8.98
N LEU A 569 19.84 7.50 10.14
CA LEU A 569 21.17 7.80 10.67
C LEU A 569 22.27 7.15 9.82
N ASP A 570 22.08 5.89 9.43
CA ASP A 570 23.02 5.17 8.57
C ASP A 570 23.03 5.80 7.17
N LEU A 571 21.86 6.14 6.62
CA LEU A 571 21.75 6.87 5.35
C LEU A 571 22.49 8.21 5.43
N ARG A 572 22.31 9.02 6.48
CA ARG A 572 23.02 10.29 6.66
C ARG A 572 24.54 10.08 6.74
N GLY A 573 25.00 9.03 7.43
CA GLY A 573 26.41 8.63 7.44
C GLY A 573 26.94 8.26 6.05
N GLN A 574 26.14 7.60 5.21
CA GLN A 574 26.48 7.30 3.82
C GLN A 574 26.57 8.58 2.98
N LEU A 575 25.61 9.50 3.12
CA LEU A 575 25.62 10.80 2.43
C LEU A 575 26.82 11.68 2.80
N GLN A 576 27.22 11.68 4.07
CA GLN A 576 28.35 12.47 4.55
C GLN A 576 29.71 11.96 4.04
N ASN A 577 29.81 10.67 3.72
CA ASN A 577 31.01 10.04 3.16
C ASN A 577 30.95 9.87 1.63
N ALA A 578 29.86 10.30 0.99
CA ALA A 578 29.71 10.22 -0.46
C ALA A 578 30.59 11.27 -1.17
N TYR A 579 31.19 10.88 -2.30
CA TYR A 579 32.03 11.76 -3.12
C TYR A 579 31.79 11.54 -4.61
N TRP A 580 32.16 12.52 -5.44
CA TRP A 580 32.07 12.40 -6.89
C TRP A 580 33.43 12.02 -7.47
N ASP A 581 33.41 10.99 -8.32
CA ASP A 581 34.52 10.49 -9.12
C ASP A 581 34.32 10.91 -10.58
N HIS A 582 35.40 11.07 -11.35
CA HIS A 582 35.38 11.64 -12.69
C HIS A 582 35.89 10.66 -13.75
N LEU A 583 35.06 10.40 -14.76
CA LEU A 583 35.38 9.52 -15.89
C LEU A 583 35.20 10.27 -17.21
N GLY A 584 36.23 11.03 -17.61
CA GLY A 584 36.19 11.90 -18.78
C GLY A 584 35.16 13.01 -18.62
N LYS A 585 34.18 13.10 -19.54
CA LYS A 585 33.07 14.08 -19.45
C LYS A 585 31.93 13.65 -18.51
N SER A 586 32.04 12.52 -17.82
CA SER A 586 31.00 12.00 -16.91
C SER A 586 31.44 12.08 -15.45
N ILE A 587 30.51 12.37 -14.54
CA ILE A 587 30.71 12.26 -13.09
C ILE A 587 29.96 11.06 -12.53
N THR A 588 30.51 10.43 -11.49
CA THR A 588 29.94 9.23 -10.87
C THR A 588 29.94 9.37 -9.34
N LEU A 589 28.77 9.29 -8.72
CA LEU A 589 28.64 9.32 -7.26
C LEU A 589 29.13 7.99 -6.67
N ARG A 590 30.14 8.09 -5.81
CA ARG A 590 30.67 6.99 -4.99
C ARG A 590 30.11 7.11 -3.59
N ALA A 591 29.44 6.06 -3.11
CA ALA A 591 29.03 5.94 -1.71
C ALA A 591 28.97 4.48 -1.29
N ALA A 592 29.23 4.21 0.00
CA ALA A 592 28.96 2.90 0.60
C ALA A 592 27.46 2.73 0.77
N ALA A 593 26.89 1.66 0.21
CA ALA A 593 25.45 1.42 0.25
C ALA A 593 25.12 0.30 1.25
N GLY A 594 24.87 0.69 2.50
CA GLY A 594 24.47 -0.25 3.55
C GLY A 594 23.02 -0.72 3.47
N HIS A 595 22.18 -0.07 2.65
CA HIS A 595 20.77 -0.45 2.49
C HIS A 595 20.27 -0.26 1.04
N HIS A 596 19.50 -1.24 0.54
CA HIS A 596 19.07 -1.28 -0.86
C HIS A 596 18.19 -0.09 -1.28
N VAL A 597 17.30 0.40 -0.40
CA VAL A 597 16.51 1.62 -0.66
C VAL A 597 17.41 2.86 -0.74
N GLY A 598 18.48 2.92 0.06
CA GLY A 598 19.45 4.02 0.01
C GLY A 598 20.21 4.02 -1.31
N ALA A 599 20.58 2.83 -1.79
CA ALA A 599 21.23 2.65 -3.09
C ALA A 599 20.35 3.17 -4.24
N LEU A 600 19.11 2.67 -4.36
CA LEU A 600 18.19 3.16 -5.40
C LEU A 600 17.93 4.67 -5.26
N ALA A 601 17.74 5.18 -4.03
CA ALA A 601 17.48 6.60 -3.83
C ALA A 601 18.63 7.46 -4.39
N LEU A 602 19.89 7.01 -4.21
CA LEU A 602 21.07 7.67 -4.80
C LEU A 602 21.18 7.49 -6.32
N GLU A 603 20.86 6.31 -6.86
CA GLU A 603 20.81 6.08 -8.32
C GLU A 603 19.81 7.02 -8.99
N MET A 604 18.55 7.03 -8.50
CA MET A 604 17.50 7.94 -8.95
C MET A 604 17.86 9.42 -8.78
N TYR A 605 18.55 9.78 -7.69
CA TYR A 605 19.04 11.14 -7.47
C TYR A 605 20.09 11.54 -8.52
N CYS A 606 20.95 10.59 -8.93
CA CYS A 606 21.90 10.80 -10.01
C CYS A 606 21.23 10.86 -11.39
N GLU A 607 20.16 10.07 -11.64
CA GLU A 607 19.32 10.20 -12.85
C GLU A 607 18.76 11.64 -12.98
N GLN A 608 18.36 12.27 -11.87
CA GLN A 608 17.87 13.65 -11.86
C GLN A 608 18.98 14.69 -12.16
N ILE A 609 20.20 14.48 -11.67
CA ILE A 609 21.36 15.32 -12.02
C ILE A 609 21.73 15.14 -13.50
N ASP A 610 21.74 13.89 -13.99
CA ASP A 610 22.01 13.56 -15.40
C ASP A 610 21.02 14.24 -16.34
N GLY A 611 19.74 14.30 -15.95
CA GLY A 611 18.70 15.04 -16.66
C GLY A 611 19.03 16.53 -16.83
N VAL A 612 19.46 17.21 -15.75
CA VAL A 612 19.83 18.64 -15.79
C VAL A 612 21.09 18.88 -16.63
N LEU A 613 22.12 18.03 -16.48
CA LEU A 613 23.35 18.15 -17.26
C LEU A 613 23.10 17.93 -18.76
N ARG A 614 22.23 16.96 -19.11
CA ARG A 614 21.78 16.73 -20.48
C ARG A 614 20.98 17.92 -21.03
N GLU A 615 20.07 18.50 -20.25
CA GLU A 615 19.28 19.68 -20.65
C GLU A 615 20.19 20.88 -20.95
N ILE A 616 21.24 21.12 -20.15
CA ILE A 616 22.27 22.14 -20.43
C ILE A 616 23.03 21.78 -21.72
N GLY A 617 23.48 20.53 -21.87
CA GLY A 617 24.28 20.07 -23.00
C GLY A 617 23.54 19.95 -24.34
N GLU A 618 22.20 19.95 -24.34
CA GLU A 618 21.37 19.97 -25.55
C GLU A 618 21.19 21.39 -26.13
N ILE A 619 21.56 22.45 -25.40
CA ILE A 619 21.48 23.83 -25.87
C ILE A 619 22.71 24.15 -26.74
N THR A 620 22.52 24.14 -28.06
CA THR A 620 23.62 24.31 -29.04
C THR A 620 24.25 25.71 -29.08
N ASP A 621 23.60 26.72 -28.50
CA ASP A 621 24.09 28.10 -28.36
C ASP A 621 23.63 28.65 -27.01
N LEU A 622 24.43 28.48 -25.95
CA LEU A 622 24.08 29.03 -24.64
C LEU A 622 24.00 30.57 -24.68
N PRO A 623 22.96 31.17 -24.08
CA PRO A 623 22.88 32.62 -23.86
C PRO A 623 24.14 33.16 -23.19
N TRP A 624 24.53 34.41 -23.47
CA TRP A 624 25.80 34.99 -23.01
C TRP A 624 26.00 34.89 -21.48
N ASP A 625 24.91 34.94 -20.72
CA ASP A 625 24.87 34.79 -19.27
C ASP A 625 25.11 33.35 -18.80
N LEU A 626 24.86 32.34 -19.63
CA LEU A 626 25.00 30.92 -19.32
C LEU A 626 26.19 30.24 -20.01
N ARG A 627 26.85 30.88 -21.00
CA ARG A 627 28.06 30.35 -21.67
C ARG A 627 29.13 29.74 -20.76
N PRO A 628 29.42 30.27 -19.55
CA PRO A 628 30.40 29.63 -18.65
C PRO A 628 30.05 28.19 -18.20
N LEU A 629 28.85 27.69 -18.53
CA LEU A 629 28.42 26.31 -18.30
C LEU A 629 28.92 25.32 -19.39
N ASP A 630 29.42 25.77 -20.55
CA ASP A 630 29.89 24.89 -21.65
C ASP A 630 30.92 23.83 -21.22
N GLY A 631 31.73 24.17 -20.21
CA GLY A 631 32.73 23.26 -19.63
C GLY A 631 32.22 22.32 -18.53
N LEU A 632 30.92 22.18 -18.31
CA LEU A 632 30.39 21.25 -17.28
C LEU A 632 30.48 19.78 -17.71
N PRO A 633 30.39 18.82 -16.75
CA PRO A 633 30.21 17.41 -17.08
C PRO A 633 28.95 17.20 -17.92
N ALA A 634 29.04 16.33 -18.93
CA ALA A 634 27.94 16.05 -19.85
C ALA A 634 26.94 15.03 -19.29
N ARG A 635 27.37 14.17 -18.33
CA ARG A 635 26.56 13.09 -17.75
C ARG A 635 26.87 12.90 -16.27
N ALA A 636 25.88 12.38 -15.52
CA ALA A 636 26.04 11.89 -14.16
C ALA A 636 25.56 10.45 -14.01
N GLY A 637 26.13 9.72 -13.05
CA GLY A 637 25.72 8.37 -12.68
C GLY A 637 26.11 8.04 -11.23
N ALA A 638 25.88 6.80 -10.82
CA ALA A 638 26.28 6.29 -9.51
C ALA A 638 27.05 4.97 -9.66
N ASP A 639 28.10 4.78 -8.86
CA ASP A 639 28.77 3.49 -8.67
C ASP A 639 28.93 3.26 -7.17
N LEU A 640 27.96 2.51 -6.64
CA LEU A 640 27.74 2.33 -5.22
C LEU A 640 28.40 1.03 -4.75
N ASP A 641 29.14 1.13 -3.65
CA ASP A 641 29.71 -0.04 -2.98
C ASP A 641 28.61 -0.74 -2.18
N ALA A 642 27.81 -1.49 -2.92
CA ALA A 642 26.65 -2.26 -2.49
C ALA A 642 26.97 -3.75 -2.60
N PRO A 643 26.86 -4.54 -1.51
CA PRO A 643 26.92 -5.99 -1.56
C PRO A 643 26.06 -6.59 -2.67
N VAL A 644 26.51 -7.68 -3.29
CA VAL A 644 25.87 -8.31 -4.47
C VAL A 644 24.39 -8.65 -4.24
N HIS A 645 23.97 -8.90 -3.00
CA HIS A 645 22.56 -9.14 -2.67
C HIS A 645 21.69 -7.87 -2.72
N LEU A 646 22.22 -6.68 -2.41
CA LEU A 646 21.49 -5.41 -2.56
C LEU A 646 21.31 -5.03 -4.04
N ARG A 647 22.31 -5.35 -4.89
CA ARG A 647 22.23 -5.21 -6.36
C ARG A 647 21.15 -6.08 -7.03
N ARG A 648 20.45 -6.94 -6.28
CA ARG A 648 19.34 -7.75 -6.79
C ARG A 648 17.98 -7.06 -6.75
N ALA A 649 17.85 -5.91 -6.09
CA ALA A 649 16.60 -5.16 -6.02
C ALA A 649 16.18 -4.67 -7.42
N ILE A 650 14.92 -4.91 -7.82
CA ILE A 650 14.41 -4.57 -9.15
C ILE A 650 13.38 -3.45 -9.03
N ARG A 651 13.59 -2.35 -9.77
CA ARG A 651 12.55 -1.31 -9.93
C ARG A 651 11.45 -1.85 -10.84
N PHE A 652 10.19 -1.62 -10.47
CA PHE A 652 9.05 -1.89 -11.35
C PHE A 652 9.25 -1.10 -12.66
N ARG A 653 9.59 -1.79 -13.75
CA ARG A 653 9.69 -1.17 -15.07
C ARG A 653 8.29 -1.09 -15.64
N ALA A 654 7.65 0.04 -15.38
CA ALA A 654 6.38 0.38 -15.97
C ALA A 654 6.45 1.79 -16.54
N ASP A 655 5.95 1.91 -17.75
CA ASP A 655 5.66 3.15 -18.45
C ASP A 655 4.72 3.99 -17.55
N GLU A 656 5.25 5.03 -16.89
CA GLU A 656 4.55 5.75 -15.80
C GLU A 656 3.25 6.41 -16.31
N GLU A 657 3.26 6.96 -17.53
CA GLU A 657 2.05 7.46 -18.21
C GLU A 657 1.00 6.34 -18.36
N ARG A 658 1.43 5.14 -18.75
CA ARG A 658 0.53 4.00 -18.99
C ARG A 658 -0.06 3.41 -17.71
N VAL A 659 0.69 3.43 -16.60
CA VAL A 659 0.19 3.06 -15.26
C VAL A 659 -0.81 4.10 -14.77
N LEU A 660 -0.53 5.38 -14.97
CA LEU A 660 -1.45 6.47 -14.60
C LEU A 660 -2.72 6.46 -15.47
N ASP A 661 -2.64 6.18 -16.76
CA ASP A 661 -3.82 6.01 -17.63
C ASP A 661 -4.65 4.78 -17.27
N LEU A 662 -4.02 3.67 -16.86
CA LEU A 662 -4.73 2.49 -16.37
C LEU A 662 -5.44 2.73 -15.03
N LEU A 663 -4.79 3.44 -14.09
CA LEU A 663 -5.33 3.70 -12.75
C LEU A 663 -6.29 4.90 -12.68
N MET A 664 -6.13 5.92 -13.54
CA MET A 664 -6.91 7.17 -13.50
C MET A 664 -7.76 7.43 -14.75
N GLY A 665 -7.37 6.90 -15.92
CA GLY A 665 -7.90 7.34 -17.21
C GLY A 665 -9.34 6.88 -17.51
N ARG A 666 -9.67 5.58 -17.33
CA ARG A 666 -11.00 5.03 -17.64
C ARG A 666 -11.35 3.79 -16.82
N ASN A 667 -12.22 3.91 -15.80
CA ASN A 667 -13.11 2.88 -15.20
C ASN A 667 -12.62 1.44 -14.82
N LEU A 668 -11.44 0.97 -15.24
CA LEU A 668 -11.02 -0.44 -15.23
C LEU A 668 -10.77 -1.04 -13.84
N TYR A 669 -10.42 -0.21 -12.85
CA TYR A 669 -10.00 -0.66 -11.51
C TYR A 669 -10.91 -0.11 -10.41
N LYS A 670 -12.23 -0.17 -10.63
CA LYS A 670 -13.24 0.31 -9.67
C LYS A 670 -13.77 -0.74 -8.69
N ASN A 671 -13.45 -2.02 -8.87
CA ASN A 671 -13.92 -3.09 -7.99
C ASN A 671 -12.74 -3.83 -7.33
N PRO A 672 -12.58 -3.77 -5.99
CA PRO A 672 -11.53 -4.52 -5.28
C PRO A 672 -11.62 -6.05 -5.47
N ASP A 673 -12.79 -6.58 -5.82
CA ASP A 673 -13.01 -8.01 -6.06
C ASP A 673 -12.17 -8.55 -7.22
N LEU A 674 -11.77 -7.69 -8.18
CA LEU A 674 -10.90 -8.08 -9.29
C LEU A 674 -9.55 -8.60 -8.81
N ALA A 675 -8.96 -8.03 -7.74
CA ALA A 675 -7.68 -8.48 -7.21
C ALA A 675 -7.72 -9.94 -6.70
N VAL A 676 -8.81 -10.33 -6.03
CA VAL A 676 -9.00 -11.72 -5.56
C VAL A 676 -9.18 -12.68 -6.75
N ARG A 677 -9.86 -12.23 -7.82
CA ARG A 677 -10.04 -13.01 -9.06
C ARG A 677 -8.71 -13.20 -9.80
N GLU A 678 -7.87 -12.16 -9.88
CA GLU A 678 -6.51 -12.23 -10.42
C GLU A 678 -5.62 -13.19 -9.60
N MET A 679 -5.66 -13.12 -8.26
CA MET A 679 -4.94 -14.07 -7.40
C MET A 679 -5.33 -15.52 -7.70
N TYR A 680 -6.63 -15.81 -7.79
CA TYR A 680 -7.13 -17.16 -8.11
C TYR A 680 -6.68 -17.63 -9.51
N GLN A 681 -6.80 -16.77 -10.52
CA GLN A 681 -6.43 -17.12 -11.89
C GLN A 681 -4.91 -17.34 -12.05
N ASN A 682 -4.08 -16.56 -11.35
CA ASN A 682 -2.63 -16.76 -11.35
C ASN A 682 -2.24 -18.08 -10.65
N ALA A 683 -2.87 -18.41 -9.52
CA ALA A 683 -2.70 -19.71 -8.85
C ALA A 683 -3.15 -20.89 -9.74
N MET A 684 -4.30 -20.75 -10.42
CA MET A 684 -4.82 -21.76 -11.34
C MET A 684 -3.90 -21.96 -12.56
N ASP A 685 -3.42 -20.88 -13.19
CA ASP A 685 -2.44 -20.96 -14.29
C ASP A 685 -1.13 -21.64 -13.84
N ALA A 686 -0.67 -21.37 -12.60
CA ALA A 686 0.51 -22.01 -12.03
C ALA A 686 0.31 -23.53 -11.80
N CYS A 687 -0.87 -23.95 -11.33
CA CYS A 687 -1.23 -25.36 -11.25
C CYS A 687 -1.29 -26.02 -12.64
N ARG A 688 -1.95 -25.41 -13.63
CA ARG A 688 -2.02 -25.94 -15.01
C ARG A 688 -0.64 -26.16 -15.64
N HIS A 689 0.30 -25.23 -15.43
CA HIS A 689 1.67 -25.39 -15.91
C HIS A 689 2.37 -26.58 -15.24
N ARG A 690 2.23 -26.76 -13.92
CA ARG A 690 2.82 -27.92 -13.23
C ARG A 690 2.20 -29.24 -13.64
N ASP A 691 0.90 -29.28 -13.88
CA ASP A 691 0.17 -30.45 -14.35
C ASP A 691 0.75 -30.94 -15.68
N LEU A 692 0.81 -30.05 -16.68
CA LEU A 692 1.37 -30.35 -18.01
C LEU A 692 2.86 -30.70 -17.97
N ARG A 693 3.68 -30.02 -17.14
CA ARG A 693 5.09 -30.39 -16.98
C ARG A 693 5.24 -31.77 -16.34
N THR A 694 4.40 -32.10 -15.37
CA THR A 694 4.43 -33.41 -14.68
C THR A 694 4.02 -34.53 -15.64
N GLU A 695 2.98 -34.31 -16.44
CA GLU A 695 2.54 -35.26 -17.47
C GLU A 695 3.60 -35.44 -18.57
N TYR A 696 4.18 -34.36 -19.09
CA TYR A 696 5.32 -34.42 -20.02
C TYR A 696 6.46 -35.26 -19.44
N LEU A 697 6.89 -34.97 -18.20
CA LEU A 697 8.00 -35.67 -17.56
C LEU A 697 7.71 -37.17 -17.39
N ARG A 698 6.51 -37.54 -16.95
CA ARG A 698 6.06 -38.94 -16.88
C ARG A 698 6.09 -39.62 -18.25
N ARG A 699 5.57 -38.98 -19.30
CA ARG A 699 5.62 -39.50 -20.69
C ARG A 699 7.05 -39.65 -21.21
N THR A 700 8.00 -38.83 -20.75
CA THR A 700 9.44 -38.96 -21.06
C THR A 700 10.20 -39.93 -20.13
N GLY A 701 9.53 -40.63 -19.22
CA GLY A 701 10.11 -41.68 -18.38
C GLY A 701 10.64 -41.21 -17.00
N ALA A 702 10.27 -40.03 -16.53
CA ALA A 702 10.61 -39.58 -15.17
C ALA A 702 9.69 -40.23 -14.12
N ASP A 703 10.29 -40.84 -13.10
CA ASP A 703 9.58 -41.30 -11.90
C ASP A 703 9.33 -40.10 -10.97
N LEU A 704 8.06 -39.66 -10.89
CA LEU A 704 7.63 -38.51 -10.10
C LEU A 704 6.50 -38.95 -9.17
N PRO A 705 6.48 -38.45 -7.91
CA PRO A 705 5.41 -38.78 -6.97
C PRO A 705 4.03 -38.35 -7.50
N PRO A 706 2.94 -38.93 -6.96
CA PRO A 706 1.60 -38.40 -7.16
C PRO A 706 1.56 -36.93 -6.75
N TRP A 707 0.88 -36.10 -7.56
CA TRP A 707 0.69 -34.69 -7.30
C TRP A 707 -0.72 -34.31 -7.72
N GLU A 708 -1.39 -33.54 -6.87
CA GLU A 708 -2.70 -32.96 -7.12
C GLU A 708 -2.61 -31.45 -6.90
N GLY A 709 -3.12 -30.66 -7.85
CA GLY A 709 -3.13 -29.21 -7.75
C GLY A 709 -4.10 -28.73 -6.67
N THR A 710 -3.59 -27.89 -5.76
CA THR A 710 -4.36 -27.30 -4.66
C THR A 710 -4.13 -25.79 -4.59
N ILE A 711 -5.20 -25.05 -4.27
CA ILE A 711 -5.18 -23.59 -4.11
C ILE A 711 -5.82 -23.25 -2.76
N THR A 712 -5.09 -22.60 -1.86
CA THR A 712 -5.56 -22.28 -0.51
C THR A 712 -5.55 -20.77 -0.27
N PHE A 713 -6.73 -20.20 -0.03
CA PHE A 713 -6.89 -18.84 0.48
C PHE A 713 -7.02 -18.85 2.00
N THR A 714 -6.27 -17.99 2.67
CA THR A 714 -6.38 -17.74 4.12
C THR A 714 -6.50 -16.24 4.34
N GLN A 715 -7.59 -15.81 4.98
CA GLN A 715 -7.81 -14.42 5.36
C GLN A 715 -7.92 -14.31 6.88
N GLY A 716 -7.17 -13.39 7.47
CA GLY A 716 -7.09 -13.26 8.92
C GLY A 716 -6.29 -12.04 9.37
N VAL A 717 -5.76 -12.13 10.59
CA VAL A 717 -4.90 -11.12 11.22
C VAL A 717 -3.60 -11.82 11.62
N ASP A 718 -2.44 -11.21 11.36
CA ASP A 718 -1.14 -11.75 11.77
C ASP A 718 -0.83 -11.47 13.25
N ALA A 719 0.32 -11.95 13.74
CA ALA A 719 0.72 -11.79 15.13
C ALA A 719 0.93 -10.30 15.51
N GLU A 720 1.23 -9.48 14.52
CA GLU A 720 1.44 -8.04 14.60
C GLU A 720 0.13 -7.23 14.47
N GLY A 721 -1.04 -7.89 14.42
CA GLY A 721 -2.35 -7.24 14.36
C GLY A 721 -2.76 -6.72 12.98
N ARG A 722 -2.01 -7.04 11.92
CA ARG A 722 -2.28 -6.60 10.55
C ARG A 722 -3.22 -7.58 9.85
N ARG A 723 -4.23 -7.05 9.16
CA ARG A 723 -5.11 -7.87 8.31
C ARG A 723 -4.35 -8.37 7.08
N PHE A 724 -4.51 -9.62 6.72
CA PHE A 724 -3.88 -10.18 5.52
C PHE A 724 -4.86 -11.05 4.70
N LEU A 725 -4.59 -11.11 3.39
CA LEU A 725 -5.14 -12.11 2.48
C LEU A 725 -3.98 -12.88 1.85
N ARG A 726 -3.89 -14.18 2.14
CA ARG A 726 -2.89 -15.08 1.58
C ARG A 726 -3.54 -16.02 0.57
N CYS A 727 -2.94 -16.17 -0.60
CA CYS A 727 -3.21 -17.26 -1.54
C CYS A 727 -1.95 -18.13 -1.64
N HIS A 728 -2.11 -19.44 -1.54
CA HIS A 728 -1.05 -20.42 -1.72
C HIS A 728 -1.45 -21.43 -2.81
N ASP A 729 -0.61 -21.60 -3.82
CA ASP A 729 -0.68 -22.71 -4.77
C ASP A 729 0.53 -23.64 -4.59
N ASN A 730 0.32 -24.93 -4.82
CA ASN A 730 1.39 -25.92 -4.98
C ASN A 730 1.76 -26.10 -6.48
N GLY A 731 1.59 -25.06 -7.29
CA GLY A 731 1.79 -25.08 -8.74
C GLY A 731 3.26 -25.04 -9.15
N ILE A 732 3.53 -24.51 -10.34
CA ILE A 732 4.86 -24.53 -10.97
C ILE A 732 5.88 -23.61 -10.26
N GLY A 733 5.42 -22.61 -9.51
CA GLY A 733 6.27 -21.59 -8.90
C GLY A 733 7.05 -20.74 -9.90
N MET A 734 7.83 -19.78 -9.40
CA MET A 734 8.65 -18.85 -10.19
C MET A 734 10.12 -18.95 -9.76
N GLY A 735 11.03 -18.90 -10.74
CA GLY A 735 12.45 -18.69 -10.48
C GLY A 735 12.79 -17.20 -10.50
N GLU A 736 14.06 -16.87 -10.29
CA GLU A 736 14.51 -15.48 -10.33
C GLU A 736 14.20 -14.83 -11.68
N GLY A 737 14.43 -15.54 -12.80
CA GLY A 737 14.15 -15.04 -14.16
C GLY A 737 12.67 -14.71 -14.41
N GLU A 738 11.74 -15.57 -13.99
CA GLU A 738 10.30 -15.28 -14.11
C GLU A 738 9.89 -14.10 -13.23
N ILE A 739 10.49 -13.94 -12.04
CA ILE A 739 10.25 -12.77 -11.18
C ILE A 739 10.75 -11.50 -11.88
N ARG A 740 12.00 -11.50 -12.40
CA ARG A 740 12.61 -10.33 -13.06
C ARG A 740 11.82 -9.89 -14.30
N ASN A 741 11.46 -10.83 -15.16
CA ASN A 741 11.05 -10.57 -16.55
C ASN A 741 9.55 -10.75 -16.83
N ALA A 742 8.75 -11.18 -15.85
CA ALA A 742 7.30 -11.35 -16.01
C ALA A 742 6.48 -10.95 -14.78
N PHE A 743 7.03 -10.99 -13.57
CA PHE A 743 6.34 -10.57 -12.35
C PHE A 743 6.58 -9.08 -12.01
N ALA A 744 7.79 -8.57 -12.27
CA ALA A 744 8.22 -7.20 -11.94
C ALA A 744 8.14 -6.20 -13.11
N GLU A 745 7.67 -6.61 -14.29
CA GLU A 745 7.57 -5.77 -15.50
C GLU A 745 6.11 -5.64 -15.94
N ALA A 746 5.58 -4.41 -15.98
CA ALA A 746 4.18 -4.18 -16.33
C ALA A 746 3.93 -4.43 -17.82
N GLY A 747 3.01 -5.35 -18.13
CA GLY A 747 2.68 -5.73 -19.51
C GLY A 747 3.44 -6.94 -20.03
N ALA A 748 4.52 -7.36 -19.36
CA ALA A 748 5.21 -8.59 -19.68
C ALA A 748 4.33 -9.81 -19.36
N ARG A 749 4.45 -10.88 -20.16
CA ARG A 749 3.71 -12.13 -19.95
C ARG A 749 4.70 -13.28 -19.87
N PHE A 750 4.51 -14.19 -18.92
CA PHE A 750 5.37 -15.37 -18.78
C PHE A 750 5.41 -16.23 -20.06
N VAL A 751 4.31 -16.23 -20.85
CA VAL A 751 4.24 -16.96 -22.12
C VAL A 751 5.07 -16.37 -23.27
N HIS A 752 5.60 -15.17 -23.11
CA HIS A 752 6.53 -14.55 -24.05
C HIS A 752 8.00 -14.72 -23.62
N LEU A 753 8.26 -15.35 -22.48
CA LEU A 753 9.62 -15.66 -22.04
C LEU A 753 10.23 -16.74 -22.97
N PRO A 754 11.48 -16.56 -23.44
CA PRO A 754 12.15 -17.55 -24.30
C PRO A 754 12.19 -18.96 -23.70
N GLU A 755 12.28 -19.07 -22.37
CA GLU A 755 12.28 -20.33 -21.62
C GLU A 755 10.97 -21.09 -21.81
N TYR A 756 9.85 -20.38 -21.73
CA TYR A 756 8.51 -20.94 -21.91
C TYR A 756 8.25 -21.34 -23.37
N VAL A 757 8.67 -20.52 -24.33
CA VAL A 757 8.52 -20.82 -25.77
C VAL A 757 9.31 -22.08 -26.14
N ARG A 758 10.53 -22.24 -25.60
CA ARG A 758 11.33 -23.46 -25.79
C ARG A 758 10.67 -24.69 -25.17
N GLU A 759 10.12 -24.57 -23.96
CA GLU A 759 9.39 -25.67 -23.32
C GLU A 759 8.16 -26.11 -24.12
N MET A 760 7.31 -25.16 -24.54
CA MET A 760 6.10 -25.49 -25.31
C MET A 760 6.44 -26.20 -26.63
N ALA A 761 7.55 -25.84 -27.27
CA ALA A 761 8.05 -26.52 -28.46
C ALA A 761 8.50 -27.98 -28.17
N LEU A 762 9.09 -28.25 -27.00
CA LEU A 762 9.43 -29.62 -26.57
C LEU A 762 8.18 -30.45 -26.31
N TRP A 763 7.18 -29.88 -25.61
CA TRP A 763 5.92 -30.57 -25.36
C TRP A 763 5.22 -30.97 -26.66
N GLN A 764 5.12 -30.05 -27.62
CA GLN A 764 4.50 -30.27 -28.92
C GLN A 764 5.26 -31.28 -29.80
N GLN A 765 6.56 -31.46 -29.61
CA GLN A 765 7.33 -32.52 -30.29
C GLN A 765 7.00 -33.92 -29.75
N HIS A 766 6.55 -34.02 -28.49
CA HIS A 766 6.22 -35.29 -27.85
C HIS A 766 4.74 -35.65 -27.97
N ALA A 767 3.81 -34.69 -27.80
CA ALA A 767 2.38 -34.92 -27.99
C ALA A 767 1.60 -33.62 -28.23
N GLU A 768 0.61 -33.66 -29.13
CA GLU A 768 -0.19 -32.48 -29.52
C GLU A 768 -1.17 -32.01 -28.44
N ASP A 769 -1.55 -32.89 -27.50
CA ASP A 769 -2.47 -32.59 -26.38
C ASP A 769 -1.81 -31.80 -25.23
N LEU A 770 -0.47 -31.77 -25.15
CA LEU A 770 0.29 -31.07 -24.11
C LEU A 770 0.35 -29.55 -24.37
N ARG A 771 -0.80 -28.88 -24.23
CA ARG A 771 -0.96 -27.45 -24.54
C ARG A 771 -1.51 -26.65 -23.37
N LEU A 772 -0.76 -25.61 -22.95
CA LEU A 772 -1.21 -24.70 -21.89
C LEU A 772 -2.12 -23.59 -22.45
N TYR A 773 -3.23 -23.35 -21.77
CA TYR A 773 -4.17 -22.27 -22.06
C TYR A 773 -4.21 -21.25 -20.89
N PRO A 774 -3.32 -20.24 -20.88
CA PRO A 774 -3.11 -19.33 -19.74
C PRO A 774 -4.14 -18.19 -19.67
N ASN A 775 -4.60 -17.86 -18.47
CA ASN A 775 -5.47 -16.73 -18.16
C ASN A 775 -4.78 -15.38 -18.03
N SER A 776 -3.49 -15.33 -17.70
CA SER A 776 -2.77 -14.05 -17.68
C SER A 776 -2.57 -13.46 -19.10
N ARG A 777 -3.33 -12.41 -19.44
CA ARG A 777 -3.34 -11.78 -20.78
C ARG A 777 -2.82 -10.34 -20.84
N PHE A 778 -2.66 -9.66 -19.72
CA PHE A 778 -2.32 -8.23 -19.72
C PHE A 778 -1.01 -7.90 -19.03
N GLY A 779 -0.36 -8.83 -18.31
CA GLY A 779 0.92 -8.57 -17.63
C GLY A 779 0.84 -7.55 -16.49
N ILE A 780 -0.37 -7.24 -16.02
CA ILE A 780 -0.66 -6.24 -14.98
C ILE A 780 -1.37 -6.84 -13.76
N GLY A 781 -1.50 -8.17 -13.68
CA GLY A 781 -2.25 -8.85 -12.61
C GLY A 781 -1.73 -8.51 -11.21
N VAL A 782 -0.41 -8.37 -11.05
CA VAL A 782 0.22 -7.97 -9.77
C VAL A 782 -0.16 -6.54 -9.35
N LEU A 783 -0.41 -5.62 -10.32
CA LEU A 783 -0.85 -4.26 -10.00
C LEU A 783 -2.22 -4.22 -9.35
N SER A 784 -3.11 -5.17 -9.71
CA SER A 784 -4.44 -5.26 -9.09
C SER A 784 -4.37 -5.48 -7.58
N TYR A 785 -3.31 -6.13 -7.08
CA TYR A 785 -3.12 -6.40 -5.67
C TYR A 785 -2.94 -5.12 -4.84
N PHE A 786 -2.38 -4.05 -5.44
CA PHE A 786 -2.24 -2.74 -4.80
C PHE A 786 -3.56 -1.97 -4.65
N MET A 787 -4.67 -2.47 -5.21
CA MET A 787 -6.02 -2.00 -4.82
C MET A 787 -6.41 -2.47 -3.41
N LEU A 788 -5.82 -3.57 -2.93
CA LEU A 788 -6.16 -4.17 -1.62
C LEU A 788 -5.11 -3.90 -0.55
N ALA A 789 -3.84 -3.72 -0.91
CA ALA A 789 -2.72 -3.74 0.01
C ALA A 789 -1.58 -2.79 -0.39
N ASP A 790 -1.04 -2.04 0.56
CA ASP A 790 0.17 -1.22 0.36
C ASP A 790 1.48 -2.03 0.54
N GLU A 791 1.41 -3.32 0.93
CA GLU A 791 2.56 -4.22 1.08
C GLU A 791 2.21 -5.64 0.59
N ILE A 792 3.12 -6.24 -0.19
CA ILE A 792 2.97 -7.57 -0.78
C ILE A 792 4.22 -8.40 -0.47
N THR A 793 4.03 -9.64 -0.03
CA THR A 793 5.11 -10.64 0.05
C THR A 793 4.74 -11.87 -0.77
N VAL A 794 5.65 -12.32 -1.63
CA VAL A 794 5.52 -13.52 -2.44
C VAL A 794 6.62 -14.49 -2.06
N GLU A 795 6.29 -15.65 -1.49
CA GLU A 795 7.25 -16.75 -1.39
C GLU A 795 7.01 -17.72 -2.55
N THR A 796 8.06 -18.17 -3.22
CA THR A 796 7.91 -19.03 -4.40
C THR A 796 9.09 -19.98 -4.54
N CYS A 797 8.81 -21.17 -5.08
CA CYS A 797 9.81 -22.20 -5.35
C CYS A 797 9.49 -22.83 -6.70
N ARG A 798 10.39 -22.66 -7.68
CA ARG A 798 10.20 -23.15 -9.05
C ARG A 798 10.30 -24.67 -9.11
N PHE A 799 9.33 -25.34 -9.71
CA PHE A 799 9.48 -26.74 -10.12
C PHE A 799 10.34 -26.78 -11.39
N GLY A 800 11.52 -27.41 -11.34
CA GLY A 800 12.49 -27.45 -12.44
C GLY A 800 12.05 -28.29 -13.64
N MET A 801 12.78 -28.19 -14.75
CA MET A 801 12.61 -29.08 -15.91
C MET A 801 13.16 -30.50 -15.65
N ASP A 802 13.90 -30.69 -14.56
CA ASP A 802 14.37 -31.98 -14.05
C ASP A 802 13.38 -32.65 -13.07
N GLY A 803 12.20 -32.03 -12.86
CA GLY A 803 11.19 -32.51 -11.92
C GLY A 803 11.51 -32.26 -10.44
N ARG A 804 12.46 -31.37 -10.12
CA ARG A 804 12.86 -31.08 -8.72
C ARG A 804 12.52 -29.64 -8.30
N PRO A 805 12.21 -29.39 -7.01
CA PRO A 805 12.13 -28.02 -6.50
C PRO A 805 13.48 -27.31 -6.59
N GLY A 806 13.47 -26.10 -7.14
CA GLY A 806 14.64 -25.23 -7.24
C GLY A 806 14.92 -24.43 -5.97
N GLN A 807 15.70 -23.36 -6.11
CA GLN A 807 15.99 -22.44 -5.01
C GLN A 807 14.70 -21.70 -4.58
N PRO A 808 14.26 -21.81 -3.31
CA PRO A 808 13.14 -21.02 -2.82
C PRO A 808 13.52 -19.54 -2.67
N LEU A 809 12.60 -18.65 -3.03
CA LEU A 809 12.76 -17.21 -3.04
C LEU A 809 11.63 -16.54 -2.24
N ARG A 810 11.96 -15.42 -1.58
CA ARG A 810 10.97 -14.47 -1.05
C ARG A 810 11.13 -13.16 -1.79
N VAL A 811 10.01 -12.61 -2.27
CA VAL A 811 9.92 -11.31 -2.91
C VAL A 811 9.10 -10.39 -2.01
N SER A 812 9.64 -9.25 -1.62
CA SER A 812 8.92 -8.23 -0.85
C SER A 812 8.78 -6.95 -1.68
N ILE A 813 7.59 -6.34 -1.65
CA ILE A 813 7.21 -5.20 -2.50
C ILE A 813 6.38 -4.21 -1.67
N ALA A 814 6.82 -2.96 -1.60
CA ALA A 814 6.31 -1.93 -0.69
C ALA A 814 5.40 -0.88 -1.36
N GLY A 815 4.73 -1.25 -2.45
CA GLY A 815 3.85 -0.36 -3.24
C GLY A 815 4.19 -0.37 -4.74
N PRO A 816 3.30 0.12 -5.61
CA PRO A 816 3.37 -0.04 -7.07
C PRO A 816 4.50 0.73 -7.77
N GLY A 817 5.30 1.52 -7.03
CA GLY A 817 6.49 2.23 -7.54
C GLY A 817 7.75 1.97 -6.72
N THR A 818 7.77 0.90 -5.92
CA THR A 818 8.90 0.55 -5.04
C THR A 818 9.71 -0.64 -5.58
N LEU A 819 10.84 -0.93 -4.96
CA LEU A 819 11.70 -2.07 -5.30
C LEU A 819 11.04 -3.41 -4.98
N PHE A 820 11.31 -4.39 -5.84
CA PHE A 820 11.15 -5.81 -5.57
C PHE A 820 12.45 -6.29 -4.95
N ARG A 821 12.45 -6.62 -3.65
CA ARG A 821 13.60 -7.28 -3.00
C ARG A 821 13.45 -8.78 -3.16
N ILE A 822 14.41 -9.45 -3.83
CA ILE A 822 14.41 -10.90 -4.04
C ILE A 822 15.45 -11.56 -3.15
N ASP A 823 15.00 -12.19 -2.06
CA ASP A 823 15.84 -12.89 -1.10
C ASP A 823 15.82 -14.40 -1.37
N PRO A 824 16.98 -15.08 -1.48
CA PRO A 824 17.01 -16.54 -1.41
C PRO A 824 16.67 -16.99 0.02
N LEU A 825 15.70 -17.88 0.15
CA LEU A 825 15.41 -18.55 1.42
C LEU A 825 16.38 -19.74 1.61
N PRO A 826 16.60 -20.23 2.84
CA PRO A 826 17.37 -21.47 3.05
C PRO A 826 16.82 -22.60 2.17
N TYR A 827 17.71 -23.28 1.43
CA TYR A 827 17.32 -24.42 0.61
C TYR A 827 16.88 -25.58 1.50
N ASP A 828 15.62 -25.98 1.37
CA ASP A 828 15.06 -27.15 2.03
C ASP A 828 14.62 -28.15 0.95
N PRO A 829 15.28 -29.32 0.83
CA PRO A 829 14.91 -30.33 -0.15
C PRO A 829 13.54 -30.98 0.11
N ARG A 830 12.91 -30.73 1.27
CA ARG A 830 11.53 -31.14 1.57
C ARG A 830 10.49 -30.10 1.17
N ARG A 831 10.90 -28.89 0.78
CA ARG A 831 9.98 -27.81 0.40
C ARG A 831 9.39 -28.09 -0.98
N GLU A 832 8.08 -28.20 -1.04
CA GLU A 832 7.37 -28.33 -2.31
C GLU A 832 7.49 -27.06 -3.17
N ALA A 833 7.47 -27.25 -4.49
CA ALA A 833 7.33 -26.16 -5.44
C ALA A 833 5.90 -25.55 -5.39
N GLY A 834 5.79 -24.28 -5.74
CA GLY A 834 4.54 -23.50 -5.64
C GLY A 834 4.79 -22.02 -5.35
N THR A 835 3.71 -21.27 -5.13
CA THR A 835 3.77 -19.84 -4.76
C THR A 835 2.81 -19.52 -3.60
N THR A 836 3.21 -18.59 -2.75
CA THR A 836 2.42 -18.03 -1.66
C THR A 836 2.44 -16.51 -1.75
N VAL A 837 1.36 -15.91 -2.25
CA VAL A 837 1.17 -14.45 -2.28
C VAL A 837 0.42 -14.03 -1.02
N THR A 838 1.02 -13.18 -0.20
CA THR A 838 0.39 -12.55 0.97
C THR A 838 0.25 -11.05 0.72
N LEU A 839 -1.00 -10.57 0.73
CA LEU A 839 -1.37 -9.16 0.67
C LEU A 839 -1.66 -8.64 2.08
N TYR A 840 -0.99 -7.58 2.52
CA TYR A 840 -1.29 -6.93 3.79
C TYR A 840 -2.37 -5.86 3.59
N LEU A 841 -3.60 -6.22 3.96
CA LEU A 841 -4.80 -5.49 3.57
C LEU A 841 -4.86 -4.10 4.19
N ASN A 842 -5.15 -3.11 3.35
CA ASN A 842 -5.39 -1.74 3.75
C ASN A 842 -6.60 -1.67 4.72
N PRO A 843 -6.61 -0.71 5.66
CA PRO A 843 -7.81 -0.44 6.44
C PRO A 843 -8.93 0.04 5.48
N PRO A 844 -10.20 -0.38 5.69
CA PRO A 844 -11.31 0.15 4.90
C PRO A 844 -11.46 1.65 5.18
N GLU A 845 -11.63 2.44 4.12
CA GLU A 845 -11.97 3.86 4.21
C GLU A 845 -13.49 4.03 4.44
N HIS A 846 -13.97 5.26 4.64
CA HIS A 846 -15.30 5.56 5.18
C HIS A 846 -16.45 4.78 4.51
N ASP A 847 -17.27 4.10 5.34
CA ASP A 847 -18.44 3.28 4.97
C ASP A 847 -18.18 2.06 4.04
N GLU A 848 -16.93 1.75 3.66
CA GLU A 848 -16.63 0.58 2.84
C GLU A 848 -16.60 -0.73 3.66
N LEU A 849 -17.19 -1.79 3.10
CA LEU A 849 -17.13 -3.13 3.69
C LEU A 849 -15.74 -3.75 3.45
N PRO A 850 -15.13 -4.39 4.47
CA PRO A 850 -13.89 -5.15 4.27
C PRO A 850 -14.04 -6.18 3.16
N VAL A 851 -13.06 -6.23 2.26
CA VAL A 851 -13.02 -7.21 1.16
C VAL A 851 -12.97 -8.62 1.76
N SER A 852 -13.90 -9.47 1.35
CA SER A 852 -14.02 -10.86 1.82
C SER A 852 -13.73 -11.81 0.67
N CYS A 853 -12.60 -12.50 0.73
CA CYS A 853 -12.22 -13.44 -0.34
C CYS A 853 -13.26 -14.56 -0.52
N LEU A 854 -13.89 -15.00 0.58
CA LEU A 854 -14.97 -15.99 0.56
C LEU A 854 -16.22 -15.47 -0.17
N ARG A 855 -16.61 -14.20 0.02
CA ARG A 855 -17.72 -13.61 -0.75
C ARG A 855 -17.39 -13.62 -2.24
N VAL A 856 -16.23 -13.09 -2.61
CA VAL A 856 -15.83 -12.93 -4.02
C VAL A 856 -15.74 -14.28 -4.73
N LEU A 857 -15.14 -15.28 -4.08
CA LEU A 857 -15.05 -16.63 -4.66
C LEU A 857 -16.42 -17.34 -4.69
N ASN A 858 -17.29 -17.19 -3.69
CA ASN A 858 -18.65 -17.75 -3.76
C ASN A 858 -19.48 -17.12 -4.90
N GLU A 859 -19.33 -15.81 -5.11
CA GLU A 859 -20.09 -15.06 -6.12
C GLU A 859 -19.65 -15.38 -7.55
N HIS A 860 -18.33 -15.59 -7.76
CA HIS A 860 -17.73 -15.70 -9.09
C HIS A 860 -17.17 -17.07 -9.46
N LEU A 861 -16.73 -17.92 -8.52
CA LEU A 861 -16.13 -19.23 -8.81
C LEU A 861 -17.17 -20.34 -8.63
N TRP A 862 -17.72 -20.82 -9.75
CA TRP A 862 -18.81 -21.80 -9.76
C TRP A 862 -18.32 -23.23 -9.94
N ILE A 863 -17.22 -23.41 -10.69
CA ILE A 863 -16.50 -24.68 -10.88
C ILE A 863 -15.02 -24.38 -10.65
N ALA A 864 -14.30 -25.22 -9.91
CA ALA A 864 -12.86 -25.04 -9.71
C ALA A 864 -12.11 -26.21 -10.38
N PRO A 865 -11.20 -25.98 -11.34
CA PRO A 865 -10.44 -27.08 -11.95
C PRO A 865 -9.50 -27.81 -10.98
N TYR A 866 -9.03 -27.09 -9.95
CA TYR A 866 -8.18 -27.60 -8.87
C TYR A 866 -8.85 -27.41 -7.52
N ARG A 867 -8.51 -28.28 -6.56
CA ARG A 867 -9.12 -28.27 -5.24
C ARG A 867 -8.83 -26.95 -4.54
N THR A 868 -9.87 -26.16 -4.30
CA THR A 868 -9.73 -24.79 -3.79
C THR A 868 -10.30 -24.68 -2.39
N VAL A 869 -9.50 -24.25 -1.43
CA VAL A 869 -9.87 -24.14 -0.01
C VAL A 869 -9.83 -22.67 0.41
N VAL A 870 -10.84 -22.18 1.12
CA VAL A 870 -10.92 -20.82 1.65
C VAL A 870 -11.17 -20.86 3.15
N SER A 871 -10.26 -20.27 3.93
CA SER A 871 -10.35 -20.18 5.40
C SER A 871 -10.38 -18.72 5.86
N THR A 872 -11.37 -18.37 6.68
CA THR A 872 -11.59 -17.01 7.21
C THR A 872 -11.85 -17.01 8.73
N GLY A 873 -11.14 -17.86 9.48
CA GLY A 873 -11.30 -17.97 10.94
C GLY A 873 -12.48 -18.83 11.41
N GLY A 874 -13.08 -19.63 10.53
CA GLY A 874 -14.14 -20.60 10.83
C GLY A 874 -13.95 -21.90 10.05
N THR A 875 -15.00 -22.68 9.87
CA THR A 875 -14.94 -23.91 9.05
C THR A 875 -14.50 -23.57 7.62
N PRO A 876 -13.45 -24.22 7.08
CA PRO A 876 -12.97 -23.93 5.74
C PRO A 876 -14.03 -24.31 4.69
N THR A 877 -14.21 -23.44 3.71
CA THR A 877 -15.04 -23.73 2.53
C THR A 877 -14.17 -24.38 1.47
N VAL A 878 -14.64 -25.49 0.89
CA VAL A 878 -13.93 -26.24 -0.14
C VAL A 878 -14.72 -26.25 -1.45
N TRP A 879 -14.04 -26.09 -2.57
CA TRP A 879 -14.49 -26.43 -3.91
C TRP A 879 -13.71 -27.67 -4.34
N GLU A 880 -14.42 -28.76 -4.61
CA GLU A 880 -13.80 -29.98 -5.13
C GLU A 880 -13.56 -29.87 -6.65
N PRO A 881 -12.54 -30.55 -7.19
CA PRO A 881 -12.15 -30.42 -8.60
C PRO A 881 -13.27 -30.76 -9.58
N ASN A 882 -13.55 -29.83 -10.49
CA ASN A 882 -14.53 -29.98 -11.58
C ASN A 882 -15.95 -30.31 -11.11
N GLU A 883 -16.37 -29.80 -9.94
CA GLU A 883 -17.74 -29.87 -9.46
C GLU A 883 -18.45 -28.51 -9.48
N LEU A 884 -19.73 -28.50 -9.86
CA LEU A 884 -20.57 -27.30 -9.85
C LEU A 884 -21.07 -27.00 -8.43
N ARG A 885 -20.73 -25.82 -7.92
CA ARG A 885 -21.18 -25.32 -6.61
C ARG A 885 -22.67 -24.98 -6.63
N VAL A 886 -23.50 -25.91 -6.15
CA VAL A 886 -24.97 -25.79 -6.13
C VAL A 886 -25.45 -24.59 -5.29
N GLU A 887 -24.68 -24.19 -4.27
CA GLU A 887 -24.97 -23.01 -3.43
C GLU A 887 -24.88 -21.70 -4.22
N ALA A 888 -23.84 -21.51 -5.04
CA ALA A 888 -23.70 -20.32 -5.88
C ALA A 888 -24.82 -20.22 -6.93
N LEU A 889 -25.21 -21.37 -7.50
CA LEU A 889 -26.36 -21.47 -8.40
C LEU A 889 -27.68 -21.12 -7.68
N ARG A 890 -27.88 -21.59 -6.44
CA ARG A 890 -29.06 -21.26 -5.61
C ARG A 890 -29.16 -19.78 -5.32
N GLU A 891 -28.05 -19.14 -4.96
CA GLU A 891 -28.00 -17.72 -4.64
C GLU A 891 -28.30 -16.88 -5.89
N HIS A 892 -27.68 -17.19 -7.03
CA HIS A 892 -27.96 -16.51 -8.30
C HIS A 892 -29.43 -16.64 -8.73
N GLN A 893 -30.04 -17.82 -8.56
CA GLN A 893 -31.45 -18.04 -8.90
C GLN A 893 -32.43 -17.39 -7.91
N GLN A 894 -31.97 -16.92 -6.75
CA GLN A 894 -32.79 -16.24 -5.73
C GLN A 894 -32.72 -14.71 -5.80
N GLU A 895 -31.90 -14.12 -6.68
CA GLU A 895 -31.86 -12.67 -6.87
C GLU A 895 -33.22 -12.11 -7.32
N PRO A 896 -33.65 -10.93 -6.81
CA PRO A 896 -35.06 -10.55 -6.79
C PRO A 896 -35.58 -10.00 -8.14
N ARG A 897 -35.90 -10.90 -9.08
CA ARG A 897 -36.72 -10.61 -10.27
C ARG A 897 -38.08 -11.32 -10.22
N ARG A 898 -39.03 -10.66 -9.53
CA ARG A 898 -40.47 -10.98 -9.38
C ARG A 898 -40.82 -12.26 -8.59
N THR A 899 -41.34 -12.00 -7.39
CA THR A 899 -42.38 -12.76 -6.67
C THR A 899 -42.87 -14.08 -7.30
N VAL A 900 -42.32 -15.20 -6.82
CA VAL A 900 -43.00 -16.50 -6.77
C VAL A 900 -42.86 -17.03 -5.35
N ARG A 901 -43.91 -17.65 -4.80
CA ARG A 901 -43.95 -18.13 -3.41
C ARG A 901 -42.88 -19.20 -3.15
N ARG A 902 -42.26 -19.14 -1.96
CA ARG A 902 -41.43 -20.23 -1.40
C ARG A 902 -42.19 -21.56 -1.45
N SER A 903 -41.64 -22.56 -2.14
CA SER A 903 -42.01 -23.97 -1.99
C SER A 903 -40.77 -24.86 -1.87
N GLY A 904 -40.73 -25.69 -0.82
CA GLY A 904 -39.84 -26.86 -0.70
C GLY A 904 -38.34 -26.61 -0.42
N LYS A 905 -37.79 -27.35 0.54
CA LYS A 905 -36.33 -27.49 0.79
C LYS A 905 -35.61 -28.37 -0.26
N LYS A 906 -35.97 -28.31 -1.54
CA LYS A 906 -35.21 -29.00 -2.60
C LYS A 906 -34.28 -27.99 -3.28
N GLY A 907 -33.00 -28.35 -3.44
CA GLY A 907 -32.07 -27.56 -4.26
C GLY A 907 -32.51 -27.55 -5.73
N PRO A 908 -31.92 -26.67 -6.57
CA PRO A 908 -32.17 -26.69 -7.99
C PRO A 908 -31.74 -28.06 -8.54
N ALA A 909 -32.59 -28.66 -9.37
CA ALA A 909 -32.22 -29.87 -10.08
C ALA A 909 -31.03 -29.55 -10.99
N THR A 910 -30.02 -30.44 -11.00
CA THR A 910 -28.84 -30.34 -11.84
C THR A 910 -28.51 -31.71 -12.43
N ALA A 911 -27.95 -31.75 -13.65
CA ALA A 911 -27.42 -32.97 -14.25
C ALA A 911 -26.10 -32.65 -14.98
N ARG A 912 -25.02 -33.34 -14.60
CA ARG A 912 -23.69 -33.24 -15.21
C ARG A 912 -23.67 -34.05 -16.52
N VAL A 913 -23.09 -33.47 -17.58
CA VAL A 913 -22.84 -34.16 -18.84
C VAL A 913 -21.34 -34.46 -18.95
N GLY A 914 -20.99 -35.72 -19.24
CA GLY A 914 -19.62 -36.15 -19.53
C GLY A 914 -18.55 -35.64 -18.55
N ASP A 915 -17.54 -34.95 -19.09
CA ASP A 915 -16.40 -34.38 -18.35
C ASP A 915 -16.78 -33.22 -17.39
N GLY A 916 -18.02 -32.74 -17.43
CA GLY A 916 -18.49 -31.60 -16.65
C GLY A 916 -18.29 -30.24 -17.32
N LYS A 917 -18.02 -30.17 -18.63
CA LYS A 917 -18.11 -28.90 -19.39
C LYS A 917 -19.54 -28.38 -19.54
N LEU A 918 -20.56 -29.24 -19.37
CA LEU A 918 -21.98 -28.88 -19.42
C LEU A 918 -22.74 -29.45 -18.21
N TYR A 919 -23.55 -28.59 -17.59
CA TYR A 919 -24.54 -28.97 -16.59
C TYR A 919 -25.92 -28.45 -17.02
N TRP A 920 -26.91 -29.33 -17.06
CA TRP A 920 -28.32 -28.93 -17.13
C TRP A 920 -28.78 -28.45 -15.76
N VAL A 921 -29.54 -27.34 -15.72
CA VAL A 921 -30.02 -26.74 -14.46
C VAL A 921 -31.51 -26.37 -14.57
N GLY A 922 -32.27 -26.53 -13.48
CA GLY A 922 -33.72 -26.27 -13.46
C GLY A 922 -34.17 -24.81 -13.61
N GLY A 923 -33.25 -23.86 -13.79
CA GLY A 923 -33.53 -22.41 -13.77
C GLY A 923 -32.49 -21.59 -14.52
N GLN A 924 -32.23 -20.36 -14.08
CA GLN A 924 -31.20 -19.52 -14.69
C GLN A 924 -29.79 -20.09 -14.43
N GLY A 925 -29.00 -20.25 -15.48
CA GLY A 925 -27.58 -20.58 -15.45
C GLY A 925 -26.74 -19.54 -16.22
N MET A 926 -25.53 -19.93 -16.61
CA MET A 926 -24.48 -19.01 -17.07
C MET A 926 -23.48 -19.72 -17.98
N LEU A 927 -22.89 -19.00 -18.93
CA LEU A 927 -21.59 -19.40 -19.48
C LEU A 927 -20.49 -18.99 -18.50
N LEU A 928 -19.61 -19.91 -18.17
CA LEU A 928 -18.41 -19.70 -17.35
C LEU A 928 -17.19 -19.68 -18.26
N ALA A 929 -16.13 -18.99 -17.85
CA ALA A 929 -14.82 -19.07 -18.49
C ALA A 929 -13.80 -19.58 -17.47
N ASP A 930 -13.26 -20.78 -17.69
CA ASP A 930 -12.43 -21.51 -16.71
C ASP A 930 -13.08 -21.54 -15.31
N GLY A 931 -14.37 -21.90 -15.25
CA GLY A 931 -15.16 -22.03 -14.03
C GLY A 931 -15.63 -20.72 -13.38
N ILE A 932 -15.24 -19.57 -13.94
CA ILE A 932 -15.57 -18.23 -13.43
C ILE A 932 -16.76 -17.63 -14.18
N LYS A 933 -17.72 -17.09 -13.43
CA LYS A 933 -18.94 -16.42 -13.90
C LYS A 933 -18.66 -15.26 -14.87
N THR A 934 -19.34 -15.26 -16.02
CA THR A 934 -19.33 -14.18 -17.03
C THR A 934 -20.62 -13.34 -16.99
N ASP A 935 -20.80 -12.42 -17.94
CA ASP A 935 -22.04 -11.67 -18.19
C ASP A 935 -23.09 -12.43 -19.01
N ARG A 936 -22.73 -13.57 -19.62
CA ARG A 936 -23.62 -14.34 -20.50
C ARG A 936 -24.47 -15.33 -19.73
N ALA A 937 -25.63 -14.85 -19.30
CA ALA A 937 -26.66 -15.67 -18.69
C ALA A 937 -27.29 -16.65 -19.71
N ALA A 938 -27.43 -17.92 -19.34
CA ALA A 938 -28.03 -18.96 -20.17
C ALA A 938 -29.13 -19.67 -19.36
N PHE A 939 -30.39 -19.66 -19.83
CA PHE A 939 -31.44 -20.37 -19.10
C PHE A 939 -31.31 -21.89 -19.33
N GLY A 940 -31.53 -22.67 -18.28
CA GLY A 940 -31.61 -24.13 -18.35
C GLY A 940 -30.26 -24.86 -18.34
N LEU A 941 -29.14 -24.15 -18.47
CA LEU A 941 -27.80 -24.75 -18.58
C LEU A 941 -26.67 -23.87 -18.01
N VAL A 942 -25.59 -24.52 -17.58
CA VAL A 942 -24.30 -23.92 -17.24
C VAL A 942 -23.24 -24.59 -18.10
N VAL A 943 -22.42 -23.82 -18.82
CA VAL A 943 -21.34 -24.32 -19.67
C VAL A 943 -20.02 -23.74 -19.20
N ASP A 944 -19.01 -24.57 -19.01
CA ASP A 944 -17.64 -24.15 -18.70
C ASP A 944 -16.80 -24.07 -19.97
N LEU A 945 -16.52 -22.84 -20.42
CA LEU A 945 -15.67 -22.55 -21.58
C LEU A 945 -14.19 -22.62 -21.16
N ARG A 946 -13.67 -23.85 -21.13
CA ARG A 946 -12.29 -24.20 -20.77
C ARG A 946 -11.59 -24.99 -21.89
N ASP A 947 -10.29 -25.17 -21.72
CA ASP A 947 -9.41 -25.91 -22.65
C ASP A 947 -9.49 -25.33 -24.08
N GLU A 948 -9.82 -26.16 -25.07
CA GLU A 948 -10.04 -25.81 -26.48
C GLU A 948 -11.23 -24.86 -26.70
N LEU A 949 -12.24 -24.88 -25.82
CA LEU A 949 -13.47 -24.08 -25.93
C LEU A 949 -13.35 -22.68 -25.34
N ARG A 950 -12.16 -22.35 -24.85
CA ARG A 950 -11.89 -21.14 -24.07
C ARG A 950 -12.03 -19.87 -24.92
N PRO A 951 -12.66 -18.80 -24.40
CA PRO A 951 -12.94 -17.59 -25.18
C PRO A 951 -11.69 -16.87 -25.68
N GLU A 952 -11.69 -16.50 -26.96
CA GLU A 952 -10.61 -15.75 -27.61
C GLU A 952 -10.40 -14.36 -27.01
N LEU A 953 -11.44 -13.74 -26.43
CA LEU A 953 -11.44 -12.39 -25.86
C LEU A 953 -12.40 -12.30 -24.66
N LEU A 954 -11.82 -11.89 -23.51
CA LEU A 954 -12.52 -11.42 -22.31
C LEU A 954 -12.14 -9.96 -22.11
N SER A 955 -13.03 -9.15 -21.53
CA SER A 955 -12.68 -7.77 -21.13
C SER A 955 -11.60 -7.74 -20.03
N VAL A 956 -11.00 -6.56 -19.82
CA VAL A 956 -9.98 -6.35 -18.77
C VAL A 956 -10.54 -6.65 -17.37
N ASP A 957 -11.80 -6.28 -17.11
CA ASP A 957 -12.52 -6.60 -15.87
C ASP A 957 -12.87 -8.11 -15.76
N ARG A 958 -12.61 -8.89 -16.83
CA ARG A 958 -12.84 -10.34 -16.96
C ARG A 958 -14.29 -10.79 -16.73
N VAL A 959 -15.27 -9.90 -16.93
CA VAL A 959 -16.71 -10.25 -16.79
C VAL A 959 -17.37 -10.40 -18.15
N GLU A 960 -17.02 -9.55 -19.11
CA GLU A 960 -17.66 -9.51 -20.44
C GLU A 960 -17.06 -10.56 -21.38
N LEU A 961 -17.89 -11.49 -21.85
CA LEU A 961 -17.54 -12.48 -22.86
C LEU A 961 -17.68 -11.88 -24.26
N GLN A 962 -16.55 -11.60 -24.92
CA GLN A 962 -16.53 -10.89 -26.21
C GLN A 962 -16.59 -11.84 -27.41
N ARG A 963 -15.87 -12.98 -27.36
CA ARG A 963 -15.91 -14.03 -28.41
C ARG A 963 -15.67 -15.42 -27.82
N PHE A 964 -16.46 -16.38 -28.27
CA PHE A 964 -16.36 -17.82 -27.97
C PHE A 964 -16.91 -18.63 -29.15
N ASP A 965 -16.64 -19.93 -29.19
CA ASP A 965 -17.18 -20.82 -30.23
C ASP A 965 -18.63 -21.22 -29.91
N GLU A 966 -19.58 -20.47 -30.50
CA GLU A 966 -21.01 -20.79 -30.41
C GLU A 966 -21.35 -22.16 -31.01
N GLN A 967 -20.65 -22.61 -32.06
CA GLN A 967 -20.93 -23.91 -32.70
C GLN A 967 -20.51 -25.08 -31.81
N ALA A 968 -19.38 -24.96 -31.11
CA ALA A 968 -18.96 -25.98 -30.15
C ALA A 968 -19.90 -26.04 -28.94
N VAL A 969 -20.42 -24.90 -28.47
CA VAL A 969 -21.46 -24.87 -27.43
C VAL A 969 -22.77 -25.53 -27.90
N GLU A 970 -23.20 -25.32 -29.14
CA GLU A 970 -24.35 -26.06 -29.70
C GLU A 970 -24.07 -27.57 -29.81
N HIS A 971 -22.86 -27.99 -30.18
CA HIS A 971 -22.49 -29.41 -30.19
C HIS A 971 -22.53 -30.01 -28.78
N LEU A 972 -22.03 -29.31 -27.75
CA LEU A 972 -22.15 -29.76 -26.36
C LEU A 972 -23.62 -29.90 -25.92
N LYS A 973 -24.47 -28.91 -26.22
CA LYS A 973 -25.91 -28.98 -25.94
C LYS A 973 -26.55 -30.21 -26.57
N HIS A 974 -26.27 -30.47 -27.85
CA HIS A 974 -26.80 -31.61 -28.57
C HIS A 974 -26.29 -32.95 -28.03
N ALA A 975 -24.99 -33.04 -27.73
CA ALA A 975 -24.39 -34.25 -27.18
C ALA A 975 -24.95 -34.62 -25.80
N GLY A 976 -25.27 -33.62 -24.95
CA GLY A 976 -25.81 -33.81 -23.61
C GLY A 976 -27.34 -33.98 -23.50
N LEU A 977 -28.07 -34.07 -24.63
CA LEU A 977 -29.52 -34.28 -24.61
C LEU A 977 -29.97 -35.61 -23.97
N PRO A 978 -29.27 -36.75 -24.14
CA PRO A 978 -29.64 -38.00 -23.47
C PRO A 978 -29.66 -37.87 -21.93
N GLU A 979 -28.62 -37.25 -21.36
CA GLU A 979 -28.50 -37.01 -19.92
C GLU A 979 -29.54 -36.01 -19.41
N LEU A 980 -29.87 -34.97 -20.20
CA LEU A 980 -30.99 -34.07 -19.87
C LEU A 980 -32.28 -34.86 -19.71
N ILE A 981 -32.64 -35.66 -20.72
CA ILE A 981 -33.90 -36.38 -20.80
C ILE A 981 -34.03 -37.44 -19.70
N ALA A 982 -32.92 -38.09 -19.34
CA ALA A 982 -32.86 -39.03 -18.21
C ALA A 982 -32.90 -38.34 -16.83
N SER A 983 -32.77 -37.00 -16.76
CA SER A 983 -32.67 -36.26 -15.50
C SER A 983 -33.99 -35.67 -15.01
N SER A 984 -34.05 -35.39 -13.70
CA SER A 984 -35.14 -34.62 -13.08
C SER A 984 -35.19 -33.12 -13.46
N VAL A 985 -34.24 -32.63 -14.28
CA VAL A 985 -34.27 -31.26 -14.82
C VAL A 985 -35.32 -31.15 -15.94
N PHE A 986 -35.43 -32.18 -16.77
CA PHE A 986 -36.29 -32.16 -17.96
C PHE A 986 -37.77 -32.30 -17.57
N THR A 987 -38.43 -31.15 -17.41
CA THR A 987 -39.85 -31.06 -17.04
C THR A 987 -40.59 -30.16 -18.03
N TYR A 988 -41.91 -30.31 -18.09
CA TYR A 988 -42.77 -29.47 -18.92
C TYR A 988 -42.63 -27.96 -18.58
N ASP A 989 -42.59 -27.61 -17.29
CA ASP A 989 -42.39 -26.23 -16.81
C ASP A 989 -40.96 -25.68 -17.05
N TRP A 990 -39.96 -26.56 -17.23
CA TRP A 990 -38.60 -26.19 -17.67
C TRP A 990 -38.55 -25.93 -19.19
N LEU A 991 -39.08 -26.86 -19.99
CA LEU A 991 -39.14 -26.73 -21.45
C LEU A 991 -39.94 -25.48 -21.86
N LEU A 992 -41.04 -25.20 -21.15
CA LEU A 992 -41.82 -23.96 -21.24
C LEU A 992 -40.99 -22.67 -21.13
N GLN A 993 -39.83 -22.71 -20.47
CA GLN A 993 -38.95 -21.56 -20.29
C GLN A 993 -37.79 -21.57 -21.29
N VAL A 994 -37.24 -22.75 -21.61
CA VAL A 994 -36.20 -22.90 -22.65
C VAL A 994 -36.68 -22.40 -24.01
N VAL A 995 -37.95 -22.64 -24.36
CA VAL A 995 -38.57 -22.17 -25.62
C VAL A 995 -38.38 -20.67 -25.88
N ASP A 996 -38.31 -19.84 -24.85
CA ASP A 996 -38.17 -18.38 -24.99
C ASP A 996 -36.73 -17.89 -24.92
N SER A 997 -35.80 -18.74 -24.47
CA SER A 997 -34.36 -18.44 -24.45
C SER A 997 -33.62 -19.05 -25.64
N ASP A 998 -34.05 -20.23 -26.09
CA ASP A 998 -33.42 -21.03 -27.12
C ASP A 998 -34.45 -21.97 -27.78
N GLU A 999 -35.08 -21.47 -28.84
CA GLU A 999 -36.04 -22.21 -29.64
C GLU A 999 -35.45 -23.48 -30.28
N LYS A 1000 -34.18 -23.44 -30.69
CA LYS A 1000 -33.51 -24.57 -31.37
C LYS A 1000 -33.30 -25.72 -30.40
N LEU A 1001 -32.79 -25.42 -29.21
CA LEU A 1001 -32.62 -26.38 -28.13
C LEU A 1001 -33.96 -27.01 -27.75
N ALA A 1002 -35.02 -26.21 -27.57
CA ALA A 1002 -36.34 -26.73 -27.22
C ALA A 1002 -36.88 -27.74 -28.25
N VAL A 1003 -36.72 -27.48 -29.55
CA VAL A 1003 -37.08 -28.41 -30.62
C VAL A 1003 -36.21 -29.67 -30.58
N ALA A 1004 -34.90 -29.52 -30.34
CA ALA A 1004 -33.96 -30.64 -30.25
C ALA A 1004 -34.28 -31.58 -29.07
N CYS A 1005 -34.62 -31.03 -27.90
CA CYS A 1005 -35.08 -31.76 -26.72
C CYS A 1005 -36.32 -32.61 -27.03
N VAL A 1006 -37.34 -32.04 -27.68
CA VAL A 1006 -38.58 -32.77 -28.00
C VAL A 1006 -38.34 -33.88 -29.02
N ARG A 1007 -37.48 -33.66 -30.02
CA ARG A 1007 -37.09 -34.71 -30.98
C ARG A 1007 -36.35 -35.87 -30.33
N HIS A 1008 -35.42 -35.58 -29.41
CA HIS A 1008 -34.74 -36.64 -28.66
C HIS A 1008 -35.67 -37.33 -27.66
N ALA A 1009 -36.57 -36.61 -26.99
CA ALA A 1009 -37.56 -37.20 -26.10
C ALA A 1009 -38.57 -38.11 -26.86
N ALA A 1010 -38.94 -37.75 -28.09
CA ALA A 1010 -39.71 -38.60 -28.98
C ALA A 1010 -38.95 -39.91 -29.30
N ALA A 1011 -37.70 -39.80 -29.73
CA ALA A 1011 -36.86 -40.95 -30.07
C ALA A 1011 -36.56 -41.86 -28.87
N ALA A 1012 -36.44 -41.28 -27.67
CA ALA A 1012 -36.22 -42.00 -26.41
C ALA A 1012 -37.50 -42.60 -25.80
N GLY A 1013 -38.66 -42.46 -26.45
CA GLY A 1013 -39.93 -43.05 -25.98
C GLY A 1013 -40.48 -42.42 -24.70
N VAL A 1014 -40.13 -41.17 -24.41
CA VAL A 1014 -40.62 -40.44 -23.24
C VAL A 1014 -42.14 -40.31 -23.27
N THR A 1015 -42.77 -40.23 -22.10
CA THR A 1015 -44.17 -39.83 -21.93
C THR A 1015 -44.27 -38.52 -21.13
N TRP A 1016 -45.25 -37.66 -21.45
CA TRP A 1016 -45.65 -36.55 -20.58
C TRP A 1016 -46.97 -36.84 -19.89
N THR A 1017 -47.09 -36.39 -18.65
CA THR A 1017 -48.33 -36.51 -17.87
C THR A 1017 -49.15 -35.23 -17.97
N TYR A 1018 -50.29 -35.29 -18.67
CA TYR A 1018 -51.28 -34.21 -18.71
C TYR A 1018 -52.47 -34.64 -17.84
N LEU A 1019 -52.73 -33.94 -16.72
CA LEU A 1019 -53.77 -34.28 -15.74
C LEU A 1019 -53.73 -35.69 -15.11
N GLY A 1020 -52.66 -36.45 -15.32
CA GLY A 1020 -52.58 -37.87 -14.92
C GLY A 1020 -52.63 -38.84 -16.09
N TYR A 1021 -52.99 -38.36 -17.30
CA TYR A 1021 -52.88 -39.14 -18.53
C TYR A 1021 -51.44 -39.10 -19.05
N GLU A 1022 -50.84 -40.27 -19.25
CA GLU A 1022 -49.53 -40.40 -19.89
C GLU A 1022 -49.67 -40.40 -21.41
N VAL A 1023 -48.89 -39.54 -22.08
CA VAL A 1023 -48.94 -39.30 -23.53
C VAL A 1023 -47.54 -39.50 -24.11
N PRO A 1024 -47.34 -40.45 -25.03
CA PRO A 1024 -46.05 -40.63 -25.70
C PRO A 1024 -45.66 -39.39 -26.50
N VAL A 1025 -44.47 -38.85 -26.23
CA VAL A 1025 -43.91 -37.68 -26.95
C VAL A 1025 -43.88 -37.92 -28.46
N ALA A 1026 -43.58 -39.15 -28.88
CA ALA A 1026 -43.54 -39.55 -30.29
C ALA A 1026 -44.90 -39.47 -31.01
N ALA A 1027 -46.02 -39.54 -30.27
CA ALA A 1027 -47.37 -39.50 -30.84
C ALA A 1027 -47.94 -38.07 -30.87
N SER A 1028 -47.84 -37.33 -29.75
CA SER A 1028 -48.43 -35.99 -29.65
C SER A 1028 -47.46 -34.86 -30.06
N GLY A 1029 -46.17 -35.03 -29.83
CA GLY A 1029 -45.24 -33.91 -29.68
C GLY A 1029 -45.55 -33.03 -28.45
N VAL A 1030 -44.96 -31.84 -28.37
CA VAL A 1030 -45.32 -30.80 -27.36
C VAL A 1030 -46.09 -29.69 -28.03
N PHE A 1031 -47.30 -29.43 -27.57
CA PHE A 1031 -47.91 -28.13 -27.73
C PHE A 1031 -48.27 -27.56 -26.36
N LEU A 1032 -47.75 -26.36 -26.05
CA LEU A 1032 -47.74 -25.83 -24.68
C LEU A 1032 -49.15 -25.54 -24.08
N PRO A 1033 -50.21 -25.34 -24.88
CA PRO A 1033 -51.62 -25.35 -24.45
C PRO A 1033 -52.34 -26.72 -24.45
N ASP A 1034 -51.66 -27.85 -24.68
CA ASP A 1034 -52.32 -29.17 -24.68
C ASP A 1034 -52.98 -29.48 -23.33
N ASP A 1035 -52.45 -28.96 -22.22
CA ASP A 1035 -53.08 -29.03 -20.90
C ASP A 1035 -54.54 -28.54 -20.94
N LEU A 1036 -54.80 -27.40 -21.58
CA LEU A 1036 -56.15 -26.85 -21.76
C LEU A 1036 -57.06 -27.76 -22.60
N ILE A 1037 -56.52 -28.37 -23.65
CA ILE A 1037 -57.27 -29.21 -24.59
C ILE A 1037 -57.64 -30.54 -23.92
N VAL A 1038 -56.71 -31.14 -23.17
CA VAL A 1038 -56.98 -32.34 -22.36
C VAL A 1038 -58.06 -32.05 -21.31
N CYS A 1039 -57.99 -30.93 -20.58
CA CYS A 1039 -59.04 -30.54 -19.63
C CYS A 1039 -60.42 -30.40 -20.27
N ALA A 1040 -60.48 -29.78 -21.45
CA ALA A 1040 -61.73 -29.60 -22.18
C ALA A 1040 -62.28 -30.92 -22.77
N LEU A 1041 -61.41 -31.90 -23.04
CA LEU A 1041 -61.77 -33.21 -23.59
C LEU A 1041 -62.20 -34.22 -22.51
N THR A 1042 -61.52 -34.26 -21.37
CA THR A 1042 -61.81 -35.22 -20.28
C THR A 1042 -62.83 -34.67 -19.27
N GLY A 1043 -62.93 -33.34 -19.16
CA GLY A 1043 -63.71 -32.67 -18.12
C GLY A 1043 -63.00 -32.61 -16.76
N GLU A 1044 -61.76 -33.09 -16.67
CA GLU A 1044 -60.96 -33.08 -15.45
C GLU A 1044 -60.20 -31.76 -15.26
N THR A 1045 -59.95 -31.40 -14.01
CA THR A 1045 -59.23 -30.18 -13.64
C THR A 1045 -57.90 -30.51 -12.95
N PRO A 1046 -56.80 -29.77 -13.21
CA PRO A 1046 -55.50 -30.07 -12.64
C PRO A 1046 -55.50 -29.95 -11.10
N PRO A 1047 -54.75 -30.79 -10.38
CA PRO A 1047 -54.70 -30.79 -8.91
C PRO A 1047 -53.96 -29.58 -8.28
N ARG A 1048 -53.73 -28.48 -9.05
CA ARG A 1048 -53.12 -27.24 -8.53
C ARG A 1048 -54.18 -26.42 -7.79
N SER A 1049 -53.82 -25.80 -6.68
CA SER A 1049 -54.73 -25.25 -5.67
C SER A 1049 -55.44 -23.94 -6.02
N GLU A 1050 -55.64 -23.62 -7.29
CA GLU A 1050 -56.31 -22.40 -7.77
C GLU A 1050 -57.32 -22.79 -8.87
N PRO A 1051 -58.59 -22.34 -8.81
CA PRO A 1051 -59.56 -22.59 -9.86
C PRO A 1051 -59.16 -21.82 -11.14
N TRP A 1052 -59.56 -22.36 -12.29
CA TRP A 1052 -59.37 -21.75 -13.61
C TRP A 1052 -59.76 -20.28 -13.64
N GLY A 1053 -58.82 -19.43 -14.05
CA GLY A 1053 -59.12 -18.03 -14.36
C GLY A 1053 -59.79 -17.90 -15.72
N GLU A 1054 -60.67 -16.90 -15.89
CA GLU A 1054 -61.35 -16.60 -17.17
C GLU A 1054 -60.38 -16.53 -18.38
N GLY A 1055 -59.13 -16.13 -18.13
CA GLY A 1055 -58.05 -16.05 -19.12
C GLY A 1055 -57.65 -17.39 -19.77
N GLU A 1056 -57.76 -18.53 -19.08
CA GLU A 1056 -57.38 -19.84 -19.64
C GLU A 1056 -58.48 -20.37 -20.59
N HIS A 1057 -59.76 -20.08 -20.32
CA HIS A 1057 -60.85 -20.30 -21.27
C HIS A 1057 -60.76 -19.38 -22.50
N LEU A 1058 -60.39 -18.10 -22.30
CA LEU A 1058 -60.12 -17.17 -23.39
C LEU A 1058 -58.96 -17.63 -24.28
N LEU A 1059 -58.00 -18.39 -23.75
CA LEU A 1059 -56.89 -18.94 -24.55
C LEU A 1059 -57.39 -19.99 -25.56
N LEU A 1060 -58.20 -20.95 -25.10
CA LEU A 1060 -58.82 -21.97 -25.94
C LEU A 1060 -59.80 -21.35 -26.95
N ALA A 1061 -60.53 -20.31 -26.55
CA ALA A 1061 -61.39 -19.53 -27.45
C ALA A 1061 -60.62 -18.65 -28.45
N ALA A 1062 -59.35 -18.32 -28.20
CA ALA A 1062 -58.53 -17.53 -29.12
C ALA A 1062 -57.75 -18.38 -30.16
N MET A 1063 -57.57 -19.69 -29.92
CA MET A 1063 -56.88 -20.57 -30.86
C MET A 1063 -57.73 -20.79 -32.14
N PRO A 1064 -57.14 -20.88 -33.35
CA PRO A 1064 -57.88 -21.20 -34.57
C PRO A 1064 -58.44 -22.63 -34.55
N ASP A 1065 -59.65 -22.83 -35.10
CA ASP A 1065 -60.35 -24.13 -35.05
C ASP A 1065 -59.54 -25.28 -35.70
N HIS A 1066 -58.75 -24.99 -36.73
CA HIS A 1066 -57.87 -25.98 -37.37
C HIS A 1066 -56.69 -26.40 -36.48
N VAL A 1067 -56.19 -25.50 -35.62
CA VAL A 1067 -55.14 -25.81 -34.62
C VAL A 1067 -55.73 -26.68 -33.51
N VAL A 1068 -56.91 -26.31 -32.99
CA VAL A 1068 -57.62 -27.12 -31.98
C VAL A 1068 -57.93 -28.52 -32.52
N ARG A 1069 -58.44 -28.62 -33.76
CA ARG A 1069 -58.68 -29.90 -34.45
C ARG A 1069 -57.42 -30.74 -34.60
N TRP A 1070 -56.32 -30.11 -35.03
CA TRP A 1070 -55.03 -30.79 -35.20
C TRP A 1070 -54.51 -31.39 -33.88
N ARG A 1071 -54.48 -30.59 -32.80
CA ARG A 1071 -54.04 -31.06 -31.49
C ARG A 1071 -54.97 -32.11 -30.88
N LEU A 1072 -56.27 -31.92 -31.02
CA LEU A 1072 -57.27 -32.89 -30.59
C LEU A 1072 -57.08 -34.26 -31.26
N LEU A 1073 -56.86 -34.30 -32.57
CA LEU A 1073 -56.57 -35.54 -33.29
C LEU A 1073 -55.28 -36.21 -32.79
N ALA A 1074 -54.22 -35.43 -32.52
CA ALA A 1074 -52.97 -35.95 -31.97
C ALA A 1074 -53.14 -36.56 -30.56
N LEU A 1075 -53.88 -35.89 -29.68
CA LEU A 1075 -54.13 -36.34 -28.30
C LEU A 1075 -55.07 -37.56 -28.24
N LEU A 1076 -56.08 -37.63 -29.13
CA LEU A 1076 -56.95 -38.80 -29.30
C LEU A 1076 -56.15 -40.00 -29.84
N GLN A 1077 -55.30 -39.81 -30.85
CA GLN A 1077 -54.41 -40.87 -31.36
C GLN A 1077 -53.42 -41.37 -30.30
N ALA A 1078 -53.02 -40.51 -29.37
CA ALA A 1078 -52.17 -40.85 -28.23
C ALA A 1078 -52.94 -41.45 -27.03
N GLY A 1079 -54.26 -41.67 -27.13
CA GLY A 1079 -55.05 -42.43 -26.16
C GLY A 1079 -55.84 -41.62 -25.12
N ILE A 1080 -55.80 -40.28 -25.14
CA ILE A 1080 -56.62 -39.46 -24.23
C ILE A 1080 -58.09 -39.48 -24.69
N GLY A 1081 -59.02 -39.66 -23.75
CA GLY A 1081 -60.48 -39.63 -24.00
C GLY A 1081 -61.15 -41.00 -24.04
N GLY A 1082 -60.38 -42.09 -23.90
CA GLY A 1082 -60.88 -43.46 -23.90
C GLY A 1082 -61.21 -44.02 -25.29
N PRO A 1083 -61.63 -45.30 -25.39
CA PRO A 1083 -61.90 -45.97 -26.66
C PRO A 1083 -63.19 -45.42 -27.28
N THR A 1084 -63.06 -44.33 -28.04
CA THR A 1084 -64.16 -43.67 -28.75
C THR A 1084 -64.09 -44.04 -30.22
N THR A 1085 -65.22 -44.51 -30.75
CA THR A 1085 -65.31 -45.35 -31.94
C THR A 1085 -65.01 -44.62 -33.26
N ASP A 1086 -64.24 -45.28 -34.12
CA ASP A 1086 -64.27 -45.29 -35.60
C ASP A 1086 -64.15 -43.96 -36.40
N VAL A 1087 -63.94 -42.79 -35.78
CA VAL A 1087 -63.88 -41.51 -36.52
C VAL A 1087 -62.46 -41.04 -36.90
N VAL A 1088 -61.40 -41.60 -36.28
CA VAL A 1088 -60.01 -41.21 -36.61
C VAL A 1088 -59.50 -41.98 -37.83
N THR A 1089 -59.75 -41.42 -39.01
CA THR A 1089 -59.21 -41.91 -40.28
C THR A 1089 -57.67 -41.88 -40.30
N ALA A 1090 -57.07 -42.81 -41.06
CA ALA A 1090 -55.65 -43.16 -41.07
C ALA A 1090 -54.69 -42.11 -41.70
N SER A 1091 -54.96 -40.81 -41.51
CA SER A 1091 -54.04 -39.75 -41.90
C SER A 1091 -52.97 -39.53 -40.82
N PRO A 1092 -51.67 -39.48 -41.17
CA PRO A 1092 -50.62 -39.17 -40.20
C PRO A 1092 -50.80 -37.74 -39.67
N VAL A 1093 -50.97 -37.59 -38.36
CA VAL A 1093 -51.08 -36.29 -37.70
C VAL A 1093 -49.67 -35.77 -37.44
N LEU A 1094 -49.42 -34.50 -37.77
CA LEU A 1094 -48.12 -33.87 -37.52
C LEU A 1094 -47.85 -33.77 -36.01
N THR A 1095 -46.70 -34.25 -35.55
CA THR A 1095 -46.25 -34.09 -34.16
C THR A 1095 -45.94 -32.61 -33.88
N ALA A 1096 -46.48 -32.05 -32.80
CA ALA A 1096 -46.17 -30.66 -32.45
C ALA A 1096 -44.74 -30.49 -31.92
N VAL A 1097 -44.08 -29.42 -32.34
CA VAL A 1097 -42.87 -28.93 -31.71
C VAL A 1097 -43.17 -27.67 -30.88
N PRO A 1098 -42.40 -27.37 -29.82
CA PRO A 1098 -42.72 -26.26 -28.93
C PRO A 1098 -42.83 -24.89 -29.62
N THR A 1099 -42.09 -24.71 -30.72
CA THR A 1099 -42.09 -23.50 -31.56
C THR A 1099 -43.35 -23.33 -32.40
N ASP A 1100 -44.18 -24.35 -32.57
CA ASP A 1100 -45.45 -24.21 -33.31
C ASP A 1100 -46.37 -23.19 -32.65
N LEU A 1101 -46.30 -23.04 -31.32
CA LEU A 1101 -47.03 -21.97 -30.62
C LEU A 1101 -46.56 -20.57 -31.04
N HIS A 1102 -45.26 -20.36 -31.31
CA HIS A 1102 -44.77 -19.09 -31.86
C HIS A 1102 -45.36 -18.85 -33.25
N LEU A 1103 -45.22 -19.83 -34.15
CA LEU A 1103 -45.64 -19.75 -35.55
C LEU A 1103 -47.17 -19.55 -35.71
N LEU A 1104 -47.97 -20.23 -34.90
CA LEU A 1104 -49.43 -20.19 -34.95
C LEU A 1104 -50.04 -18.98 -34.22
N SER A 1105 -49.23 -18.17 -33.52
CA SER A 1105 -49.67 -16.96 -32.80
C SER A 1105 -49.86 -15.71 -33.67
N ALA A 1106 -49.85 -15.85 -35.00
CA ALA A 1106 -49.66 -14.77 -36.00
C ALA A 1106 -50.73 -13.66 -36.07
N TYR A 1107 -51.69 -13.59 -35.14
CA TYR A 1107 -52.59 -12.45 -34.97
C TYR A 1107 -52.33 -11.73 -33.63
N VAL A 1108 -52.03 -10.43 -33.73
CA VAL A 1108 -51.64 -9.45 -32.68
C VAL A 1108 -50.13 -9.40 -32.37
N HIS A 1109 -49.58 -8.18 -32.44
CA HIS A 1109 -48.16 -7.78 -32.53
C HIS A 1109 -47.17 -8.17 -31.40
N ASP A 1110 -47.48 -9.07 -30.46
CA ASP A 1110 -46.70 -9.26 -29.22
C ASP A 1110 -46.11 -10.68 -28.97
N GLY A 1111 -46.34 -11.67 -29.85
CA GLY A 1111 -45.73 -13.02 -29.79
C GLY A 1111 -45.93 -13.80 -28.48
N ILE A 1112 -45.15 -14.85 -28.19
CA ILE A 1112 -45.27 -15.62 -26.92
C ILE A 1112 -45.06 -14.72 -25.68
N ALA A 1113 -44.33 -13.61 -25.80
CA ALA A 1113 -44.23 -12.62 -24.73
C ALA A 1113 -45.59 -11.96 -24.36
N ALA A 1114 -46.54 -11.82 -25.30
CA ALA A 1114 -47.94 -11.49 -24.96
C ALA A 1114 -48.62 -12.63 -24.21
N TRP A 1115 -48.49 -13.86 -24.70
CA TRP A 1115 -49.18 -15.04 -24.16
C TRP A 1115 -48.68 -15.36 -22.74
N LYS A 1116 -47.38 -15.21 -22.47
CA LYS A 1116 -46.78 -15.28 -21.13
C LYS A 1116 -47.07 -14.07 -20.26
N ARG A 1117 -47.07 -12.84 -20.78
CA ARG A 1117 -47.51 -11.67 -19.99
C ARG A 1117 -48.96 -11.82 -19.56
N ARG A 1118 -49.85 -12.26 -20.47
CA ARG A 1118 -51.25 -12.58 -20.20
C ARG A 1118 -51.38 -13.73 -19.19
N ARG A 1119 -50.79 -14.91 -19.43
CA ARG A 1119 -50.80 -16.04 -18.47
C ARG A 1119 -50.24 -15.65 -17.09
N ARG A 1120 -49.24 -14.77 -17.02
CA ARG A 1120 -48.67 -14.27 -15.74
C ARG A 1120 -49.52 -13.17 -15.09
N SER A 1121 -50.15 -12.26 -15.85
CA SER A 1121 -51.06 -11.25 -15.28
C SER A 1121 -52.38 -11.86 -14.83
N TRP A 1122 -52.90 -12.84 -15.57
CA TRP A 1122 -54.12 -13.58 -15.23
C TRP A 1122 -53.93 -14.53 -14.03
N ARG A 1123 -52.70 -14.95 -13.74
CA ARG A 1123 -52.32 -15.65 -12.49
C ARG A 1123 -51.94 -14.70 -11.34
N ALA A 1124 -52.05 -13.38 -11.51
CA ALA A 1124 -51.53 -12.41 -10.53
C ALA A 1124 -52.59 -11.50 -9.89
N GLU A 1125 -53.69 -11.16 -10.57
CA GLU A 1125 -54.73 -10.28 -9.97
C GLU A 1125 -56.10 -10.36 -10.68
N GLU A 1126 -57.17 -10.22 -9.90
CA GLU A 1126 -58.55 -10.04 -10.39
C GLU A 1126 -58.68 -8.65 -11.07
N LEU A 1127 -58.75 -8.57 -12.40
CA LEU A 1127 -59.25 -7.37 -13.13
C LEU A 1127 -59.31 -7.59 -14.65
N TYR A 1128 -60.36 -8.23 -15.18
CA TYR A 1128 -60.81 -8.02 -16.58
C TYR A 1128 -62.29 -8.39 -16.86
N THR A 1129 -63.14 -8.45 -15.84
CA THR A 1129 -64.58 -8.67 -15.99
C THR A 1129 -65.27 -7.43 -16.58
N LYS A 1130 -65.61 -7.44 -17.91
CA LYS A 1130 -66.76 -6.69 -18.50
C LYS A 1130 -67.01 -6.74 -20.03
N ARG A 1131 -66.40 -7.62 -20.85
CA ARG A 1131 -66.56 -7.48 -22.32
C ARG A 1131 -66.67 -8.71 -23.23
N PHE A 1132 -67.01 -9.89 -22.71
CA PHE A 1132 -67.41 -11.03 -23.56
C PHE A 1132 -68.68 -11.68 -23.00
N ASP A 1133 -69.78 -11.57 -23.75
CA ASP A 1133 -71.06 -12.19 -23.42
C ASP A 1133 -71.09 -13.68 -23.78
N HIS A 1134 -71.29 -14.50 -22.74
CA HIS A 1134 -72.12 -15.69 -22.63
C HIS A 1134 -72.23 -16.83 -23.69
N ASP A 1135 -71.78 -16.70 -24.94
CA ASP A 1135 -72.11 -17.66 -26.03
C ASP A 1135 -70.96 -18.55 -26.56
N PHE A 1136 -69.85 -18.71 -25.83
CA PHE A 1136 -68.76 -19.61 -26.21
C PHE A 1136 -68.38 -20.59 -25.08
N THR A 1137 -68.95 -21.80 -25.08
CA THR A 1137 -68.43 -22.88 -24.26
C THR A 1137 -67.27 -23.60 -24.96
N PRO A 1138 -66.26 -24.13 -24.24
CA PRO A 1138 -65.23 -25.00 -24.81
C PRO A 1138 -65.79 -26.20 -25.59
N ALA A 1139 -66.92 -26.76 -25.12
CA ALA A 1139 -67.59 -27.88 -25.77
C ALA A 1139 -68.09 -27.55 -27.18
N ASP A 1140 -68.68 -26.37 -27.40
CA ASP A 1140 -69.18 -25.96 -28.72
C ASP A 1140 -68.05 -25.83 -29.76
N ARG A 1141 -66.85 -25.42 -29.31
CA ARG A 1141 -65.63 -25.36 -30.14
C ARG A 1141 -65.10 -26.75 -30.48
N LEU A 1142 -65.07 -27.68 -29.52
CA LEU A 1142 -64.66 -29.06 -29.77
C LEU A 1142 -65.61 -29.76 -30.77
N VAL A 1143 -66.92 -29.49 -30.67
CA VAL A 1143 -67.92 -29.97 -31.64
C VAL A 1143 -67.69 -29.37 -33.04
N ARG A 1144 -67.45 -28.05 -33.16
CA ARG A 1144 -67.09 -27.42 -34.45
C ARG A 1144 -65.77 -27.93 -35.02
N ALA A 1145 -64.82 -28.32 -34.17
CA ALA A 1145 -63.56 -28.92 -34.57
C ALA A 1145 -63.67 -30.39 -35.02
N GLY A 1146 -64.85 -31.02 -34.87
CA GLY A 1146 -65.14 -32.37 -35.40
C GLY A 1146 -65.29 -33.48 -34.36
N VAL A 1147 -65.42 -33.16 -33.06
CA VAL A 1147 -65.82 -34.14 -32.05
C VAL A 1147 -67.33 -34.39 -32.16
N PRO A 1148 -67.81 -35.64 -32.34
CA PRO A 1148 -69.25 -35.91 -32.33
C PRO A 1148 -69.84 -35.61 -30.94
N PRO A 1149 -71.08 -35.09 -30.81
CA PRO A 1149 -71.69 -34.71 -29.52
C PRO A 1149 -71.96 -35.85 -28.51
N SER A 1150 -71.37 -37.03 -28.70
CA SER A 1150 -71.77 -38.28 -28.04
C SER A 1150 -70.58 -39.20 -27.73
N THR A 1151 -69.67 -38.74 -26.88
CA THR A 1151 -68.72 -39.61 -26.17
C THR A 1151 -68.94 -39.43 -24.66
N ARG A 1152 -69.34 -40.50 -23.98
CA ARG A 1152 -69.67 -40.47 -22.55
C ARG A 1152 -68.41 -40.13 -21.75
N CYS A 1153 -68.39 -39.00 -21.05
CA CYS A 1153 -67.49 -38.84 -19.90
C CYS A 1153 -67.74 -40.01 -18.93
N PRO A 1154 -66.70 -40.70 -18.42
CA PRO A 1154 -66.81 -41.69 -17.35
C PRO A 1154 -67.10 -40.99 -16.01
N GLY A 1155 -68.27 -40.37 -15.91
CA GLY A 1155 -68.67 -39.50 -14.81
C GLY A 1155 -69.98 -38.82 -15.17
N GLY A 1156 -71.09 -39.30 -14.60
CA GLY A 1156 -72.43 -38.87 -14.98
C GLY A 1156 -72.75 -37.43 -14.56
N ALA A 1157 -72.33 -36.46 -15.38
CA ALA A 1157 -72.73 -35.07 -15.28
C ALA A 1157 -73.06 -34.53 -16.68
N THR A 1158 -74.35 -34.56 -17.04
CA THR A 1158 -74.84 -33.82 -18.21
C THR A 1158 -74.67 -32.31 -18.02
N SER A 1159 -74.85 -31.54 -19.10
CA SER A 1159 -74.63 -30.09 -19.29
C SER A 1159 -75.15 -29.10 -18.22
N ARG A 1160 -75.78 -29.56 -17.14
CA ARG A 1160 -76.21 -28.75 -16.00
C ARG A 1160 -75.09 -28.39 -15.01
N ALA A 1161 -73.99 -29.15 -14.94
CA ALA A 1161 -72.93 -28.90 -13.96
C ALA A 1161 -72.23 -27.53 -14.16
N LEU A 1162 -71.89 -27.18 -15.41
CA LEU A 1162 -71.27 -25.88 -15.74
C LEU A 1162 -72.24 -24.70 -15.58
N TRP A 1163 -73.53 -24.89 -15.86
CA TRP A 1163 -74.58 -23.88 -15.62
C TRP A 1163 -74.85 -23.64 -14.12
N SER A 1164 -74.49 -24.58 -13.25
CA SER A 1164 -74.67 -24.43 -11.81
C SER A 1164 -73.62 -23.51 -11.17
N TRP A 1165 -72.39 -23.49 -11.67
CA TRP A 1165 -71.28 -22.76 -11.04
C TRP A 1165 -71.39 -21.24 -11.25
N ALA A 1166 -71.90 -20.81 -12.42
CA ALA A 1166 -72.16 -19.41 -12.73
C ALA A 1166 -73.27 -18.75 -11.88
N ARG A 1167 -74.03 -19.53 -11.09
CA ARG A 1167 -75.00 -19.01 -10.11
C ARG A 1167 -74.55 -19.17 -8.66
N SER A 1168 -73.66 -20.11 -8.33
CA SER A 1168 -73.19 -20.30 -6.94
C SER A 1168 -72.11 -19.29 -6.51
N SER A 1169 -71.49 -18.58 -7.45
CA SER A 1169 -70.71 -17.35 -7.17
C SER A 1169 -71.60 -16.12 -6.90
N ALA A 1170 -72.92 -16.22 -7.11
CA ALA A 1170 -73.90 -15.14 -6.89
C ALA A 1170 -74.76 -15.33 -5.63
N GLY A 1171 -74.11 -15.70 -4.51
CA GLY A 1171 -74.54 -15.35 -3.15
C GLY A 1171 -75.53 -16.28 -2.43
N CYS A 1172 -75.43 -16.27 -1.09
CA CYS A 1172 -76.54 -15.97 -0.17
C CYS A 1172 -76.11 -16.16 1.31
N ARG A 1173 -76.49 -15.20 2.18
CA ARG A 1173 -77.38 -15.40 3.36
C ARG A 1173 -77.18 -14.31 4.43
N THR A 1174 -78.17 -13.43 4.54
CA THR A 1174 -78.55 -12.75 5.79
C THR A 1174 -79.61 -13.58 6.53
N PRO A 1175 -79.66 -13.52 7.87
CA PRO A 1175 -80.88 -13.74 8.65
C PRO A 1175 -81.40 -12.43 9.30
N ALA A 1176 -82.72 -12.33 9.50
CA ALA A 1176 -83.42 -11.21 10.15
C ALA A 1176 -83.28 -11.27 11.70
N ALA A 1177 -83.66 -10.29 12.55
CA ALA A 1177 -84.69 -9.23 12.51
C ALA A 1177 -84.38 -8.13 13.59
N PRO A 1178 -85.33 -7.35 14.17
CA PRO A 1178 -86.31 -6.38 13.63
C PRO A 1178 -85.94 -4.89 14.07
N PRO A 1179 -86.76 -3.84 13.85
CA PRO A 1179 -86.26 -2.43 13.79
C PRO A 1179 -86.37 -1.59 15.09
N GLY A 1180 -85.54 -0.54 15.22
CA GLY A 1180 -85.71 0.47 16.29
C GLY A 1180 -84.73 1.66 16.33
N ARG A 1181 -85.20 2.81 15.81
CA ARG A 1181 -84.85 4.22 16.16
C ARG A 1181 -83.44 4.82 15.86
N TRP A 1182 -83.53 5.98 15.20
CA TRP A 1182 -82.56 7.09 15.01
C TRP A 1182 -82.24 7.83 16.36
N PRO A 1183 -81.37 8.88 16.47
CA PRO A 1183 -80.79 9.74 15.40
C PRO A 1183 -79.33 10.26 15.57
N SER A 1184 -78.86 10.97 14.53
CA SER A 1184 -78.02 12.21 14.53
C SER A 1184 -76.75 12.38 15.38
N GLY A 1185 -75.68 12.91 14.76
CA GLY A 1185 -74.86 13.97 15.40
C GLY A 1185 -73.32 13.87 15.27
N SER A 1186 -72.74 14.74 14.43
CA SER A 1186 -71.36 15.28 14.56
C SER A 1186 -71.18 16.06 15.90
N PRO A 1187 -69.97 16.45 16.42
CA PRO A 1187 -68.81 16.93 15.63
C PRO A 1187 -67.36 16.81 16.22
N ARG A 1188 -66.39 17.30 15.42
CA ARG A 1188 -65.11 18.01 15.70
C ARG A 1188 -64.28 17.80 17.02
N TRP A 1189 -62.97 17.54 16.79
CA TRP A 1189 -61.76 18.17 17.38
C TRP A 1189 -61.42 18.10 18.90
N ALA A 1190 -60.38 17.31 19.23
CA ALA A 1190 -59.27 17.57 20.18
C ALA A 1190 -58.19 16.45 19.96
N CYS A 1191 -56.90 16.52 20.28
CA CYS A 1191 -56.15 17.40 21.20
C CYS A 1191 -54.68 17.62 20.71
N ARG A 1192 -53.89 18.43 21.41
CA ARG A 1192 -52.53 18.89 21.02
C ARG A 1192 -51.51 18.65 22.15
N CYS A 1193 -50.25 18.37 21.81
CA CYS A 1193 -49.05 18.54 22.66
C CYS A 1193 -48.93 17.60 23.92
N LEU A 1194 -47.76 17.31 24.52
CA LEU A 1194 -46.35 17.72 24.34
C LEU A 1194 -45.41 16.73 25.10
N ARG A 1195 -44.26 16.32 24.52
CA ARG A 1195 -42.89 16.21 25.14
C ARG A 1195 -41.93 15.26 24.39
N CYS A 1196 -40.66 15.65 24.36
CA CYS A 1196 -39.48 14.88 23.91
C CYS A 1196 -38.91 14.05 25.11
N PRO A 1197 -37.96 13.09 24.95
CA PRO A 1197 -36.73 13.21 24.15
C PRO A 1197 -36.37 12.04 23.19
N CYS A 1198 -35.31 12.27 22.42
CA CYS A 1198 -34.61 11.44 21.41
C CYS A 1198 -33.61 10.42 22.03
N PRO A 1199 -32.75 9.69 21.26
CA PRO A 1199 -32.87 8.88 20.02
C PRO A 1199 -32.12 7.50 20.24
N PRO A 1200 -31.37 6.84 19.31
CA PRO A 1200 -31.34 6.77 17.83
C PRO A 1200 -31.41 5.33 17.24
N ILE A 1201 -31.41 5.19 15.89
CA ILE A 1201 -30.56 4.28 15.06
C ILE A 1201 -31.14 4.09 13.62
N TRP A 1202 -30.28 4.31 12.61
CA TRP A 1202 -30.15 3.76 11.23
C TRP A 1202 -31.34 3.02 10.56
N GLY A 1203 -31.61 3.13 9.26
CA GLY A 1203 -30.90 3.83 8.16
C GLY A 1203 -31.68 3.72 6.83
N ARG A 1204 -31.40 4.58 5.85
CA ARG A 1204 -32.25 4.74 4.64
C ARG A 1204 -31.92 3.77 3.49
N ARG A 1205 -32.93 3.14 2.91
CA ARG A 1205 -33.00 2.81 1.47
C ARG A 1205 -34.32 3.34 0.90
N ILE A 1206 -34.23 4.18 -0.14
CA ILE A 1206 -35.24 4.50 -1.19
C ILE A 1206 -34.47 5.45 -2.12
N CYS A 1207 -33.99 5.00 -3.28
CA CYS A 1207 -34.76 4.77 -4.52
C CYS A 1207 -35.34 6.08 -5.08
N ARG A 1208 -34.67 6.66 -6.09
CA ARG A 1208 -35.12 7.86 -6.81
C ARG A 1208 -36.11 7.45 -7.91
N THR A 1209 -37.32 8.01 -7.89
CA THR A 1209 -37.88 8.77 -9.05
C THR A 1209 -39.16 9.55 -8.71
N CYS A 1210 -39.23 10.79 -9.22
CA CYS A 1210 -40.44 11.58 -9.51
C CYS A 1210 -41.34 12.10 -8.35
N ALA A 1211 -41.07 13.33 -7.89
CA ALA A 1211 -42.11 14.31 -7.56
C ALA A 1211 -41.62 15.78 -7.74
N ARG A 1212 -42.57 16.71 -7.87
CA ARG A 1212 -42.43 18.10 -8.35
C ARG A 1212 -42.02 19.14 -7.28
N TRP A 1213 -41.54 20.30 -7.81
CA TRP A 1213 -41.75 21.69 -7.34
C TRP A 1213 -40.86 22.30 -6.23
N ALA A 1214 -40.80 23.65 -6.28
CA ALA A 1214 -40.14 24.65 -5.40
C ALA A 1214 -38.66 25.02 -5.71
N CYS A 1215 -38.50 26.16 -6.41
CA CYS A 1215 -37.90 27.44 -5.99
C CYS A 1215 -36.85 27.42 -4.83
N SER A 1216 -35.73 28.16 -4.85
CA SER A 1216 -35.52 29.55 -5.32
C SER A 1216 -34.04 29.80 -5.79
N PRO A 1217 -33.45 31.03 -5.83
CA PRO A 1217 -33.32 31.78 -7.07
C PRO A 1217 -31.86 32.19 -7.46
N GLY A 1218 -31.65 32.58 -8.72
CA GLY A 1218 -30.40 33.19 -9.17
C GLY A 1218 -30.41 33.60 -10.64
N CYS A 1219 -30.60 34.91 -10.89
CA CYS A 1219 -30.26 35.70 -12.10
C CYS A 1219 -29.85 34.94 -13.40
N SER A 1220 -30.43 35.18 -14.58
CA SER A 1220 -31.07 36.42 -15.06
C SER A 1220 -31.69 36.25 -16.48
N ARG A 1221 -32.28 37.35 -16.99
CA ARG A 1221 -32.67 37.63 -18.40
C ARG A 1221 -34.02 37.11 -18.90
N THR A 1222 -34.98 38.01 -18.77
CA THR A 1222 -36.27 38.13 -19.44
C THR A 1222 -36.22 38.08 -20.98
N ALA A 1223 -37.18 37.36 -21.57
CA ALA A 1223 -38.03 37.73 -22.74
C ALA A 1223 -37.34 38.13 -24.07
N ARG A 1224 -37.72 37.63 -25.26
CA ARG A 1224 -39.09 37.41 -25.79
C ARG A 1224 -39.11 36.31 -26.89
N SER A 1225 -40.29 35.73 -27.09
CA SER A 1225 -40.71 34.88 -28.23
C SER A 1225 -41.29 35.76 -29.38
N PRO A 1226 -41.90 35.24 -30.50
CA PRO A 1226 -42.15 33.84 -30.91
C PRO A 1226 -41.99 33.46 -32.42
N GLY A 1227 -41.56 32.21 -32.69
CA GLY A 1227 -42.07 31.32 -33.77
C GLY A 1227 -41.88 31.65 -35.27
N PRO A 1228 -42.46 30.86 -36.20
CA PRO A 1228 -42.93 29.46 -36.03
C PRO A 1228 -42.67 28.49 -37.23
N SER A 1229 -42.94 27.20 -36.97
CA SER A 1229 -43.55 26.20 -37.89
C SER A 1229 -42.75 25.40 -38.94
N CYS A 1230 -43.17 24.12 -39.06
CA CYS A 1230 -43.15 23.24 -40.24
C CYS A 1230 -41.80 22.72 -40.80
N CYS A 1231 -41.71 21.52 -41.40
CA CYS A 1231 -42.47 20.26 -41.28
C CYS A 1231 -41.71 19.15 -42.07
N THR A 1232 -42.10 17.87 -41.92
CA THR A 1232 -41.79 16.73 -42.83
C THR A 1232 -40.30 16.34 -43.02
N ARG A 1233 -39.89 15.15 -43.46
CA ARG A 1233 -40.28 13.72 -43.27
C ARG A 1233 -39.28 12.91 -44.14
N ARG A 1234 -38.61 11.92 -43.53
CA ARG A 1234 -38.15 10.61 -44.08
C ARG A 1234 -37.46 10.46 -45.48
N SER A 1235 -36.39 9.65 -45.39
CA SER A 1235 -35.99 8.49 -46.24
C SER A 1235 -35.29 8.68 -47.61
N ALA A 1236 -34.00 8.32 -47.60
CA ALA A 1236 -33.28 7.39 -48.49
C ALA A 1236 -33.33 7.56 -50.03
N GLY A 1237 -32.14 7.68 -50.64
CA GLY A 1237 -31.92 7.55 -52.09
C GLY A 1237 -30.46 7.79 -52.48
N THR A 1238 -29.88 6.93 -53.31
CA THR A 1238 -28.44 6.84 -53.63
C THR A 1238 -27.98 7.66 -54.85
N THR A 1239 -26.66 7.91 -54.91
CA THR A 1239 -25.79 8.03 -56.11
C THR A 1239 -25.83 9.26 -57.06
N ALA A 1240 -24.82 10.13 -56.84
CA ALA A 1240 -23.70 10.43 -57.78
C ALA A 1240 -23.84 11.45 -58.95
N TRP A 1241 -22.64 11.89 -59.43
CA TRP A 1241 -22.31 12.78 -60.58
C TRP A 1241 -22.44 14.30 -60.38
N ARG A 1242 -21.54 15.19 -60.88
CA ARG A 1242 -20.12 15.08 -61.32
C ARG A 1242 -19.48 16.47 -61.56
N ARG A 1243 -18.14 16.56 -61.51
CA ARG A 1243 -17.13 17.45 -62.19
C ARG A 1243 -16.04 17.86 -61.15
N ARG A 1244 -14.71 17.62 -61.27
CA ARG A 1244 -13.68 17.64 -62.35
C ARG A 1244 -13.47 19.02 -63.00
N PRO A 1245 -12.26 19.37 -63.51
CA PRO A 1245 -11.03 18.56 -63.77
C PRO A 1245 -9.79 19.02 -62.97
N GLY A 1246 -8.58 18.42 -63.06
CA GLY A 1246 -7.98 17.30 -63.82
C GLY A 1246 -6.54 17.03 -63.31
N VAL A 1247 -5.59 16.30 -63.91
CA VAL A 1247 -5.47 15.44 -65.11
C VAL A 1247 -4.38 14.37 -64.86
N CYS A 1248 -4.74 13.08 -65.06
CA CYS A 1248 -4.01 11.90 -65.61
C CYS A 1248 -2.48 11.66 -65.37
N GLY A 1249 -1.96 10.43 -65.20
CA GLY A 1249 -2.51 9.04 -65.12
C GLY A 1249 -1.35 8.05 -64.77
N GLY A 1250 -1.54 6.93 -64.05
CA GLY A 1250 -1.86 5.57 -64.57
C GLY A 1250 -0.58 4.76 -64.94
N SER A 1251 -0.37 3.47 -64.62
CA SER A 1251 -1.23 2.43 -64.01
C SER A 1251 -0.45 1.15 -63.59
N ASP A 1252 -0.90 0.46 -62.53
CA ASP A 1252 -1.09 -1.00 -62.37
C ASP A 1252 0.03 -2.10 -62.31
N THR A 1253 -0.13 -2.94 -61.27
CA THR A 1253 -0.04 -4.44 -61.22
C THR A 1253 1.25 -5.22 -60.82
N TRP A 1254 1.02 -6.51 -60.53
CA TRP A 1254 1.77 -7.47 -59.71
C TRP A 1254 2.88 -8.29 -60.41
N SER A 1255 3.83 -8.79 -59.60
CA SER A 1255 4.47 -10.14 -59.65
C SER A 1255 5.63 -10.53 -60.62
N ARG A 1256 6.72 -11.04 -60.01
CA ARG A 1256 7.67 -12.14 -60.39
C ARG A 1256 8.36 -12.23 -61.79
N ASN A 1257 9.69 -11.95 -61.80
CA ASN A 1257 10.81 -12.66 -62.52
C ASN A 1257 10.81 -12.76 -64.08
N PRO A 1258 11.90 -13.19 -64.79
CA PRO A 1258 13.33 -13.43 -64.44
C PRO A 1258 14.39 -12.89 -65.48
N HIS A 1259 15.69 -13.17 -65.24
CA HIS A 1259 16.84 -13.27 -66.22
C HIS A 1259 17.43 -11.98 -66.89
N ARG A 1260 18.72 -11.87 -67.29
CA ARG A 1260 20.03 -12.50 -66.91
C ARG A 1260 21.21 -11.73 -67.62
N THR A 1261 22.47 -12.07 -67.29
CA THR A 1261 23.81 -11.57 -67.79
C THR A 1261 24.44 -10.46 -66.90
N ALA A 1262 25.59 -10.57 -66.22
CA ALA A 1262 26.83 -11.40 -66.30
C ALA A 1262 27.79 -11.00 -67.45
N PRO A 1263 29.14 -11.01 -67.28
CA PRO A 1263 29.96 -11.82 -66.34
C PRO A 1263 30.91 -10.95 -65.45
N ARG A 1264 32.02 -11.37 -64.78
CA ARG A 1264 32.74 -12.66 -64.56
C ARG A 1264 33.66 -12.58 -63.31
N ALA A 1265 33.84 -13.69 -62.57
CA ALA A 1265 35.03 -14.14 -61.79
C ALA A 1265 35.65 -13.24 -60.65
N THR A 1266 36.11 -13.74 -59.49
CA THR A 1266 36.41 -15.14 -59.04
C THR A 1266 36.45 -15.27 -57.49
N ARG A 1267 35.90 -16.38 -56.93
CA ARG A 1267 36.27 -17.18 -55.72
C ARG A 1267 36.65 -16.48 -54.39
N ALA A 1268 36.49 -17.04 -53.17
CA ALA A 1268 35.73 -18.12 -52.50
C ALA A 1268 36.11 -17.96 -50.98
N THR A 1269 35.36 -18.29 -49.92
CA THR A 1269 34.74 -19.56 -49.49
C THR A 1269 33.82 -19.37 -48.26
N SER A 1270 32.59 -19.88 -48.33
CA SER A 1270 31.77 -20.54 -47.27
C SER A 1270 31.86 -20.16 -45.77
N GLY A 1271 30.69 -19.87 -45.15
CA GLY A 1271 30.45 -20.12 -43.72
C GLY A 1271 29.37 -19.25 -43.05
N CYS A 1272 28.11 -19.74 -43.07
CA CYS A 1272 26.92 -19.21 -42.36
C CYS A 1272 26.47 -17.77 -42.65
#